data_AF-A0A6P6QV20-F1
#
_entry.id   AF-A0A6P6QV20-F1
#
_cell.length_a   1.000
_cell.length_b   1.000
_cell.length_c   1.000
_cell.angle_alpha   90.00
_cell.angle_beta   90.00
_cell.angle_gamma   90.00
#
_symmetry.space_group_name_H-M   'P 1'
#
loop_
_entity.id
_entity.type
_entity.pdbx_description
1 polymer ?
#
loop_
_entity_poly.entity_id
_entity_poly.type
_entity_poly.pdbx_seq_one_letter_code
_entity_poly.pdbx_strand_id
1 'polypeptide(L)'
;MKIFNDPIHGHIELHPLLVKIIDTPQFQRLRHIKQLGTKYLVYPGATHTRFEHSIGVAHLAGCLLKTLRENQPELNITEQDFLCVQIAALCHDMGHGPFSHLFDGMFIPEVQPDDEHWEHEQASVDMFHCMRKKNGLDKEMDRYGLNLDEDITFIEELILKGQKDGEWSMKGRTEDKSFLYEIVANKVNGVDVDKWDYLVRDCYYLGIPCGFDSQRLLKSARVCNVNGRKHICFRDKVADNVYGMFLTRYTLHRQALQHKIGYIIDVKIKEALVLADGELRISKAKDNMLEFTELTDHIFDEILKSPLLVGEATLKETKLKGELQNKWRIRVKDYNRSHTAGPKLKADDFDINVTDPGIKRLPKCLVIRVYHKTDVAQEVHKKAQECFLEWCREEDFIDSADNLAQAQKILQNIVNRRLPKFVGEVRLKEEELKEIAEAKALPDKAFKTKLYKEILNKFGKFKPPQEEKNFDIHVLEMGFGEVGNEPIDNVHFYSKNEPNRAFKMQKYQVSNLRPKKFHEFLVRVYYNPPNQEDPESEEHWKKVQQEAEKYFPDWCRENKKFIDFEPDSDDNTSSQQTASSSTSAGPAQESRKASSAAEKSQDHPTPSGKIFNDPIHGQIELHPLLVKIIDTPQFQRLRHIKQLGGTYLVYPGATHTRFEHSIGAAYLAGRLAEVLNEKHLKEFKNEQSQLIEEKEILCVQIAALCYNLGHGPFSYVFKDRFIPKDPGNQWTLQDASVWLFLDIVKNNKQLEKELKKDLNFIKELIKGVDTSDEGWPAKGRTEDKAFLYEIVVNKWNGIDVRKWDYFARDCHHLGIPNSFDHQRLLKSARVCEVEGRKHICFRDKVADNIYDMFHTRYTLYQQAYQHKIVNIIEEKISEALIAAKDKIRQLSPTAVTSVKEFMKLNDHIFEEILYSTGDELKDARMKLEDVVKRHLPKCVGETRITQTEHNDKQILEEEWNKAVEEWNKLLPTVFLDKKDFTIDTIKLDYSDNKAENKTEDKAENKAENKTETRRDLIKKVYFYRKRNPTEVIKIKEYEISSLLPEEFTEYVGRVYYTKQSDEEERDAKECFRWWRLREDGVCMILVFNQEGFRGNWSLITGDCPSLDGCGITEVRSCKVLSGVWDLYKDPGYSGDHYLLEEGEYGNLNTGSDPISTTSAPARSLKCVPFKIQLYEKVNFEGRIFETTEDCPSLDGCGITEVRSCKVLSGEWVLCKGPQYTEPSQPLKKRKYEKPEAWGPDGNTAPALSVKRLKSTPSVALIHL
;
A
#
# COMPACT_ATOMS: atom_id res chain seq x y z
N MET A 1 -7.10 11.84 17.79
CA MET A 1 -6.62 10.54 17.27
C MET A 1 -6.68 10.57 15.75
N LYS A 2 -5.82 9.81 15.06
CA LYS A 2 -5.92 9.51 13.61
C LYS A 2 -6.09 8.01 13.46
N ILE A 3 -6.97 7.59 12.54
CA ILE A 3 -7.21 6.17 12.26
C ILE A 3 -6.39 5.78 11.02
N PHE A 4 -5.68 4.66 11.11
CA PHE A 4 -5.04 3.97 9.99
C PHE A 4 -5.74 2.63 9.80
N ASN A 5 -6.01 2.22 8.55
CA ASN A 5 -6.46 0.86 8.29
C ASN A 5 -5.24 0.00 7.91
N ASP A 6 -4.95 -0.99 8.74
CA ASP A 6 -3.85 -1.95 8.57
C ASP A 6 -4.46 -3.35 8.30
N PRO A 7 -3.97 -4.10 7.30
CA PRO A 7 -4.53 -5.40 6.98
C PRO A 7 -4.35 -6.48 8.06
N ILE A 8 -3.45 -6.27 9.04
CA ILE A 8 -3.20 -7.23 10.13
C ILE A 8 -4.05 -6.91 11.36
N HIS A 9 -4.04 -5.65 11.82
CA HIS A 9 -4.72 -5.23 13.06
C HIS A 9 -6.05 -4.50 12.85
N GLY A 10 -6.44 -4.24 11.60
CA GLY A 10 -7.64 -3.50 11.26
C GLY A 10 -7.49 -2.00 11.52
N HIS A 11 -8.47 -1.39 12.20
CA HIS A 11 -8.45 0.05 12.49
C HIS A 11 -7.54 0.36 13.68
N ILE A 12 -6.36 0.92 13.40
CA ILE A 12 -5.39 1.38 14.38
C ILE A 12 -5.63 2.86 14.69
N GLU A 13 -5.98 3.17 15.93
CA GLU A 13 -6.05 4.55 16.43
C GLU A 13 -4.70 4.99 17.02
N LEU A 14 -4.13 6.08 16.51
CA LEU A 14 -2.89 6.67 17.04
C LEU A 14 -3.08 8.07 17.62
N HIS A 15 -2.33 8.34 18.68
CA HIS A 15 -2.27 9.64 19.36
C HIS A 15 -1.68 10.73 18.44
N PRO A 16 -2.15 11.99 18.48
CA PRO A 16 -1.63 13.06 17.63
C PRO A 16 -0.10 13.25 17.69
N LEU A 17 0.55 13.00 18.83
CA LEU A 17 2.01 13.03 18.93
C LEU A 17 2.69 11.95 18.07
N LEU A 18 2.16 10.72 18.09
CA LEU A 18 2.64 9.63 17.23
C LEU A 18 2.42 9.97 15.74
N VAL A 19 1.30 10.61 15.41
CA VAL A 19 1.03 11.10 14.05
C VAL A 19 2.07 12.14 13.62
N LYS A 20 2.42 13.10 14.49
CA LYS A 20 3.48 14.09 14.21
C LYS A 20 4.86 13.46 14.03
N ILE A 21 5.14 12.34 14.69
CA ILE A 21 6.35 11.53 14.46
C ILE A 21 6.28 10.81 13.11
N ILE A 22 5.16 10.16 12.80
CA ILE A 22 4.94 9.45 11.54
C ILE A 22 5.09 10.38 10.34
N ASP A 23 4.50 11.57 10.40
CA ASP A 23 4.44 12.54 9.31
C ASP A 23 5.75 13.36 9.17
N THR A 24 6.92 12.77 9.51
CA THR A 24 8.28 13.31 9.29
C THR A 24 9.02 12.57 8.17
N PRO A 25 10.00 13.21 7.48
CA PRO A 25 10.83 12.53 6.48
C PRO A 25 11.56 11.29 7.02
N GLN A 26 12.08 11.38 8.25
CA GLN A 26 12.84 10.31 8.91
C GLN A 26 11.99 9.04 9.09
N PHE A 27 10.70 9.18 9.37
CA PHE A 27 9.80 8.04 9.52
C PHE A 27 9.17 7.61 8.19
N GLN A 28 8.75 8.54 7.31
CA GLN A 28 8.20 8.20 5.99
C GLN A 28 9.22 7.42 5.12
N ARG A 29 10.53 7.63 5.32
CA ARG A 29 11.63 6.81 4.75
C ARG A 29 11.37 5.30 4.80
N LEU A 30 10.81 4.80 5.91
CA LEU A 30 10.60 3.36 6.11
C LEU A 30 9.68 2.71 5.06
N ARG A 31 8.91 3.51 4.30
CA ARG A 31 8.09 3.06 3.15
C ARG A 31 8.91 2.59 1.95
N HIS A 32 10.21 2.86 1.98
CA HIS A 32 11.18 2.58 0.91
C HIS A 32 12.22 1.54 1.37
N ILE A 33 11.94 0.83 2.48
CA ILE A 33 12.79 -0.25 3.01
C ILE A 33 11.94 -1.50 3.23
N LYS A 34 12.14 -2.52 2.39
CA LYS A 34 11.43 -3.80 2.50
C LYS A 34 11.71 -4.48 3.83
N GLN A 35 10.66 -4.96 4.51
CA GLN A 35 10.77 -5.70 5.78
C GLN A 35 11.71 -6.90 5.61
N LEU A 36 11.46 -7.68 4.55
CA LEU A 36 12.21 -8.89 4.21
C LEU A 36 13.35 -8.63 3.22
N GLY A 37 13.80 -7.37 3.07
CA GLY A 37 14.84 -6.99 2.13
C GLY A 37 14.57 -7.53 0.72
N THR A 38 15.46 -8.40 0.23
CA THR A 38 15.41 -8.91 -1.15
C THR A 38 14.35 -9.99 -1.42
N LYS A 39 13.65 -10.53 -0.39
CA LYS A 39 12.79 -11.72 -0.58
C LYS A 39 11.61 -11.50 -1.53
N TYR A 40 11.21 -10.26 -1.80
CA TYR A 40 10.23 -9.93 -2.86
C TYR A 40 10.63 -10.51 -4.23
N LEU A 41 11.92 -10.63 -4.53
CA LEU A 41 12.47 -11.24 -5.75
C LEU A 41 12.28 -12.77 -5.83
N VAL A 42 11.75 -13.39 -4.79
CA VAL A 42 11.36 -14.82 -4.72
C VAL A 42 9.86 -14.96 -4.45
N TYR A 43 9.36 -14.28 -3.41
CA TYR A 43 7.97 -14.31 -2.96
C TYR A 43 7.25 -13.06 -3.47
N PRO A 44 6.36 -13.16 -4.47
CA PRO A 44 5.74 -12.00 -5.10
C PRO A 44 4.99 -11.09 -4.11
N GLY A 45 4.37 -11.67 -3.08
CA GLY A 45 3.63 -10.93 -2.04
C GLY A 45 4.49 -10.27 -0.96
N ALA A 46 5.80 -10.51 -0.88
CA ALA A 46 6.67 -9.93 0.17
C ALA A 46 7.04 -8.45 -0.11
N THR A 47 6.04 -7.62 -0.37
CA THR A 47 6.18 -6.21 -0.77
C THR A 47 6.16 -5.23 0.40
N HIS A 48 5.80 -5.72 1.60
CA HIS A 48 5.66 -4.93 2.82
C HIS A 48 6.99 -4.34 3.32
N THR A 49 6.84 -3.25 4.07
CA THR A 49 7.94 -2.37 4.47
C THR A 49 7.99 -2.15 5.98
N ARG A 50 9.12 -1.63 6.45
CA ARG A 50 9.35 -1.33 7.88
C ARG A 50 8.34 -0.31 8.43
N PHE A 51 7.69 0.48 7.56
CA PHE A 51 6.72 1.52 7.94
C PHE A 51 5.43 0.94 8.56
N GLU A 52 4.73 0.05 7.86
CA GLU A 52 3.48 -0.54 8.37
C GLU A 52 3.73 -1.51 9.53
N HIS A 53 4.88 -2.17 9.55
CA HIS A 53 5.36 -2.95 10.69
C HIS A 53 5.52 -2.08 11.94
N SER A 54 6.28 -0.98 11.86
CA SER A 54 6.49 -0.04 12.99
C SER A 54 5.18 0.52 13.55
N ILE A 55 4.18 0.79 12.69
CA ILE A 55 2.83 1.19 13.13
C ILE A 55 2.11 0.06 13.87
N GLY A 56 2.21 -1.18 13.38
CA GLY A 56 1.66 -2.37 14.03
C GLY A 56 2.30 -2.66 15.39
N VAL A 57 3.62 -2.53 15.52
CA VAL A 57 4.35 -2.68 16.80
C VAL A 57 3.90 -1.61 17.81
N ALA A 58 3.75 -0.34 17.39
CA ALA A 58 3.23 0.74 18.22
C ALA A 58 1.76 0.53 18.67
N HIS A 59 0.94 -0.09 17.82
CA HIS A 59 -0.42 -0.50 18.15
C HIS A 59 -0.44 -1.62 19.20
N LEU A 60 0.31 -2.69 18.98
CA LEU A 60 0.38 -3.84 19.90
C LEU A 60 0.97 -3.46 21.26
N ALA A 61 1.98 -2.58 21.29
CA ALA A 61 2.54 -2.02 22.52
C ALA A 61 1.46 -1.29 23.35
N GLY A 62 0.67 -0.41 22.70
CA GLY A 62 -0.45 0.28 23.35
C GLY A 62 -1.56 -0.68 23.83
N CYS A 63 -1.87 -1.71 23.05
CA CYS A 63 -2.86 -2.73 23.43
C CYS A 63 -2.41 -3.59 24.61
N LEU A 64 -1.11 -3.92 24.70
CA LEU A 64 -0.53 -4.64 25.83
C LEU A 64 -0.57 -3.77 27.09
N LEU A 65 -0.14 -2.50 27.03
CA LEU A 65 -0.24 -1.56 28.16
C LEU A 65 -1.68 -1.36 28.63
N LYS A 66 -2.63 -1.22 27.70
CA LYS A 66 -4.07 -1.14 28.01
C LYS A 66 -4.53 -2.37 28.79
N THR A 67 -4.18 -3.56 28.31
CA THR A 67 -4.50 -4.83 28.96
C THR A 67 -3.88 -4.93 30.36
N LEU A 68 -2.61 -4.55 30.52
CA LEU A 68 -1.94 -4.57 31.83
C LEU A 68 -2.56 -3.57 32.80
N ARG A 69 -2.86 -2.34 32.36
CA ARG A 69 -3.48 -1.29 33.18
C ARG A 69 -4.90 -1.66 33.62
N GLU A 70 -5.71 -2.21 32.71
CA GLU A 70 -7.08 -2.63 33.00
C GLU A 70 -7.12 -3.85 33.93
N ASN A 71 -6.19 -4.80 33.77
CA ASN A 71 -6.10 -5.99 34.62
C ASN A 71 -5.44 -5.73 35.98
N GLN A 72 -4.62 -4.67 36.08
CA GLN A 72 -3.82 -4.34 37.26
C GLN A 72 -3.63 -2.81 37.44
N PRO A 73 -4.65 -2.09 37.93
CA PRO A 73 -4.53 -0.68 38.24
C PRO A 73 -3.39 -0.37 39.23
N GLU A 74 -3.01 -1.33 40.08
CA GLU A 74 -1.92 -1.21 41.05
C GLU A 74 -0.52 -1.01 40.41
N LEU A 75 -0.39 -1.18 39.09
CA LEU A 75 0.86 -0.93 38.37
C LEU A 75 1.14 0.56 38.12
N ASN A 76 0.16 1.45 38.31
CA ASN A 76 0.30 2.90 38.12
C ASN A 76 0.90 3.30 36.74
N ILE A 77 0.43 2.64 35.68
CA ILE A 77 0.80 2.93 34.29
C ILE A 77 0.15 4.24 33.87
N THR A 78 0.95 5.28 33.64
CA THR A 78 0.49 6.63 33.32
C THR A 78 0.31 6.84 31.81
N GLU A 79 -0.40 7.89 31.38
CA GLU A 79 -0.46 8.27 29.96
C GLU A 79 0.93 8.61 29.39
N GLN A 80 1.84 9.12 30.23
CA GLN A 80 3.25 9.35 29.90
C GLN A 80 3.96 8.02 29.58
N ASP A 81 3.75 6.96 30.37
CA ASP A 81 4.28 5.62 30.06
C ASP A 81 3.71 5.07 28.75
N PHE A 82 2.40 5.27 28.49
CA PHE A 82 1.77 4.90 27.22
C PHE A 82 2.46 5.57 26.03
N LEU A 83 2.60 6.90 26.08
CA LEU A 83 3.23 7.64 24.99
C LEU A 83 4.70 7.25 24.81
N CYS A 84 5.48 7.10 25.87
CA CYS A 84 6.89 6.70 25.77
C CYS A 84 7.06 5.31 25.15
N VAL A 85 6.33 4.31 25.64
CA VAL A 85 6.41 2.94 25.12
C VAL A 85 5.90 2.86 23.69
N GLN A 86 4.84 3.60 23.32
CA GLN A 86 4.38 3.66 21.92
C GLN A 86 5.34 4.42 21.01
N ILE A 87 6.04 5.46 21.48
CA ILE A 87 7.08 6.16 20.71
C ILE A 87 8.28 5.22 20.49
N ALA A 88 8.74 4.52 21.53
CA ALA A 88 9.82 3.54 21.39
C ALA A 88 9.44 2.41 20.43
N ALA A 89 8.24 1.85 20.57
CA ALA A 89 7.68 0.84 19.67
C ALA A 89 7.58 1.32 18.21
N LEU A 90 7.20 2.58 17.99
CA LEU A 90 7.16 3.19 16.66
C LEU A 90 8.57 3.42 16.10
N CYS A 91 9.53 3.84 16.93
CA CYS A 91 10.85 4.27 16.47
C CYS A 91 11.93 3.18 16.45
N HIS A 92 11.68 1.99 17.02
CA HIS A 92 12.70 0.94 17.20
C HIS A 92 13.42 0.50 15.91
N ASP A 93 12.77 0.66 14.77
CA ASP A 93 13.20 0.17 13.45
C ASP A 93 13.72 1.27 12.50
N MET A 94 13.76 2.52 12.96
CA MET A 94 14.14 3.69 12.14
C MET A 94 15.58 3.62 11.58
N GLY A 95 16.45 2.87 12.24
CA GLY A 95 17.86 2.70 11.93
C GLY A 95 18.20 1.63 10.89
N HIS A 96 17.21 0.89 10.37
CA HIS A 96 17.47 -0.06 9.29
C HIS A 96 17.98 0.63 8.02
N GLY A 97 18.96 0.03 7.35
CA GLY A 97 19.45 0.46 6.05
C GLY A 97 18.75 -0.23 4.87
N PRO A 98 19.22 0.03 3.63
CA PRO A 98 18.73 -0.63 2.42
C PRO A 98 18.69 -2.16 2.55
N PHE A 99 17.55 -2.75 2.20
CA PHE A 99 17.25 -4.18 2.30
C PHE A 99 17.27 -4.75 3.74
N SER A 100 16.98 -3.92 4.75
CA SER A 100 16.90 -4.28 6.17
C SER A 100 18.18 -5.03 6.64
N HIS A 101 18.07 -6.30 7.06
CA HIS A 101 19.18 -7.06 7.64
C HIS A 101 20.33 -7.40 6.67
N LEU A 102 20.19 -7.12 5.37
CA LEU A 102 21.33 -7.16 4.45
C LEU A 102 22.34 -6.06 4.80
N PHE A 103 21.87 -4.88 5.21
CA PHE A 103 22.73 -3.73 5.49
C PHE A 103 23.63 -3.95 6.71
N ASP A 104 23.03 -4.15 7.90
CA ASP A 104 23.75 -4.32 9.16
C ASP A 104 24.24 -5.77 9.39
N GLY A 105 23.71 -6.74 8.65
CA GLY A 105 24.10 -8.15 8.76
C GLY A 105 25.08 -8.65 7.69
N MET A 106 25.26 -7.93 6.57
CA MET A 106 26.13 -8.40 5.47
C MET A 106 26.97 -7.30 4.80
N PHE A 107 26.45 -6.08 4.61
CA PHE A 107 27.17 -5.00 3.92
C PHE A 107 28.15 -4.29 4.84
N ILE A 108 27.68 -3.65 5.92
CA ILE A 108 28.53 -2.91 6.87
C ILE A 108 29.68 -3.78 7.42
N PRO A 109 29.46 -5.03 7.88
CA PRO A 109 30.56 -5.88 8.36
C PRO A 109 31.62 -6.27 7.32
N GLU A 110 31.36 -6.10 6.01
CA GLU A 110 32.34 -6.37 4.95
C GLU A 110 33.13 -5.11 4.54
N VAL A 111 32.52 -3.91 4.60
CA VAL A 111 33.19 -2.64 4.26
C VAL A 111 33.86 -1.96 5.46
N GLN A 112 33.36 -2.19 6.68
CA GLN A 112 33.85 -1.60 7.93
C GLN A 112 33.95 -2.69 9.02
N PRO A 113 34.85 -3.69 8.87
CA PRO A 113 34.95 -4.82 9.79
C PRO A 113 35.41 -4.44 11.21
N ASP A 114 36.06 -3.29 11.37
CA ASP A 114 36.54 -2.78 12.67
C ASP A 114 35.49 -1.89 13.39
N ASP A 115 34.33 -1.63 12.76
CA ASP A 115 33.23 -0.85 13.38
C ASP A 115 32.35 -1.77 14.23
N GLU A 116 32.87 -2.17 15.40
CA GLU A 116 32.24 -3.10 16.36
C GLU A 116 30.86 -2.62 16.90
N HIS A 117 30.43 -1.38 16.58
CA HIS A 117 29.33 -0.69 17.27
C HIS A 117 28.12 -0.35 16.38
N TRP A 118 28.14 -0.68 15.07
CA TRP A 118 26.99 -0.38 14.19
C TRP A 118 25.90 -1.46 14.23
N GLU A 119 24.84 -1.20 15.00
CA GLU A 119 23.58 -1.96 14.99
C GLU A 119 22.41 -1.07 14.59
N HIS A 120 21.37 -1.67 14.01
CA HIS A 120 20.19 -0.90 13.57
C HIS A 120 19.43 -0.31 14.77
N GLU A 121 19.50 -0.94 15.95
CA GLU A 121 18.97 -0.37 17.19
C GLU A 121 19.66 0.94 17.58
N GLN A 122 21.00 1.02 17.50
CA GLN A 122 21.75 2.26 17.76
C GLN A 122 21.39 3.35 16.75
N ALA A 123 21.37 2.99 15.46
CA ALA A 123 20.95 3.87 14.38
C ALA A 123 19.49 4.36 14.55
N SER A 124 18.60 3.58 15.16
CA SER A 124 17.22 3.99 15.46
C SER A 124 17.16 5.10 16.51
N VAL A 125 17.99 5.05 17.55
CA VAL A 125 18.09 6.15 18.53
C VAL A 125 18.72 7.39 17.92
N ASP A 126 19.78 7.24 17.13
CA ASP A 126 20.41 8.38 16.45
C ASP A 126 19.45 9.05 15.46
N MET A 127 18.67 8.25 14.71
CA MET A 127 17.62 8.73 13.83
C MET A 127 16.47 9.39 14.60
N PHE A 128 16.04 8.82 15.74
CA PHE A 128 15.03 9.42 16.62
C PHE A 128 15.49 10.80 17.13
N HIS A 129 16.74 10.92 17.57
CA HIS A 129 17.34 12.20 17.96
C HIS A 129 17.42 13.21 16.81
N CYS A 130 17.80 12.77 15.61
CA CYS A 130 17.82 13.62 14.43
C CYS A 130 16.41 14.14 14.09
N MET A 131 15.44 13.23 13.98
CA MET A 131 14.02 13.52 13.74
C MET A 131 13.46 14.52 14.77
N ARG A 132 13.68 14.25 16.06
CA ARG A 132 13.22 15.10 17.17
C ARG A 132 13.71 16.55 17.03
N LYS A 133 15.02 16.72 16.84
CA LYS A 133 15.67 18.04 16.70
C LYS A 133 15.29 18.75 15.41
N LYS A 134 15.21 18.04 14.28
CA LYS A 134 14.95 18.63 12.95
C LYS A 134 13.50 19.04 12.74
N ASN A 135 12.55 18.32 13.33
CA ASN A 135 11.11 18.60 13.18
C ASN A 135 10.51 19.34 14.40
N GLY A 136 11.34 19.74 15.37
CA GLY A 136 10.91 20.55 16.54
C GLY A 136 9.99 19.82 17.52
N LEU A 137 10.07 18.48 17.57
CA LEU A 137 9.10 17.64 18.30
C LEU A 137 9.15 17.82 19.81
N ASP A 138 10.25 18.32 20.38
CA ASP A 138 10.40 18.59 21.82
C ASP A 138 9.24 19.42 22.39
N LYS A 139 8.82 20.46 21.67
CA LYS A 139 7.70 21.34 22.07
C LYS A 139 6.36 20.62 22.08
N GLU A 140 6.18 19.63 21.22
CA GLU A 140 4.96 18.84 21.13
C GLU A 140 4.96 17.74 22.20
N MET A 141 6.11 17.11 22.45
CA MET A 141 6.28 16.14 23.55
C MET A 141 5.99 16.80 24.91
N ASP A 142 6.57 17.97 25.18
CA ASP A 142 6.30 18.78 26.39
C ASP A 142 4.82 19.20 26.47
N ARG A 143 4.23 19.68 25.36
CA ARG A 143 2.79 20.02 25.28
C ARG A 143 1.86 18.85 25.62
N TYR A 144 2.26 17.61 25.34
CA TYR A 144 1.51 16.40 25.70
C TYR A 144 1.94 15.78 27.04
N GLY A 145 2.76 16.48 27.82
CA GLY A 145 3.09 16.12 29.21
C GLY A 145 4.26 15.16 29.40
N LEU A 146 5.16 15.04 28.41
CA LEU A 146 6.39 14.25 28.56
C LEU A 146 7.51 15.07 29.22
N ASN A 147 8.18 14.47 30.20
CA ASN A 147 9.40 14.99 30.82
C ASN A 147 10.61 14.67 29.94
N LEU A 148 11.11 15.64 29.17
CA LEU A 148 12.13 15.40 28.14
C LEU A 148 13.46 14.83 28.67
N ASP A 149 13.83 15.03 29.93
CA ASP A 149 15.07 14.45 30.49
C ASP A 149 14.91 12.95 30.79
N GLU A 150 13.78 12.57 31.39
CA GLU A 150 13.50 11.20 31.84
C GLU A 150 12.93 10.32 30.72
N ASP A 151 11.94 10.83 29.98
CA ASP A 151 11.20 10.07 28.98
C ASP A 151 12.02 9.76 27.73
N ILE A 152 12.93 10.66 27.35
CA ILE A 152 13.81 10.44 26.21
C ILE A 152 14.82 9.35 26.55
N THR A 153 15.42 9.41 27.75
CA THR A 153 16.25 8.34 28.29
C THR A 153 15.48 7.01 28.33
N PHE A 154 14.20 7.02 28.74
CA PHE A 154 13.36 5.83 28.75
C PHE A 154 13.12 5.26 27.33
N ILE A 155 12.78 6.11 26.37
CA ILE A 155 12.57 5.71 24.96
C ILE A 155 13.85 5.09 24.37
N GLU A 156 15.01 5.69 24.62
CA GLU A 156 16.32 5.14 24.20
C GLU A 156 16.58 3.75 24.81
N GLU A 157 16.36 3.60 26.11
CA GLU A 157 16.60 2.34 26.83
C GLU A 157 15.67 1.21 26.36
N LEU A 158 14.43 1.53 25.99
CA LEU A 158 13.46 0.59 25.40
C LEU A 158 13.86 0.09 24.01
N ILE A 159 14.60 0.88 23.23
CA ILE A 159 15.09 0.50 21.90
C ILE A 159 16.42 -0.25 22.00
N LEU A 160 17.41 0.33 22.68
CA LEU A 160 18.79 -0.16 22.69
C LEU A 160 19.00 -1.34 23.64
N LYS A 161 18.77 -1.08 24.94
CA LYS A 161 19.39 -1.85 26.01
C LYS A 161 18.50 -2.97 26.49
N GLY A 162 17.21 -2.68 26.66
CA GLY A 162 16.36 -3.43 27.59
C GLY A 162 17.00 -3.54 28.99
N GLN A 163 16.43 -4.36 29.86
CA GLN A 163 17.08 -4.77 31.11
C GLN A 163 17.24 -6.30 31.09
N LYS A 164 18.48 -6.78 31.24
CA LYS A 164 18.77 -8.20 31.47
C LYS A 164 18.61 -8.55 32.95
N ASP A 165 18.49 -9.85 33.27
CA ASP A 165 18.51 -10.31 34.66
C ASP A 165 19.87 -9.96 35.32
N GLY A 166 19.83 -9.28 36.48
CA GLY A 166 21.00 -8.65 37.10
C GLY A 166 20.63 -7.37 37.85
N GLU A 167 21.61 -6.59 38.30
CA GLU A 167 21.38 -5.30 38.99
C GLU A 167 20.60 -4.30 38.11
N TRP A 168 19.78 -3.46 38.75
CA TRP A 168 18.99 -2.45 38.04
C TRP A 168 19.90 -1.34 37.49
N SER A 169 19.88 -1.16 36.17
CA SER A 169 20.81 -0.27 35.47
C SER A 169 20.14 0.84 34.65
N MET A 170 18.81 0.79 34.52
CA MET A 170 18.02 1.76 33.77
C MET A 170 17.79 3.05 34.57
N LYS A 171 17.69 4.16 33.85
CA LYS A 171 17.51 5.52 34.38
C LYS A 171 16.17 6.15 33.99
N GLY A 172 15.59 5.74 32.86
CA GLY A 172 14.36 6.33 32.34
C GLY A 172 13.12 5.99 33.17
N ARG A 173 13.13 4.88 33.91
CA ARG A 173 12.15 4.51 34.93
C ARG A 173 12.80 3.76 36.09
N THR A 174 12.08 3.66 37.21
CA THR A 174 12.46 2.89 38.40
C THR A 174 12.14 1.39 38.26
N GLU A 175 12.80 0.55 39.08
CA GLU A 175 12.66 -0.91 39.02
C GLU A 175 11.23 -1.42 39.26
N ASP A 176 10.36 -0.66 39.93
CA ASP A 176 8.95 -1.01 40.08
C ASP A 176 8.16 -0.93 38.75
N LYS A 177 8.74 -0.33 37.71
CA LYS A 177 8.21 -0.32 36.33
C LYS A 177 9.04 -1.17 35.34
N SER A 178 9.89 -2.06 35.87
CA SER A 178 10.72 -3.01 35.10
C SER A 178 10.00 -3.73 33.95
N PHE A 179 8.76 -4.17 34.17
CA PHE A 179 7.92 -4.83 33.16
C PHE A 179 7.68 -4.01 31.88
N LEU A 180 7.84 -2.68 31.89
CA LEU A 180 7.70 -1.86 30.67
C LEU A 180 8.84 -2.15 29.67
N TYR A 181 10.04 -2.50 30.16
CA TYR A 181 11.20 -2.83 29.33
C TYR A 181 11.11 -4.21 28.65
N GLU A 182 10.05 -4.97 28.92
CA GLU A 182 9.76 -6.26 28.30
C GLU A 182 8.78 -6.17 27.12
N ILE A 183 8.29 -4.95 26.79
CA ILE A 183 7.24 -4.76 25.79
C ILE A 183 7.80 -4.64 24.37
N VAL A 184 8.79 -3.77 24.15
CA VAL A 184 9.26 -3.39 22.81
C VAL A 184 10.37 -4.32 22.31
N ALA A 185 11.45 -4.45 23.08
CA ALA A 185 12.59 -5.32 22.78
C ALA A 185 12.97 -6.14 24.02
N ASN A 186 12.39 -7.33 24.17
CA ASN A 186 12.51 -8.11 25.40
C ASN A 186 13.84 -8.87 25.46
N LYS A 187 14.85 -8.26 26.07
CA LYS A 187 16.19 -8.86 26.21
C LYS A 187 16.29 -9.93 27.33
N VAL A 188 15.19 -10.28 28.03
CA VAL A 188 15.13 -11.37 29.04
C VAL A 188 14.81 -12.72 28.38
N ASN A 189 13.79 -12.74 27.51
CA ASN A 189 13.29 -13.98 26.89
C ASN A 189 12.87 -13.85 25.42
N GLY A 190 12.97 -12.67 24.81
CA GLY A 190 12.62 -12.45 23.42
C GLY A 190 11.12 -12.60 23.11
N VAL A 191 10.23 -12.43 24.11
CA VAL A 191 8.78 -12.32 23.91
C VAL A 191 8.36 -10.85 24.00
N ASP A 192 8.25 -10.20 22.84
CA ASP A 192 7.96 -8.77 22.68
C ASP A 192 6.98 -8.52 21.51
N VAL A 193 6.46 -7.29 21.45
CA VAL A 193 5.42 -6.91 20.47
C VAL A 193 5.96 -6.70 19.05
N ASP A 194 7.28 -6.53 18.87
CA ASP A 194 7.98 -6.63 17.58
C ASP A 194 7.67 -7.97 16.91
N LYS A 195 8.01 -9.08 17.60
CA LYS A 195 7.74 -10.44 17.12
C LYS A 195 6.26 -10.70 16.94
N TRP A 196 5.40 -10.07 17.73
CA TRP A 196 3.96 -10.27 17.60
C TRP A 196 3.38 -9.65 16.33
N ASP A 197 3.96 -8.55 15.84
CA ASP A 197 3.59 -7.99 14.54
C ASP A 197 4.24 -8.79 13.39
N TYR A 198 5.58 -8.88 13.34
CA TYR A 198 6.24 -9.41 12.14
C TYR A 198 5.90 -10.87 11.88
N LEU A 199 5.70 -11.71 12.92
CA LEU A 199 5.34 -13.13 12.69
C LEU A 199 3.99 -13.26 12.00
N VAL A 200 3.01 -12.41 12.33
CA VAL A 200 1.69 -12.43 11.69
C VAL A 200 1.76 -11.74 10.32
N ARG A 201 2.44 -10.59 10.23
CA ARG A 201 2.59 -9.79 9.00
C ARG A 201 3.38 -10.53 7.92
N ASP A 202 4.55 -11.08 8.24
CA ASP A 202 5.36 -11.84 7.29
C ASP A 202 4.61 -13.07 6.79
N CYS A 203 3.97 -13.83 7.67
CA CYS A 203 3.10 -14.96 7.29
C CYS A 203 2.00 -14.54 6.31
N TYR A 204 1.31 -13.43 6.59
CA TYR A 204 0.24 -12.87 5.76
C TYR A 204 0.74 -12.54 4.35
N TYR A 205 1.79 -11.71 4.23
CA TYR A 205 2.34 -11.28 2.94
C TYR A 205 3.07 -12.38 2.16
N LEU A 206 3.67 -13.36 2.86
CA LEU A 206 4.33 -14.52 2.22
C LEU A 206 3.35 -15.61 1.79
N GLY A 207 2.09 -15.60 2.24
CA GLY A 207 1.15 -16.70 2.06
C GLY A 207 1.53 -17.97 2.84
N ILE A 208 2.14 -17.81 4.02
CA ILE A 208 2.57 -18.92 4.89
C ILE A 208 1.66 -18.95 6.13
N PRO A 209 1.09 -20.11 6.53
CA PRO A 209 0.26 -20.19 7.72
C PRO A 209 1.00 -19.77 9.00
N CYS A 210 0.46 -18.81 9.75
CA CYS A 210 0.96 -18.43 11.06
C CYS A 210 0.47 -19.40 12.13
N GLY A 211 1.38 -19.99 12.91
CA GLY A 211 1.05 -20.88 14.03
C GLY A 211 0.87 -20.16 15.37
N PHE A 212 0.84 -18.83 15.36
CA PHE A 212 0.89 -17.98 16.55
C PHE A 212 -0.28 -16.98 16.59
N ASP A 213 -0.93 -16.90 17.75
CA ASP A 213 -2.04 -15.98 18.03
C ASP A 213 -1.60 -14.89 19.03
N SER A 214 -1.23 -13.73 18.49
CA SER A 214 -0.81 -12.56 19.28
C SER A 214 -1.92 -12.06 20.21
N GLN A 215 -3.18 -12.09 19.77
CA GLN A 215 -4.34 -11.62 20.54
C GLN A 215 -4.64 -12.53 21.74
N ARG A 216 -4.48 -13.85 21.61
CA ARG A 216 -4.58 -14.81 22.73
C ARG A 216 -3.43 -14.66 23.72
N LEU A 217 -2.21 -14.36 23.25
CA LEU A 217 -1.07 -14.13 24.14
C LEU A 217 -1.23 -12.82 24.93
N LEU A 218 -1.57 -11.72 24.23
CA LEU A 218 -1.82 -10.39 24.78
C LEU A 218 -2.88 -10.43 25.89
N LYS A 219 -4.05 -11.03 25.63
CA LYS A 219 -5.14 -11.19 26.63
C LYS A 219 -4.78 -12.08 27.82
N SER A 220 -3.64 -12.77 27.78
CA SER A 220 -3.17 -13.62 28.86
C SER A 220 -2.10 -12.97 29.75
N ALA A 221 -1.53 -11.83 29.32
CA ALA A 221 -0.43 -11.16 30.00
C ALA A 221 -0.86 -10.57 31.36
N ARG A 222 -0.01 -10.74 32.38
CA ARG A 222 -0.16 -10.17 33.73
C ARG A 222 1.22 -9.95 34.35
N VAL A 223 1.42 -8.86 35.07
CA VAL A 223 2.67 -8.58 35.78
C VAL A 223 2.67 -9.28 37.15
N CYS A 224 3.70 -10.08 37.41
CA CYS A 224 3.94 -10.71 38.71
C CYS A 224 5.32 -10.32 39.26
N ASN A 225 5.53 -10.51 40.57
CA ASN A 225 6.84 -10.34 41.19
C ASN A 225 7.66 -11.63 41.02
N VAL A 226 8.87 -11.51 40.45
CA VAL A 226 9.89 -12.56 40.36
C VAL A 226 11.16 -12.02 40.99
N ASN A 227 11.67 -12.70 42.04
CA ASN A 227 12.93 -12.35 42.71
C ASN A 227 13.06 -10.88 43.16
N GLY A 228 11.94 -10.19 43.43
CA GLY A 228 11.88 -8.78 43.83
C GLY A 228 11.49 -7.82 42.70
N ARG A 229 11.62 -8.22 41.44
CA ARG A 229 11.36 -7.42 40.24
C ARG A 229 9.98 -7.72 39.64
N LYS A 230 9.37 -6.76 38.93
CA LYS A 230 8.08 -6.96 38.24
C LYS A 230 8.32 -7.42 36.81
N HIS A 231 7.82 -8.60 36.44
CA HIS A 231 7.95 -9.17 35.09
C HIS A 231 6.58 -9.50 34.49
N ILE A 232 6.46 -9.34 33.16
CA ILE A 232 5.34 -9.83 32.36
C ILE A 232 5.36 -11.36 32.40
N CYS A 233 4.28 -11.92 32.90
CA CYS A 233 4.04 -13.35 32.98
C CYS A 233 2.83 -13.70 32.12
N PHE A 234 2.88 -14.84 31.44
CA PHE A 234 1.78 -15.34 30.62
C PHE A 234 1.00 -16.42 31.34
N ARG A 235 -0.18 -16.73 30.83
CA ARG A 235 -1.01 -17.75 31.46
C ARG A 235 -0.51 -19.16 31.16
N ASP A 236 -0.48 -20.03 32.16
CA ASP A 236 -0.13 -21.46 32.04
C ASP A 236 -0.68 -22.16 30.77
N LYS A 237 -1.98 -21.98 30.48
CA LYS A 237 -2.68 -22.52 29.31
C LYS A 237 -2.34 -21.88 27.94
N VAL A 238 -1.34 -21.01 27.85
CA VAL A 238 -0.88 -20.41 26.58
C VAL A 238 0.59 -20.74 26.26
N ALA A 239 1.23 -21.64 27.01
CA ALA A 239 2.57 -22.12 26.72
C ALA A 239 2.71 -22.79 25.34
N ASP A 240 1.64 -23.43 24.86
CA ASP A 240 1.48 -23.92 23.48
C ASP A 240 1.64 -22.79 22.46
N ASN A 241 1.02 -21.63 22.71
CA ASN A 241 1.04 -20.46 21.84
C ASN A 241 2.39 -19.72 21.89
N VAL A 242 3.01 -19.59 23.07
CA VAL A 242 4.39 -19.07 23.22
C VAL A 242 5.37 -19.96 22.43
N TYR A 243 5.24 -21.29 22.57
CA TYR A 243 6.03 -22.22 21.79
C TYR A 243 5.76 -22.11 20.27
N GLY A 244 4.49 -21.93 19.89
CA GLY A 244 4.04 -21.69 18.52
C GLY A 244 4.64 -20.44 17.88
N MET A 245 4.91 -19.38 18.64
CA MET A 245 5.61 -18.19 18.14
C MET A 245 7.05 -18.51 17.72
N PHE A 246 7.83 -19.20 18.55
CA PHE A 246 9.21 -19.56 18.20
C PHE A 246 9.28 -20.60 17.06
N LEU A 247 8.32 -21.52 17.00
CA LEU A 247 8.17 -22.45 15.88
C LEU A 247 7.80 -21.74 14.56
N THR A 248 6.91 -20.75 14.62
CA THR A 248 6.56 -19.90 13.46
C THR A 248 7.77 -19.10 12.99
N ARG A 249 8.53 -18.50 13.92
CA ARG A 249 9.80 -17.83 13.62
C ARG A 249 10.77 -18.75 12.88
N TYR A 250 11.03 -19.94 13.42
CA TYR A 250 11.89 -20.93 12.76
C TYR A 250 11.39 -21.32 11.35
N THR A 251 10.06 -21.48 11.20
CA THR A 251 9.43 -21.82 9.91
C THR A 251 9.64 -20.72 8.88
N LEU A 252 9.40 -19.45 9.24
CA LEU A 252 9.66 -18.29 8.39
C LEU A 252 11.14 -18.19 8.00
N HIS A 253 12.05 -18.41 8.95
CA HIS A 253 13.48 -18.47 8.67
C HIS A 253 13.83 -19.57 7.65
N ARG A 254 13.31 -20.80 7.81
CA ARG A 254 13.65 -21.94 6.95
C ARG A 254 13.04 -21.83 5.56
N GLN A 255 11.79 -21.42 5.48
CA GLN A 255 11.04 -21.37 4.23
C GLN A 255 11.34 -20.11 3.42
N ALA A 256 11.32 -18.92 4.05
CA ALA A 256 11.35 -17.64 3.34
C ALA A 256 12.67 -16.85 3.52
N LEU A 257 13.04 -16.49 4.76
CA LEU A 257 14.16 -15.55 4.99
C LEU A 257 15.48 -16.14 4.50
N GLN A 258 15.76 -17.38 4.88
CA GLN A 258 16.92 -18.14 4.42
C GLN A 258 16.58 -19.03 3.22
N HIS A 259 15.60 -18.66 2.38
CA HIS A 259 15.33 -19.38 1.14
C HIS A 259 16.58 -19.39 0.23
N LYS A 260 16.92 -20.55 -0.33
CA LYS A 260 18.16 -20.75 -1.12
C LYS A 260 18.38 -19.76 -2.26
N ILE A 261 17.33 -19.33 -2.96
CA ILE A 261 17.43 -18.30 -4.01
C ILE A 261 17.44 -16.88 -3.43
N GLY A 262 16.76 -16.65 -2.30
CA GLY A 262 16.74 -15.34 -1.64
C GLY A 262 18.09 -15.00 -1.00
N TYR A 263 18.76 -15.98 -0.41
CA TYR A 263 20.07 -15.80 0.20
C TYR A 263 21.16 -15.46 -0.84
N ILE A 264 21.21 -16.16 -1.98
CA ILE A 264 22.21 -15.84 -3.02
C ILE A 264 21.93 -14.48 -3.69
N ILE A 265 20.67 -14.03 -3.73
CA ILE A 265 20.33 -12.65 -4.13
C ILE A 265 20.88 -11.64 -3.12
N ASP A 266 20.75 -11.88 -1.80
CA ASP A 266 21.36 -10.99 -0.78
C ASP A 266 22.88 -10.89 -0.98
N VAL A 267 23.55 -12.03 -1.19
CA VAL A 267 25.00 -12.08 -1.44
C VAL A 267 25.38 -11.25 -2.66
N LYS A 268 24.63 -11.33 -3.77
CA LYS A 268 24.91 -10.56 -4.99
C LYS A 268 24.53 -9.08 -4.88
N ILE A 269 23.48 -8.72 -4.15
CA ILE A 269 23.20 -7.30 -3.85
C ILE A 269 24.29 -6.72 -2.94
N LYS A 270 24.73 -7.45 -1.91
CA LYS A 270 25.88 -7.07 -1.07
C LYS A 270 27.15 -6.87 -1.89
N GLU A 271 27.49 -7.77 -2.82
CA GLU A 271 28.62 -7.59 -3.73
C GLU A 271 28.52 -6.29 -4.55
N ALA A 272 27.34 -5.99 -5.10
CA ALA A 272 27.12 -4.76 -5.86
C ALA A 272 27.21 -3.49 -4.99
N LEU A 273 26.70 -3.52 -3.75
CA LEU A 273 26.81 -2.41 -2.80
C LEU A 273 28.26 -2.16 -2.39
N VAL A 274 29.05 -3.20 -2.10
CA VAL A 274 30.49 -3.09 -1.78
C VAL A 274 31.25 -2.43 -2.94
N LEU A 275 31.01 -2.85 -4.18
CA LEU A 275 31.63 -2.26 -5.37
C LEU A 275 31.19 -0.81 -5.62
N ALA A 276 29.93 -0.47 -5.30
CA ALA A 276 29.40 0.88 -5.45
C ALA A 276 29.73 1.83 -4.29
N ASP A 277 30.38 1.37 -3.21
CA ASP A 277 30.54 2.17 -1.99
C ASP A 277 31.47 3.38 -2.15
N GLY A 278 32.56 3.27 -2.95
CA GLY A 278 33.54 4.34 -3.16
C GLY A 278 32.91 5.62 -3.76
N GLU A 279 32.65 5.60 -5.06
CA GLU A 279 31.27 5.63 -5.59
C GLU A 279 30.27 6.54 -4.86
N LEU A 280 29.24 5.87 -4.33
CA LEU A 280 28.00 6.47 -3.82
C LEU A 280 28.05 6.75 -2.31
N ARG A 281 29.17 6.41 -1.64
CA ARG A 281 29.43 6.67 -0.21
C ARG A 281 28.38 6.04 0.72
N ILE A 282 27.92 4.85 0.36
CA ILE A 282 26.79 4.12 0.98
C ILE A 282 27.05 3.86 2.47
N SER A 283 28.26 3.41 2.82
CA SER A 283 28.71 3.16 4.19
C SER A 283 28.76 4.44 5.03
N LYS A 284 29.27 5.53 4.44
CA LYS A 284 29.48 6.82 5.13
C LYS A 284 28.18 7.58 5.43
N ALA A 285 27.11 7.32 4.68
CA ALA A 285 25.80 7.94 4.94
C ALA A 285 25.31 7.64 6.37
N LYS A 286 25.70 6.50 6.96
CA LYS A 286 25.36 6.11 8.33
C LYS A 286 25.87 7.10 9.39
N ASP A 287 26.97 7.80 9.10
CA ASP A 287 27.62 8.73 10.03
C ASP A 287 26.89 10.10 10.07
N ASN A 288 25.92 10.33 9.18
CA ASN A 288 25.06 11.51 9.16
C ASN A 288 23.59 11.12 8.96
N MET A 289 22.78 11.18 10.03
CA MET A 289 21.36 10.79 9.99
C MET A 289 20.50 11.53 8.95
N LEU A 290 20.93 12.68 8.40
CA LEU A 290 20.27 13.30 7.25
C LEU A 290 20.58 12.57 5.93
N GLU A 291 21.84 12.23 5.68
CA GLU A 291 22.23 11.41 4.51
C GLU A 291 21.65 9.99 4.65
N PHE A 292 21.64 9.42 5.86
CA PHE A 292 20.96 8.15 6.14
C PHE A 292 19.43 8.25 5.99
N THR A 293 18.82 9.43 6.14
CA THR A 293 17.38 9.62 5.85
C THR A 293 17.07 9.38 4.38
N GLU A 294 18.00 9.74 3.48
CA GLU A 294 17.85 9.60 2.04
C GLU A 294 18.20 8.18 1.58
N LEU A 295 19.16 7.50 2.23
CA LEU A 295 19.58 6.14 1.89
C LEU A 295 18.49 5.08 2.17
N THR A 296 17.89 4.52 1.12
CA THR A 296 16.83 3.48 1.15
C THR A 296 17.09 2.38 0.10
N ASP A 297 16.15 1.45 -0.13
CA ASP A 297 16.25 0.43 -1.19
C ASP A 297 16.43 1.05 -2.61
N HIS A 298 16.15 2.35 -2.78
CA HIS A 298 16.32 3.09 -4.03
C HIS A 298 17.75 3.02 -4.60
N ILE A 299 18.76 2.76 -3.75
CA ILE A 299 20.18 2.61 -4.13
C ILE A 299 20.38 1.55 -5.24
N PHE A 300 19.50 0.56 -5.32
CA PHE A 300 19.52 -0.46 -6.39
C PHE A 300 19.20 0.13 -7.77
N ASP A 301 18.16 0.97 -7.85
CA ASP A 301 17.79 1.70 -9.07
C ASP A 301 18.83 2.80 -9.37
N GLU A 302 19.42 3.46 -8.37
CA GLU A 302 20.49 4.45 -8.55
C GLU A 302 21.75 3.83 -9.16
N ILE A 303 22.23 2.71 -8.62
CA ILE A 303 23.36 1.96 -9.19
C ILE A 303 23.03 1.60 -10.64
N LEU A 304 21.87 1.00 -10.91
CA LEU A 304 21.45 0.61 -12.27
C LEU A 304 21.34 1.76 -13.28
N LYS A 305 20.97 2.97 -12.82
CA LYS A 305 20.81 4.17 -13.65
C LYS A 305 22.09 5.00 -13.79
N SER A 306 23.09 4.78 -12.93
CA SER A 306 24.30 5.58 -12.88
C SER A 306 25.05 5.62 -14.23
N PRO A 307 25.58 6.78 -14.65
CA PRO A 307 26.30 6.89 -15.91
C PRO A 307 27.69 6.23 -15.79
N LEU A 308 27.93 5.17 -16.56
CA LEU A 308 29.26 4.57 -16.70
C LEU A 308 30.26 5.60 -17.24
N LEU A 309 31.39 5.77 -16.54
CA LEU A 309 32.45 6.72 -16.93
C LEU A 309 33.39 6.16 -18.01
N VAL A 310 33.26 4.88 -18.38
CA VAL A 310 34.14 4.20 -19.36
C VAL A 310 33.40 3.91 -20.66
N GLY A 311 33.93 4.42 -21.77
CA GLY A 311 33.86 3.69 -23.04
C GLY A 311 32.71 3.93 -24.03
N GLU A 312 32.28 5.17 -24.28
CA GLU A 312 31.93 5.63 -25.65
C GLU A 312 31.67 7.16 -25.70
N ALA A 313 32.75 7.95 -25.76
CA ALA A 313 32.67 9.40 -25.92
C ALA A 313 32.33 9.83 -27.36
N THR A 314 31.30 9.25 -27.97
CA THR A 314 30.70 9.71 -29.24
C THR A 314 29.71 10.85 -28.99
N LEU A 315 30.08 11.78 -28.10
CA LEU A 315 29.33 13.00 -27.82
C LEU A 315 29.45 13.95 -29.01
N LYS A 316 28.32 14.20 -29.69
CA LYS A 316 28.23 15.00 -30.93
C LYS A 316 29.02 16.31 -30.84
N GLU A 317 29.96 16.48 -31.77
CA GLU A 317 31.10 17.41 -31.73
C GLU A 317 30.75 18.93 -31.85
N THR A 318 29.49 19.31 -31.69
CA THR A 318 28.94 20.61 -32.13
C THR A 318 28.54 21.58 -31.02
N LYS A 319 28.38 21.16 -29.75
CA LYS A 319 28.10 22.10 -28.63
C LYS A 319 29.29 22.37 -27.69
N LEU A 320 30.23 21.44 -27.53
CA LEU A 320 31.35 21.59 -26.59
C LEU A 320 32.47 22.57 -27.04
N LYS A 321 32.45 23.04 -28.29
CA LYS A 321 33.55 23.82 -28.88
C LYS A 321 33.73 25.23 -28.28
N GLY A 322 32.73 25.80 -27.60
CA GLY A 322 32.77 27.16 -27.07
C GLY A 322 33.40 27.30 -25.68
N GLU A 323 32.97 26.48 -24.71
CA GLU A 323 33.20 26.77 -23.28
C GLU A 323 34.46 26.14 -22.69
N LEU A 324 34.94 25.01 -23.24
CA LEU A 324 36.10 24.29 -22.70
C LEU A 324 37.47 24.80 -23.21
N GLN A 325 37.50 25.68 -24.22
CA GLN A 325 38.77 26.17 -24.81
C GLN A 325 39.64 27.01 -23.85
N ASN A 326 39.05 27.52 -22.76
CA ASN A 326 39.67 28.53 -21.90
C ASN A 326 40.04 28.06 -20.47
N LYS A 327 39.82 26.77 -20.11
CA LYS A 327 40.01 26.29 -18.72
C LYS A 327 41.10 25.25 -18.49
N TRP A 328 41.61 24.58 -19.53
CA TRP A 328 42.65 23.55 -19.43
C TRP A 328 43.62 23.63 -20.61
N ARG A 329 44.93 23.58 -20.37
CA ARG A 329 45.97 23.48 -21.41
C ARG A 329 47.07 22.51 -20.99
N ILE A 330 47.16 21.38 -21.70
CA ILE A 330 48.33 20.49 -21.65
C ILE A 330 49.37 21.07 -22.61
N ARG A 331 50.61 21.27 -22.15
CA ARG A 331 51.72 21.77 -22.97
C ARG A 331 52.83 20.72 -22.97
N VAL A 332 53.23 20.25 -24.15
CA VAL A 332 54.45 19.44 -24.29
C VAL A 332 55.64 20.38 -24.08
N LYS A 333 56.64 19.98 -23.30
CA LYS A 333 57.87 20.77 -23.10
C LYS A 333 58.60 20.91 -24.46
N ASP A 334 59.17 22.09 -24.73
CA ASP A 334 59.69 22.46 -26.05
C ASP A 334 60.72 21.45 -26.58
N TYR A 335 60.28 20.58 -27.50
CA TYR A 335 61.08 19.49 -28.02
C TYR A 335 61.99 19.97 -29.15
N ASN A 336 63.24 20.30 -28.80
CA ASN A 336 64.18 20.91 -29.72
C ASN A 336 64.63 19.93 -30.81
N ARG A 337 64.24 20.20 -32.08
CA ARG A 337 64.48 19.31 -33.23
C ARG A 337 65.97 19.21 -33.58
N SER A 338 66.61 18.12 -33.16
CA SER A 338 67.76 17.54 -33.87
C SER A 338 67.79 16.03 -33.68
N HIS A 339 68.37 15.32 -34.66
CA HIS A 339 68.55 13.87 -34.76
C HIS A 339 67.38 13.07 -35.36
N THR A 340 67.73 12.24 -36.35
CA THR A 340 66.85 11.54 -37.30
C THR A 340 66.50 10.12 -36.84
N ALA A 341 66.14 9.96 -35.57
CA ALA A 341 65.60 8.72 -35.01
C ALA A 341 64.34 9.03 -34.17
N GLY A 342 63.27 8.25 -34.36
CA GLY A 342 61.98 8.50 -33.71
C GLY A 342 62.08 8.47 -32.18
N PRO A 343 61.49 9.45 -31.45
CA PRO A 343 61.70 9.59 -30.01
C PRO A 343 60.83 8.64 -29.18
N LYS A 344 61.42 8.09 -28.11
CA LYS A 344 60.68 7.48 -26.99
C LYS A 344 60.30 8.59 -26.00
N LEU A 345 59.07 9.09 -26.08
CA LEU A 345 58.50 10.01 -25.09
C LEU A 345 58.17 9.28 -23.78
N LYS A 346 58.22 10.01 -22.66
CA LYS A 346 57.87 9.57 -21.30
C LYS A 346 56.87 10.54 -20.66
N ALA A 347 56.28 10.17 -19.52
CA ALA A 347 55.32 11.00 -18.80
C ALA A 347 55.87 12.40 -18.43
N ASP A 348 57.14 12.48 -18.02
CA ASP A 348 57.82 13.72 -17.60
C ASP A 348 57.89 14.83 -18.69
N ASP A 349 57.72 14.45 -19.97
CA ASP A 349 57.80 15.35 -21.14
C ASP A 349 56.57 16.29 -21.27
N PHE A 350 55.53 16.08 -20.47
CA PHE A 350 54.26 16.81 -20.52
C PHE A 350 54.05 17.68 -19.25
N ASP A 351 53.69 18.95 -19.41
CA ASP A 351 53.18 19.79 -18.32
C ASP A 351 51.65 19.90 -18.42
N ILE A 352 50.96 19.43 -17.38
CA ILE A 352 49.52 19.62 -17.19
C ILE A 352 49.33 20.73 -16.16
N ASN A 353 48.93 21.93 -16.61
CA ASN A 353 48.65 23.06 -15.72
C ASN A 353 47.14 23.23 -15.49
N VAL A 354 46.71 23.10 -14.24
CA VAL A 354 45.34 23.35 -13.78
C VAL A 354 45.25 24.79 -13.28
N THR A 355 44.51 25.65 -13.96
CA THR A 355 44.48 27.10 -13.66
C THR A 355 43.46 27.53 -12.61
N ASP A 356 42.79 26.58 -11.93
CA ASP A 356 41.78 26.86 -10.89
C ASP A 356 41.94 25.90 -9.69
N PRO A 357 42.43 26.36 -8.53
CA PRO A 357 42.57 25.54 -7.32
C PRO A 357 41.25 25.08 -6.68
N GLY A 358 40.09 25.59 -7.12
CA GLY A 358 38.79 25.26 -6.55
C GLY A 358 38.17 23.95 -7.06
N ILE A 359 38.72 23.34 -8.10
CA ILE A 359 38.09 22.22 -8.81
C ILE A 359 38.58 20.87 -8.26
N LYS A 360 37.78 20.24 -7.38
CA LYS A 360 38.06 18.93 -6.77
C LYS A 360 37.59 17.69 -7.56
N ARG A 361 36.97 17.87 -8.74
CA ARG A 361 36.50 16.77 -9.61
C ARG A 361 36.65 17.13 -11.09
N LEU A 362 37.09 16.17 -11.90
CA LEU A 362 37.16 16.30 -13.36
C LEU A 362 35.76 16.42 -13.98
N PRO A 363 35.55 17.29 -15.00
CA PRO A 363 34.32 17.27 -15.80
C PRO A 363 34.20 15.96 -16.58
N LYS A 364 32.96 15.46 -16.77
CA LYS A 364 32.62 14.18 -17.45
C LYS A 364 32.99 14.10 -18.95
N CYS A 365 33.83 15.00 -19.46
CA CYS A 365 34.18 15.13 -20.88
C CYS A 365 35.46 15.96 -21.09
N LEU A 366 36.63 15.42 -20.72
CA LEU A 366 37.92 16.02 -21.06
C LEU A 366 38.33 15.62 -22.49
N VAL A 367 38.46 16.60 -23.40
CA VAL A 367 38.90 16.37 -24.79
C VAL A 367 40.32 16.88 -24.97
N ILE A 368 41.29 15.96 -24.97
CA ILE A 368 42.70 16.28 -25.25
C ILE A 368 42.84 16.63 -26.74
N ARG A 369 43.38 17.81 -27.07
CA ARG A 369 43.78 18.18 -28.44
C ARG A 369 45.28 18.46 -28.51
N VAL A 370 46.01 17.57 -29.17
CA VAL A 370 47.43 17.78 -29.52
C VAL A 370 47.50 18.47 -30.88
N TYR A 371 48.00 19.70 -30.91
CA TYR A 371 48.11 20.50 -32.13
C TYR A 371 49.51 20.37 -32.76
N HIS A 372 49.69 19.53 -33.78
CA HIS A 372 50.87 19.61 -34.66
C HIS A 372 50.60 19.08 -36.08
N LYS A 373 51.21 19.70 -37.10
CA LYS A 373 50.93 19.47 -38.55
C LYS A 373 51.81 18.39 -39.22
N THR A 374 52.00 17.22 -38.60
CA THR A 374 52.79 16.10 -39.16
C THR A 374 52.32 14.77 -38.58
N ASP A 375 52.48 13.65 -39.31
CA ASP A 375 51.95 12.32 -38.94
C ASP A 375 52.41 11.80 -37.56
N VAL A 376 53.56 12.28 -37.07
CA VAL A 376 54.04 12.08 -35.68
C VAL A 376 52.98 12.47 -34.63
N ALA A 377 52.03 13.36 -34.96
CA ALA A 377 50.98 13.81 -34.06
C ALA A 377 50.00 12.71 -33.62
N GLN A 378 49.77 11.66 -34.43
CA GLN A 378 48.89 10.55 -34.01
C GLN A 378 49.55 9.67 -32.95
N GLU A 379 50.82 9.31 -33.15
CA GLU A 379 51.62 8.54 -32.18
C GLU A 379 51.73 9.30 -30.85
N VAL A 380 52.01 10.61 -30.90
CA VAL A 380 52.09 11.49 -29.72
C VAL A 380 50.74 11.66 -29.04
N HIS A 381 49.64 11.78 -29.80
CA HIS A 381 48.30 11.89 -29.22
C HIS A 381 47.89 10.59 -28.51
N LYS A 382 48.18 9.43 -29.11
CA LYS A 382 47.96 8.13 -28.48
C LYS A 382 48.82 7.97 -27.23
N LYS A 383 50.11 8.34 -27.28
CA LYS A 383 51.02 8.32 -26.11
C LYS A 383 50.51 9.21 -24.97
N ALA A 384 50.01 10.40 -25.29
CA ALA A 384 49.46 11.33 -24.32
C ALA A 384 48.14 10.81 -23.70
N GLN A 385 47.33 10.08 -24.45
CA GLN A 385 46.17 9.34 -23.91
C GLN A 385 46.61 8.18 -23.01
N GLU A 386 47.61 7.38 -23.42
CA GLU A 386 48.20 6.30 -22.63
C GLU A 386 48.75 6.84 -21.29
N CYS A 387 49.56 7.91 -21.30
CA CYS A 387 50.10 8.53 -20.08
C CYS A 387 49.02 9.20 -19.22
N PHE A 388 47.98 9.79 -19.81
CA PHE A 388 46.85 10.35 -19.05
C PHE A 388 46.02 9.26 -18.36
N LEU A 389 45.88 8.10 -18.99
CA LEU A 389 45.24 6.92 -18.39
C LEU A 389 46.13 6.29 -17.30
N GLU A 390 47.45 6.31 -17.43
CA GLU A 390 48.36 5.92 -16.35
C GLU A 390 48.25 6.89 -15.16
N TRP A 391 48.27 8.20 -15.39
CA TRP A 391 48.06 9.19 -14.32
C TRP A 391 46.68 9.05 -13.66
N CYS A 392 45.61 8.76 -14.42
CA CYS A 392 44.29 8.47 -13.85
C CYS A 392 44.20 7.13 -13.10
N ARG A 393 45.18 6.23 -13.22
CA ARG A 393 45.32 5.05 -12.35
C ARG A 393 46.15 5.36 -11.11
N GLU A 394 47.20 6.18 -11.24
CA GLU A 394 48.01 6.63 -10.11
C GLU A 394 47.21 7.51 -9.12
N GLU A 395 46.14 8.15 -9.59
CA GLU A 395 45.20 8.96 -8.80
C GLU A 395 43.82 8.25 -8.57
N ASP A 396 43.77 6.92 -8.64
CA ASP A 396 42.59 6.04 -8.36
C ASP A 396 41.29 6.27 -9.19
N PHE A 397 41.28 7.15 -10.19
CA PHE A 397 40.06 7.52 -10.95
C PHE A 397 39.51 6.44 -11.91
N ILE A 398 40.31 5.47 -12.34
CA ILE A 398 39.89 4.43 -13.30
C ILE A 398 39.23 3.23 -12.60
N ASP A 399 39.81 2.78 -11.48
CA ASP A 399 39.34 1.58 -10.78
C ASP A 399 37.92 1.76 -10.20
N SER A 400 37.55 2.99 -9.79
CA SER A 400 36.21 3.27 -9.27
C SER A 400 35.12 3.23 -10.36
N ALA A 401 35.46 3.65 -11.59
CA ALA A 401 34.56 3.58 -12.73
C ALA A 401 34.29 2.13 -13.17
N ASP A 402 35.31 1.27 -13.12
CA ASP A 402 35.19 -0.17 -13.39
C ASP A 402 34.44 -0.90 -12.27
N ASN A 403 34.58 -0.48 -11.01
CA ASN A 403 33.81 -1.03 -9.88
C ASN A 403 32.31 -0.75 -10.02
N LEU A 404 31.91 0.49 -10.35
CA LEU A 404 30.50 0.83 -10.56
C LEU A 404 29.91 0.09 -11.78
N ALA A 405 30.72 -0.15 -12.83
CA ALA A 405 30.33 -0.99 -13.97
C ALA A 405 30.08 -2.45 -13.58
N GLN A 406 30.92 -3.02 -12.70
CA GLN A 406 30.73 -4.36 -12.15
C GLN A 406 29.49 -4.44 -11.25
N ALA A 407 29.27 -3.46 -10.37
CA ALA A 407 28.06 -3.36 -9.55
C ALA A 407 26.79 -3.36 -10.43
N GLN A 408 26.76 -2.53 -11.46
CA GLN A 408 25.67 -2.52 -12.45
C GLN A 408 25.47 -3.87 -13.12
N LYS A 409 26.55 -4.53 -13.57
CA LYS A 409 26.45 -5.84 -14.22
C LYS A 409 25.85 -6.90 -13.29
N ILE A 410 26.19 -6.86 -11.99
CA ILE A 410 25.61 -7.76 -10.99
C ILE A 410 24.11 -7.49 -10.83
N LEU A 411 23.69 -6.23 -10.64
CA LEU A 411 22.27 -5.90 -10.49
C LEU A 411 21.48 -6.19 -11.79
N GLN A 412 22.04 -5.93 -12.96
CA GLN A 412 21.45 -6.30 -14.25
C GLN A 412 21.27 -7.80 -14.38
N ASN A 413 22.22 -8.62 -13.90
CA ASN A 413 22.06 -10.07 -13.85
C ASN A 413 20.93 -10.50 -12.91
N ILE A 414 20.71 -9.81 -11.79
CA ILE A 414 19.55 -10.08 -10.91
C ILE A 414 18.23 -9.76 -11.61
N VAL A 415 18.13 -8.59 -12.25
CA VAL A 415 16.94 -8.17 -13.03
C VAL A 415 16.68 -9.12 -14.20
N ASN A 416 17.73 -9.56 -14.89
CA ASN A 416 17.67 -10.54 -15.99
C ASN A 416 17.58 -12.00 -15.51
N ARG A 417 17.43 -12.24 -14.19
CA ARG A 417 17.34 -13.56 -13.54
C ARG A 417 18.50 -14.53 -13.83
N ARG A 418 19.65 -13.99 -14.24
CA ARG A 418 20.95 -14.65 -14.42
C ARG A 418 21.66 -14.86 -13.07
N LEU A 419 20.97 -15.53 -12.15
CA LEU A 419 21.46 -15.82 -10.80
C LEU A 419 22.40 -17.04 -10.79
N PRO A 420 23.33 -17.15 -9.80
CA PRO A 420 24.04 -18.41 -9.55
C PRO A 420 23.05 -19.54 -9.26
N LYS A 421 23.39 -20.76 -9.70
CA LYS A 421 22.54 -21.93 -9.65
C LYS A 421 22.80 -22.71 -8.36
N PHE A 422 21.74 -23.06 -7.64
CA PHE A 422 21.85 -23.88 -6.44
C PHE A 422 22.18 -25.33 -6.79
N VAL A 423 23.18 -25.91 -6.12
CA VAL A 423 23.64 -27.29 -6.34
C VAL A 423 23.13 -28.23 -5.24
N GLY A 424 23.24 -27.83 -3.97
CA GLY A 424 22.88 -28.69 -2.84
C GLY A 424 22.87 -27.97 -1.48
N GLU A 425 22.21 -28.59 -0.51
CA GLU A 425 22.13 -28.18 0.90
C GLU A 425 22.38 -29.41 1.80
N VAL A 426 23.10 -29.23 2.91
CA VAL A 426 23.41 -30.29 3.88
C VAL A 426 23.57 -29.73 5.30
N ARG A 427 23.20 -30.50 6.34
CA ARG A 427 23.31 -30.12 7.76
C ARG A 427 24.62 -30.55 8.40
N LEU A 428 25.23 -29.65 9.18
CA LEU A 428 26.43 -29.92 9.98
C LEU A 428 26.15 -30.77 11.23
N LYS A 429 27.14 -31.59 11.60
CA LYS A 429 27.19 -32.29 12.89
C LYS A 429 27.38 -31.32 14.05
N GLU A 430 26.78 -31.65 15.19
CA GLU A 430 26.78 -30.84 16.40
C GLU A 430 28.14 -30.83 17.13
N GLU A 431 28.95 -31.87 16.93
CA GLU A 431 30.26 -32.01 17.57
C GLU A 431 31.29 -31.03 17.00
N GLU A 432 31.27 -30.80 15.67
CA GLU A 432 32.05 -29.76 14.99
C GLU A 432 31.66 -28.34 15.45
N LEU A 433 30.53 -28.17 16.16
CA LEU A 433 30.02 -26.88 16.63
C LEU A 433 30.40 -26.54 18.07
N LYS A 434 31.02 -27.44 18.85
CA LYS A 434 31.42 -27.12 20.24
C LYS A 434 32.53 -26.07 20.30
N GLU A 435 33.55 -26.16 19.45
CA GLU A 435 34.58 -25.11 19.29
C GLU A 435 33.94 -23.75 18.93
N ILE A 436 32.90 -23.77 18.10
CA ILE A 436 32.15 -22.59 17.64
C ILE A 436 31.27 -22.01 18.75
N ALA A 437 30.71 -22.84 19.63
CA ALA A 437 29.88 -22.42 20.76
C ALA A 437 30.71 -21.87 21.93
N GLU A 438 31.91 -22.41 22.15
CA GLU A 438 32.84 -21.88 23.17
C GLU A 438 33.45 -20.54 22.73
N ALA A 439 33.72 -20.36 21.44
CA ALA A 439 34.14 -19.07 20.89
C ALA A 439 33.05 -17.98 20.90
N LYS A 440 31.76 -18.37 20.98
CA LYS A 440 30.60 -17.44 21.08
C LYS A 440 30.45 -16.74 22.44
N ALA A 441 31.36 -16.96 23.38
CA ALA A 441 31.46 -16.13 24.59
C ALA A 441 31.89 -14.67 24.29
N LEU A 442 32.26 -14.36 23.04
CA LEU A 442 32.55 -13.01 22.55
C LEU A 442 31.42 -12.49 21.64
N PRO A 443 31.07 -11.18 21.67
CA PRO A 443 29.75 -10.71 21.22
C PRO A 443 29.59 -10.46 19.70
N ASP A 444 30.66 -10.62 18.93
CA ASP A 444 30.85 -9.87 17.69
C ASP A 444 30.29 -10.53 16.39
N LYS A 445 29.65 -9.73 15.53
CA LYS A 445 29.20 -10.11 14.18
C LYS A 445 30.37 -10.36 13.22
N ALA A 446 31.46 -9.59 13.29
CA ALA A 446 32.62 -9.77 12.42
C ALA A 446 33.34 -11.10 12.71
N PHE A 447 33.39 -11.52 13.99
CA PHE A 447 33.84 -12.85 14.40
C PHE A 447 33.06 -13.98 13.70
N LYS A 448 31.74 -13.87 13.52
CA LYS A 448 30.95 -14.89 12.78
C LYS A 448 31.43 -15.03 11.34
N THR A 449 31.65 -13.93 10.63
CA THR A 449 32.14 -13.94 9.23
C THR A 449 33.51 -14.58 9.11
N LYS A 450 34.43 -14.29 10.05
CA LYS A 450 35.74 -14.93 10.14
C LYS A 450 35.63 -16.43 10.43
N LEU A 451 34.80 -16.81 11.38
CA LEU A 451 34.55 -18.19 11.77
C LEU A 451 33.94 -19.01 10.61
N TYR A 452 33.01 -18.45 9.84
CA TYR A 452 32.51 -19.10 8.62
C TYR A 452 33.60 -19.28 7.57
N LYS A 453 34.49 -18.29 7.35
CA LYS A 453 35.65 -18.43 6.45
C LYS A 453 36.61 -19.54 6.92
N GLU A 454 36.86 -19.64 8.23
CA GLU A 454 37.67 -20.73 8.83
C GLU A 454 37.00 -22.12 8.72
N ILE A 455 35.69 -22.20 8.95
CA ILE A 455 34.88 -23.41 8.74
C ILE A 455 34.91 -23.85 7.27
N LEU A 456 34.78 -22.93 6.32
CA LEU A 456 34.86 -23.22 4.89
C LEU A 456 36.23 -23.78 4.49
N ASN A 457 37.32 -23.24 5.07
CA ASN A 457 38.67 -23.79 4.90
C ASN A 457 38.80 -25.24 5.42
N LYS A 458 37.96 -25.67 6.38
CA LYS A 458 37.93 -27.04 6.94
C LYS A 458 37.16 -28.08 6.08
N PHE A 459 36.53 -27.72 4.96
CA PHE A 459 35.74 -28.65 4.09
C PHE A 459 36.40 -29.04 2.75
N GLY A 460 37.58 -28.48 2.44
CA GLY A 460 38.19 -28.63 1.12
C GLY A 460 37.40 -27.91 0.01
N LYS A 461 37.93 -27.94 -1.22
CA LYS A 461 37.24 -27.32 -2.36
C LYS A 461 36.21 -28.28 -2.95
N PHE A 462 34.99 -27.79 -3.19
CA PHE A 462 34.00 -28.50 -4.01
C PHE A 462 34.52 -28.57 -5.46
N LYS A 463 34.78 -29.79 -5.95
CA LYS A 463 35.45 -30.05 -7.23
C LYS A 463 34.75 -31.15 -8.03
N PRO A 464 33.68 -30.86 -8.79
CA PRO A 464 33.07 -31.83 -9.68
C PRO A 464 33.99 -32.14 -10.89
N PRO A 465 33.84 -33.30 -11.56
CA PRO A 465 34.84 -33.80 -12.50
C PRO A 465 35.14 -32.97 -13.77
N GLN A 466 34.28 -32.01 -14.16
CA GLN A 466 34.44 -31.22 -15.39
C GLN A 466 34.82 -29.73 -15.16
N GLU A 467 34.74 -29.20 -13.93
CA GLU A 467 34.98 -27.78 -13.63
C GLU A 467 35.47 -27.60 -12.19
N GLU A 468 36.68 -27.08 -11.98
CA GLU A 468 37.24 -26.81 -10.64
C GLU A 468 36.99 -25.38 -10.12
N LYS A 469 36.35 -24.51 -10.91
CA LYS A 469 36.18 -23.08 -10.63
C LYS A 469 34.70 -22.71 -10.57
N ASN A 470 34.41 -21.50 -10.10
CA ASN A 470 33.07 -20.92 -10.08
C ASN A 470 32.04 -21.64 -9.17
N PHE A 471 32.50 -22.35 -8.13
CA PHE A 471 31.63 -22.89 -7.07
C PHE A 471 31.82 -22.12 -5.77
N ASP A 472 30.71 -21.59 -5.24
CA ASP A 472 30.65 -20.84 -4.00
C ASP A 472 29.99 -21.71 -2.91
N ILE A 473 30.60 -21.77 -1.72
CA ILE A 473 30.09 -22.53 -0.56
C ILE A 473 29.74 -21.55 0.56
N HIS A 474 28.53 -21.66 1.10
CA HIS A 474 28.01 -20.77 2.14
C HIS A 474 27.52 -21.57 3.35
N VAL A 475 27.76 -21.04 4.55
CA VAL A 475 27.24 -21.59 5.81
C VAL A 475 26.19 -20.65 6.38
N LEU A 476 25.06 -21.19 6.82
CA LEU A 476 23.92 -20.44 7.37
C LEU A 476 23.56 -20.96 8.76
N GLU A 477 23.43 -20.05 9.72
CA GLU A 477 22.94 -20.32 11.08
C GLU A 477 21.41 -20.22 11.14
N MET A 478 20.79 -21.20 11.77
CA MET A 478 19.33 -21.34 11.91
C MET A 478 18.99 -21.70 13.35
N GLY A 479 17.97 -21.08 13.94
CA GLY A 479 17.54 -21.46 15.29
C GLY A 479 16.40 -20.64 15.87
N PHE A 480 15.86 -21.15 16.98
CA PHE A 480 14.67 -20.63 17.63
C PHE A 480 14.95 -19.34 18.43
N GLY A 481 16.19 -19.11 18.85
CA GLY A 481 16.65 -17.94 19.63
C GLY A 481 18.17 -17.90 19.74
N GLU A 482 18.71 -17.51 20.89
CA GLU A 482 20.14 -17.60 21.21
C GLU A 482 20.65 -19.06 21.23
N VAL A 483 21.88 -19.29 20.78
CA VAL A 483 22.44 -20.63 20.60
C VAL A 483 22.62 -21.36 21.93
N GLY A 484 22.04 -22.56 22.04
CA GLY A 484 22.09 -23.39 23.24
C GLY A 484 20.98 -23.13 24.26
N ASN A 485 20.27 -22.00 24.14
CA ASN A 485 19.14 -21.66 25.02
C ASN A 485 17.81 -22.18 24.46
N GLU A 486 16.99 -22.76 25.34
CA GLU A 486 15.62 -23.13 24.99
C GLU A 486 14.68 -21.93 25.19
N PRO A 487 13.88 -21.53 24.18
CA PRO A 487 13.13 -20.26 24.24
C PRO A 487 12.13 -20.11 25.39
N ILE A 488 11.57 -21.21 25.91
CA ILE A 488 10.55 -21.17 26.97
C ILE A 488 11.15 -21.14 28.38
N ASP A 489 12.42 -21.51 28.57
CA ASP A 489 13.05 -21.60 29.90
C ASP A 489 13.12 -20.21 30.58
N ASN A 490 13.27 -19.13 29.79
CA ASN A 490 13.30 -17.75 30.30
C ASN A 490 11.91 -17.08 30.41
N VAL A 491 10.83 -17.75 30.00
CA VAL A 491 9.45 -17.22 30.12
C VAL A 491 8.86 -17.51 31.51
N HIS A 492 8.10 -16.57 32.06
CA HIS A 492 7.40 -16.72 33.34
C HIS A 492 5.90 -16.96 33.12
N PHE A 493 5.32 -17.87 33.91
CA PHE A 493 3.91 -18.26 33.82
C PHE A 493 3.17 -18.09 35.15
N TYR A 494 1.86 -17.90 35.10
CA TYR A 494 0.98 -17.92 36.28
C TYR A 494 -0.24 -18.83 36.07
N SER A 495 -0.88 -19.26 37.17
CA SER A 495 -2.01 -20.21 37.13
C SER A 495 -3.38 -19.53 37.37
N LYS A 496 -4.49 -20.26 37.15
CA LYS A 496 -5.84 -19.70 37.45
C LYS A 496 -6.01 -19.37 38.93
N ASN A 497 -5.46 -20.23 39.77
CA ASN A 497 -5.74 -20.26 41.20
C ASN A 497 -4.79 -19.36 41.98
N GLU A 498 -3.59 -19.11 41.42
CA GLU A 498 -2.55 -18.25 42.01
C GLU A 498 -2.09 -17.19 40.98
N PRO A 499 -2.94 -16.20 40.62
CA PRO A 499 -2.68 -15.30 39.50
C PRO A 499 -1.56 -14.27 39.73
N ASN A 500 -1.06 -14.13 40.96
CA ASN A 500 0.04 -13.24 41.31
C ASN A 500 1.36 -14.00 41.55
N ARG A 501 1.38 -15.33 41.38
CA ARG A 501 2.55 -16.17 41.60
C ARG A 501 3.11 -16.63 40.27
N ALA A 502 4.28 -16.10 39.93
CA ALA A 502 5.05 -16.57 38.79
C ALA A 502 5.70 -17.94 39.07
N PHE A 503 5.83 -18.76 38.02
CA PHE A 503 6.61 -19.99 38.01
C PHE A 503 7.19 -20.27 36.61
N LYS A 504 8.19 -21.15 36.53
CA LYS A 504 8.74 -21.69 35.28
C LYS A 504 8.06 -23.00 34.94
N MET A 505 7.66 -23.21 33.69
CA MET A 505 7.10 -24.48 33.26
C MET A 505 8.19 -25.54 33.05
N GLN A 506 7.92 -26.76 33.49
CA GLN A 506 8.79 -27.90 33.26
C GLN A 506 8.61 -28.43 31.83
N LYS A 507 9.70 -28.96 31.27
CA LYS A 507 9.81 -29.35 29.86
C LYS A 507 8.70 -30.32 29.38
N TYR A 508 8.26 -31.23 30.25
CA TYR A 508 7.17 -32.19 30.00
C TYR A 508 5.75 -31.57 30.10
N GLN A 509 5.58 -30.42 30.75
CA GLN A 509 4.28 -29.75 30.90
C GLN A 509 3.85 -29.01 29.64
N VAL A 510 4.77 -28.81 28.69
CA VAL A 510 4.50 -28.12 27.40
C VAL A 510 4.09 -29.15 26.35
N SER A 511 4.98 -30.07 25.95
CA SER A 511 4.67 -31.20 25.05
C SER A 511 5.86 -32.15 24.92
N ASN A 512 5.63 -33.47 24.86
CA ASN A 512 6.68 -34.44 24.53
C ASN A 512 7.07 -34.45 23.03
N LEU A 513 6.32 -33.78 22.16
CA LEU A 513 6.59 -33.69 20.71
C LEU A 513 7.47 -32.49 20.33
N ARG A 514 7.96 -31.73 21.31
CA ARG A 514 8.88 -30.62 21.11
C ARG A 514 10.24 -31.09 20.53
N PRO A 515 10.94 -30.26 19.74
CA PRO A 515 12.32 -30.51 19.31
C PRO A 515 13.25 -30.78 20.49
N LYS A 516 14.25 -31.64 20.26
CA LYS A 516 15.37 -31.87 21.19
C LYS A 516 16.54 -30.90 20.97
N LYS A 517 16.58 -30.25 19.79
CA LYS A 517 17.60 -29.28 19.38
C LYS A 517 16.89 -28.03 18.86
N PHE A 518 17.41 -26.86 19.20
CA PHE A 518 16.81 -25.56 18.86
C PHE A 518 17.61 -24.76 17.82
N HIS A 519 18.73 -25.32 17.36
CA HIS A 519 19.64 -24.73 16.38
C HIS A 519 20.13 -25.77 15.38
N GLU A 520 20.39 -25.34 14.16
CA GLU A 520 21.03 -26.12 13.10
C GLU A 520 21.91 -25.21 12.24
N PHE A 521 22.85 -25.79 11.50
CA PHE A 521 23.67 -25.07 10.53
C PHE A 521 23.57 -25.76 9.17
N LEU A 522 23.30 -24.97 8.13
CA LEU A 522 23.14 -25.42 6.76
C LEU A 522 24.37 -25.01 5.94
N VAL A 523 24.96 -25.95 5.22
CA VAL A 523 25.95 -25.65 4.18
C VAL A 523 25.27 -25.74 2.83
N ARG A 524 25.48 -24.74 1.99
CA ARG A 524 24.93 -24.67 0.62
C ARG A 524 26.03 -24.47 -0.40
N VAL A 525 25.91 -25.18 -1.52
CA VAL A 525 26.81 -25.04 -2.67
C VAL A 525 26.05 -24.40 -3.82
N TYR A 526 26.66 -23.41 -4.46
CA TYR A 526 26.16 -22.74 -5.65
C TYR A 526 27.20 -22.78 -6.76
N TYR A 527 26.73 -22.88 -8.00
CA TYR A 527 27.53 -22.74 -9.21
C TYR A 527 27.26 -21.36 -9.83
N ASN A 528 28.30 -20.65 -10.23
CA ASN A 528 28.19 -19.34 -10.86
C ASN A 528 28.65 -19.38 -12.32
N PRO A 529 27.78 -19.78 -13.28
CA PRO A 529 28.17 -19.97 -14.67
C PRO A 529 28.87 -18.74 -15.28
N PRO A 530 30.02 -18.91 -15.96
CA PRO A 530 30.60 -17.86 -16.78
C PRO A 530 29.70 -17.56 -17.98
N ASN A 531 29.68 -16.31 -18.44
CA ASN A 531 29.04 -15.86 -19.68
C ASN A 531 27.57 -16.26 -19.88
N GLN A 532 26.70 -16.15 -18.85
CA GLN A 532 25.23 -16.37 -18.91
C GLN A 532 24.45 -15.50 -19.95
N GLU A 533 25.14 -14.73 -20.78
CA GLU A 533 24.56 -13.94 -21.87
C GLU A 533 24.53 -14.69 -23.20
N ASP A 534 25.40 -15.69 -23.38
CA ASP A 534 25.55 -16.46 -24.61
C ASP A 534 24.62 -17.69 -24.61
N PRO A 535 23.66 -17.81 -25.55
CA PRO A 535 22.78 -18.97 -25.66
C PRO A 535 23.52 -20.30 -25.93
N GLU A 536 24.67 -20.28 -26.62
CA GLU A 536 25.45 -21.50 -26.88
C GLU A 536 26.16 -21.99 -25.60
N SER A 537 26.41 -21.09 -24.64
CA SER A 537 26.86 -21.47 -23.30
C SER A 537 25.75 -22.09 -22.43
N GLU A 538 24.47 -21.88 -22.75
CA GLU A 538 23.35 -22.27 -21.86
C GLU A 538 23.25 -23.79 -21.69
N GLU A 539 23.45 -24.55 -22.77
CA GLU A 539 23.46 -26.01 -22.74
C GLU A 539 24.69 -26.54 -21.98
N HIS A 540 25.85 -25.91 -22.17
CA HIS A 540 27.08 -26.26 -21.48
C HIS A 540 26.98 -26.05 -19.96
N TRP A 541 26.59 -24.87 -19.48
CA TRP A 541 26.54 -24.63 -18.04
C TRP A 541 25.42 -25.39 -17.33
N LYS A 542 24.30 -25.71 -18.02
CA LYS A 542 23.29 -26.63 -17.48
C LYS A 542 23.85 -28.03 -17.26
N LYS A 543 24.68 -28.52 -18.19
CA LYS A 543 25.35 -29.82 -18.03
C LYS A 543 26.30 -29.80 -16.82
N VAL A 544 27.12 -28.77 -16.68
CA VAL A 544 28.01 -28.59 -15.50
C VAL A 544 27.22 -28.57 -14.19
N GLN A 545 26.08 -27.86 -14.15
CA GLN A 545 25.18 -27.84 -12.99
C GLN A 545 24.66 -29.26 -12.66
N GLN A 546 24.13 -30.00 -13.65
CA GLN A 546 23.59 -31.35 -13.45
C GLN A 546 24.65 -32.36 -12.98
N GLU A 547 25.91 -32.18 -13.39
CA GLU A 547 27.02 -33.02 -12.91
C GLU A 547 27.44 -32.65 -11.49
N ALA A 548 27.46 -31.36 -11.14
CA ALA A 548 27.68 -30.90 -9.77
C ALA A 548 26.59 -31.39 -8.81
N GLU A 549 25.32 -31.35 -9.22
CA GLU A 549 24.18 -31.88 -8.46
C GLU A 549 24.31 -33.40 -8.19
N LYS A 550 24.83 -34.15 -9.16
CA LYS A 550 25.11 -35.59 -9.00
C LYS A 550 26.33 -35.87 -8.11
N TYR A 551 27.35 -35.03 -8.14
CA TYR A 551 28.56 -35.16 -7.34
C TYR A 551 28.37 -34.74 -5.86
N PHE A 552 27.42 -33.83 -5.59
CA PHE A 552 27.19 -33.27 -4.26
C PHE A 552 27.01 -34.31 -3.12
N PRO A 553 26.23 -35.40 -3.29
CA PRO A 553 26.11 -36.45 -2.28
C PRO A 553 27.41 -37.23 -2.01
N ASP A 554 28.27 -37.41 -3.01
CA ASP A 554 29.58 -38.08 -2.83
C ASP A 554 30.52 -37.18 -2.00
N TRP A 555 30.64 -35.90 -2.37
CA TRP A 555 31.40 -34.92 -1.59
C TRP A 555 30.92 -34.79 -0.14
N CYS A 556 29.60 -34.92 0.09
CA CYS A 556 29.04 -34.96 1.45
C CYS A 556 29.39 -36.25 2.21
N ARG A 557 29.41 -37.41 1.55
CA ARG A 557 29.82 -38.68 2.18
C ARG A 557 31.31 -38.74 2.51
N GLU A 558 32.16 -38.14 1.68
CA GLU A 558 33.60 -38.00 1.93
C GLU A 558 33.85 -37.09 3.16
N ASN A 559 33.09 -36.00 3.28
CA ASN A 559 33.12 -35.10 4.42
C ASN A 559 32.27 -35.63 5.59
N LYS A 560 32.88 -36.47 6.44
CA LYS A 560 32.26 -37.09 7.65
C LYS A 560 31.70 -36.14 8.73
N LYS A 561 31.54 -34.85 8.41
CA LYS A 561 31.09 -33.73 9.24
C LYS A 561 29.61 -33.40 9.05
N PHE A 562 28.93 -34.09 8.13
CA PHE A 562 27.53 -33.89 7.78
C PHE A 562 26.63 -34.97 8.37
N ILE A 563 25.38 -34.63 8.72
CA ILE A 563 24.40 -35.58 9.30
C ILE A 563 23.59 -36.29 8.21
N ASP A 564 23.24 -35.61 7.13
CA ASP A 564 22.24 -36.11 6.16
C ASP A 564 22.71 -37.26 5.26
N PHE A 565 23.97 -37.68 5.39
CA PHE A 565 24.64 -38.64 4.49
C PHE A 565 25.51 -39.67 5.23
N GLU A 566 25.25 -39.94 6.52
CA GLU A 566 25.85 -41.10 7.17
C GLU A 566 25.30 -42.41 6.59
N PRO A 567 26.11 -43.47 6.40
CA PRO A 567 25.57 -44.81 6.16
C PRO A 567 24.85 -45.29 7.42
N ASP A 568 23.65 -45.86 7.27
CA ASP A 568 22.87 -46.40 8.39
C ASP A 568 23.72 -47.37 9.21
N SER A 569 23.97 -47.03 10.47
CA SER A 569 24.84 -47.79 11.38
C SER A 569 24.06 -48.85 12.14
N ASP A 570 23.37 -49.73 11.40
CA ASP A 570 22.73 -50.94 11.95
C ASP A 570 22.65 -52.07 10.88
N ASP A 571 23.81 -52.47 10.36
CA ASP A 571 23.95 -53.73 9.61
C ASP A 571 24.88 -54.68 10.39
N ASN A 572 24.30 -55.31 11.43
CA ASN A 572 25.01 -56.26 12.28
C ASN A 572 24.36 -57.65 12.16
N THR A 573 25.05 -58.53 11.45
CA THR A 573 24.61 -59.88 11.13
C THR A 573 24.29 -60.74 12.35
N SER A 574 23.10 -61.36 12.38
CA SER A 574 22.99 -62.72 12.90
C SER A 574 21.87 -63.52 12.24
N SER A 575 22.25 -64.65 11.66
CA SER A 575 21.35 -65.72 11.26
C SER A 575 20.97 -66.58 12.47
N GLN A 576 19.69 -66.84 12.74
CA GLN A 576 19.13 -68.21 12.92
C GLN A 576 17.67 -68.22 13.47
N GLN A 577 16.86 -69.05 12.81
CA GLN A 577 15.88 -69.99 13.38
C GLN A 577 14.78 -69.56 14.40
N THR A 578 13.54 -69.83 13.94
CA THR A 578 12.44 -70.54 14.65
C THR A 578 11.65 -69.87 15.80
N ALA A 579 10.41 -69.51 15.42
CA ALA A 579 9.14 -70.11 15.93
C ALA A 579 8.55 -69.70 17.30
N SER A 580 7.25 -70.02 17.44
CA SER A 580 6.32 -69.83 18.59
C SER A 580 6.01 -68.36 18.95
N SER A 581 4.80 -67.83 18.72
CA SER A 581 3.49 -68.13 19.36
C SER A 581 3.41 -67.64 20.81
N SER A 582 2.36 -66.96 21.30
CA SER A 582 0.97 -66.86 20.84
C SER A 582 0.19 -65.76 21.60
N THR A 583 -0.95 -65.29 21.03
CA THR A 583 -2.19 -64.80 21.72
C THR A 583 -2.09 -63.60 22.71
N SER A 584 -3.06 -62.70 22.91
CA SER A 584 -4.46 -62.46 22.43
C SER A 584 -4.94 -61.12 23.06
N ALA A 585 -5.88 -60.30 22.56
CA ALA A 585 -6.74 -60.29 21.35
C ALA A 585 -7.15 -58.82 21.01
N GLY A 586 -8.20 -58.60 20.21
CA GLY A 586 -8.80 -57.29 19.90
C GLY A 586 -10.15 -57.03 20.62
N PRO A 587 -11.09 -56.20 20.09
CA PRO A 587 -11.15 -55.64 18.73
C PRO A 587 -11.42 -54.11 18.59
N ALA A 588 -11.09 -53.58 17.39
CA ALA A 588 -11.83 -52.66 16.48
C ALA A 588 -12.73 -51.50 17.03
N GLN A 589 -12.92 -50.35 16.35
CA GLN A 589 -13.04 -50.09 14.90
C GLN A 589 -12.50 -48.71 14.42
N GLU A 590 -11.87 -48.73 13.23
CA GLU A 590 -12.08 -47.88 12.03
C GLU A 590 -11.96 -46.34 12.09
N SER A 591 -11.06 -45.72 11.31
CA SER A 591 -11.37 -45.41 9.90
C SER A 591 -10.16 -45.08 8.99
N ARG A 592 -10.08 -45.83 7.87
CA ARG A 592 -9.66 -45.46 6.50
C ARG A 592 -8.31 -44.72 6.27
N LYS A 593 -7.29 -45.50 5.89
CA LYS A 593 -6.17 -45.04 5.02
C LYS A 593 -6.61 -45.02 3.55
N ALA A 594 -6.09 -44.07 2.78
CA ALA A 594 -6.14 -44.10 1.31
C ALA A 594 -4.97 -44.94 0.76
N SER A 595 -5.20 -45.66 -0.34
CA SER A 595 -4.20 -46.48 -1.03
C SER A 595 -3.76 -45.82 -2.33
N SER A 596 -2.46 -45.63 -2.53
CA SER A 596 -1.86 -45.40 -3.85
C SER A 596 -1.22 -46.70 -4.34
N ALA A 597 -1.70 -47.20 -5.48
CA ALA A 597 -1.01 -48.20 -6.28
C ALA A 597 -0.63 -47.52 -7.60
N ALA A 598 0.66 -47.41 -7.87
CA ALA A 598 1.17 -46.78 -9.09
C ALA A 598 1.51 -47.88 -10.11
N GLU A 599 0.74 -47.96 -11.19
CA GLU A 599 1.17 -48.65 -12.40
C GLU A 599 2.13 -47.74 -13.18
N LYS A 600 3.17 -48.34 -13.77
CA LYS A 600 4.23 -47.60 -14.49
C LYS A 600 3.84 -47.42 -15.96
N SER A 601 3.39 -46.24 -16.35
CA SER A 601 3.50 -45.79 -17.75
C SER A 601 4.91 -45.27 -18.02
N GLN A 602 5.42 -45.50 -19.24
CA GLN A 602 6.66 -44.90 -19.71
C GLN A 602 6.38 -43.52 -20.32
N ASP A 603 6.10 -42.54 -19.46
CA ASP A 603 5.98 -41.14 -19.90
C ASP A 603 7.35 -40.45 -19.87
N HIS A 604 7.66 -39.74 -20.95
CA HIS A 604 8.76 -38.78 -20.96
C HIS A 604 8.46 -37.68 -19.92
N PRO A 605 9.43 -37.25 -19.09
CA PRO A 605 9.17 -36.26 -18.06
C PRO A 605 8.74 -34.93 -18.69
N THR A 606 7.47 -34.57 -18.53
CA THR A 606 6.96 -33.23 -18.79
C THR A 606 7.75 -32.23 -17.94
N PRO A 607 8.21 -31.11 -18.50
CA PRO A 607 9.00 -30.14 -17.76
C PRO A 607 8.13 -29.49 -16.67
N SER A 608 8.43 -29.83 -15.41
CA SER A 608 7.70 -29.36 -14.22
C SER A 608 7.60 -27.83 -14.17
N GLY A 609 6.43 -27.29 -13.85
CA GLY A 609 6.22 -25.86 -13.71
C GLY A 609 6.98 -25.25 -12.52
N LYS A 610 7.03 -23.91 -12.50
CA LYS A 610 7.58 -23.17 -11.35
C LYS A 610 6.44 -22.80 -10.41
N ILE A 611 6.57 -23.17 -9.15
CA ILE A 611 5.61 -22.82 -8.10
C ILE A 611 5.98 -21.45 -7.51
N PHE A 612 4.99 -20.57 -7.43
CA PHE A 612 5.04 -19.30 -6.71
C PHE A 612 4.08 -19.39 -5.51
N ASN A 613 4.47 -18.85 -4.36
CA ASN A 613 3.54 -18.68 -3.24
C ASN A 613 2.98 -17.26 -3.29
N ASP A 614 1.67 -17.15 -3.49
CA ASP A 614 0.91 -15.90 -3.56
C ASP A 614 -0.08 -15.83 -2.37
N PRO A 615 -0.17 -14.70 -1.65
CA PRO A 615 -1.01 -14.62 -0.45
C PRO A 615 -2.52 -14.64 -0.74
N ILE A 616 -2.95 -14.47 -2.00
CA ILE A 616 -4.37 -14.48 -2.39
C ILE A 616 -4.80 -15.85 -2.90
N HIS A 617 -3.99 -16.47 -3.75
CA HIS A 617 -4.33 -17.73 -4.45
C HIS A 617 -3.58 -18.96 -3.92
N GLY A 618 -2.64 -18.79 -2.99
CA GLY A 618 -1.80 -19.85 -2.45
C GLY A 618 -0.69 -20.26 -3.43
N GLN A 619 -0.48 -21.56 -3.59
CA GLN A 619 0.55 -22.09 -4.49
C GLN A 619 0.07 -22.05 -5.95
N ILE A 620 0.67 -21.17 -6.73
CA ILE A 620 0.44 -21.02 -8.18
C ILE A 620 1.56 -21.76 -8.93
N GLU A 621 1.24 -22.83 -9.64
CA GLU A 621 2.14 -23.43 -10.63
C GLU A 621 1.95 -22.75 -12.00
N LEU A 622 3.06 -22.32 -12.63
CA LEU A 622 3.03 -21.71 -13.97
C LEU A 622 3.87 -22.51 -14.99
N HIS A 623 3.31 -22.61 -16.20
CA HIS A 623 3.95 -23.23 -17.37
C HIS A 623 5.33 -22.59 -17.68
N PRO A 624 6.35 -23.35 -18.10
CA PRO A 624 7.70 -22.83 -18.35
C PRO A 624 7.79 -21.63 -19.32
N LEU A 625 6.87 -21.50 -20.28
CA LEU A 625 6.82 -20.31 -21.15
C LEU A 625 6.35 -19.03 -20.43
N LEU A 626 5.42 -19.14 -19.47
CA LEU A 626 5.03 -18.02 -18.60
C LEU A 626 6.20 -17.61 -17.72
N VAL A 627 6.93 -18.59 -17.16
CA VAL A 627 8.14 -18.35 -16.37
C VAL A 627 9.21 -17.62 -17.20
N LYS A 628 9.41 -18.01 -18.46
CA LYS A 628 10.32 -17.33 -19.40
C LYS A 628 9.93 -15.88 -19.71
N ILE A 629 8.64 -15.53 -19.64
CA ILE A 629 8.17 -14.14 -19.74
C ILE A 629 8.39 -13.41 -18.41
N ILE A 630 8.05 -14.04 -17.28
CA ILE A 630 8.24 -13.48 -15.93
C ILE A 630 9.70 -13.12 -15.69
N ASP A 631 10.62 -14.01 -16.04
CA ASP A 631 12.06 -13.86 -15.79
C ASP A 631 12.75 -12.91 -16.82
N THR A 632 12.00 -12.03 -17.51
CA THR A 632 12.53 -10.94 -18.36
C THR A 632 12.58 -9.58 -17.64
N PRO A 633 13.50 -8.67 -18.00
CA PRO A 633 13.55 -7.34 -17.39
C PRO A 633 12.24 -6.56 -17.57
N GLN A 634 11.58 -6.69 -18.74
CA GLN A 634 10.30 -6.06 -19.07
C GLN A 634 9.21 -6.41 -18.05
N PHE A 635 9.13 -7.68 -17.62
CA PHE A 635 8.17 -8.11 -16.61
C PHE A 635 8.64 -7.82 -15.17
N GLN A 636 9.94 -8.01 -14.87
CA GLN A 636 10.49 -7.71 -13.52
C GLN A 636 10.33 -6.23 -13.14
N ARG A 637 10.31 -5.29 -14.11
CA ARG A 637 10.00 -3.86 -13.89
C ARG A 637 8.69 -3.63 -13.11
N LEU A 638 7.68 -4.50 -13.28
CA LEU A 638 6.39 -4.36 -12.60
C LEU A 638 6.49 -4.41 -11.08
N ARG A 639 7.58 -4.95 -10.51
CA ARG A 639 7.87 -4.94 -9.07
C ARG A 639 8.17 -3.56 -8.48
N HIS A 640 8.44 -2.59 -9.35
CA HIS A 640 8.76 -1.21 -8.98
C HIS A 640 7.61 -0.25 -9.36
N ILE A 641 6.38 -0.79 -9.52
CA ILE A 641 5.18 -0.03 -9.87
C ILE A 641 4.03 -0.47 -8.97
N LYS A 642 3.68 0.36 -7.99
CA LYS A 642 2.59 0.11 -7.03
C LYS A 642 1.25 0.01 -7.74
N GLN A 643 0.47 -1.01 -7.39
CA GLN A 643 -0.85 -1.30 -7.99
C GLN A 643 -1.78 -0.10 -7.88
N LEU A 644 -1.81 0.54 -6.70
CA LEU A 644 -2.74 1.61 -6.32
C LEU A 644 -2.10 3.01 -6.23
N GLY A 645 -1.03 3.26 -7.00
CA GLY A 645 -0.49 4.60 -7.17
C GLY A 645 -0.09 5.28 -5.86
N GLY A 646 -0.72 6.42 -5.55
CA GLY A 646 -0.45 7.19 -4.33
C GLY A 646 -1.08 6.61 -3.06
N THR A 647 -1.97 5.60 -3.17
CA THR A 647 -2.80 5.09 -2.07
C THR A 647 -1.99 4.58 -0.88
N TYR A 648 -0.79 4.02 -1.09
CA TYR A 648 0.11 3.56 -0.02
C TYR A 648 0.47 4.65 1.00
N LEU A 649 0.47 5.92 0.58
CA LEU A 649 0.72 7.07 1.45
C LEU A 649 -0.45 7.37 2.39
N VAL A 650 -1.60 6.70 2.26
CA VAL A 650 -2.75 6.79 3.16
C VAL A 650 -3.04 5.45 3.82
N TYR A 651 -3.07 4.36 3.05
CA TYR A 651 -3.26 2.98 3.51
C TYR A 651 -1.91 2.27 3.61
N PRO A 652 -1.32 2.09 4.81
CA PRO A 652 0.05 1.58 4.95
C PRO A 652 0.27 0.23 4.27
N GLY A 653 -0.71 -0.69 4.33
CA GLY A 653 -0.61 -2.02 3.75
C GLY A 653 -0.69 -2.11 2.22
N ALA A 654 -1.04 -1.03 1.51
CA ALA A 654 -1.18 -0.97 0.05
C ALA A 654 0.16 -0.91 -0.69
N THR A 655 1.11 -1.77 -0.30
CA THR A 655 2.48 -1.84 -0.82
C THR A 655 2.63 -2.69 -2.08
N HIS A 656 1.59 -3.43 -2.46
CA HIS A 656 1.56 -4.34 -3.60
C HIS A 656 1.71 -3.65 -4.95
N THR A 657 2.18 -4.45 -5.91
CA THR A 657 2.68 -4.00 -7.21
C THR A 657 1.94 -4.67 -8.37
N ARG A 658 2.17 -4.16 -9.57
CA ARG A 658 1.64 -4.72 -10.82
C ARG A 658 2.15 -6.14 -11.10
N PHE A 659 3.25 -6.57 -10.48
CA PHE A 659 3.90 -7.86 -10.73
C PHE A 659 3.07 -9.05 -10.25
N GLU A 660 2.75 -9.10 -8.96
CA GLU A 660 1.97 -10.17 -8.35
C GLU A 660 0.51 -10.15 -8.81
N HIS A 661 -0.03 -8.96 -9.11
CA HIS A 661 -1.33 -8.80 -9.76
C HIS A 661 -1.38 -9.49 -11.13
N SER A 662 -0.36 -9.29 -11.98
CA SER A 662 -0.23 -9.99 -13.27
C SER A 662 -0.10 -11.51 -13.11
N ILE A 663 0.60 -12.01 -12.08
CA ILE A 663 0.72 -13.45 -11.80
C ILE A 663 -0.63 -14.04 -11.40
N GLY A 664 -1.36 -13.40 -10.48
CA GLY A 664 -2.68 -13.84 -10.04
C GLY A 664 -3.73 -13.77 -11.16
N ALA A 665 -3.72 -12.72 -11.98
CA ALA A 665 -4.56 -12.62 -13.16
C ALA A 665 -4.27 -13.75 -14.19
N ALA A 666 -2.99 -14.06 -14.43
CA ALA A 666 -2.60 -15.17 -15.31
C ALA A 666 -3.05 -16.54 -14.79
N TYR A 667 -2.93 -16.77 -13.47
CA TYR A 667 -3.46 -17.97 -12.82
C TYR A 667 -4.97 -18.10 -13.02
N LEU A 668 -5.75 -17.06 -12.66
CA LEU A 668 -7.20 -17.09 -12.80
C LEU A 668 -7.66 -17.24 -14.26
N ALA A 669 -6.94 -16.65 -15.22
CA ALA A 669 -7.21 -16.80 -16.65
C ALA A 669 -7.10 -18.26 -17.11
N GLY A 670 -6.04 -18.95 -16.69
CA GLY A 670 -5.86 -20.39 -16.95
C GLY A 670 -6.94 -21.22 -16.28
N ARG A 671 -7.17 -21.03 -14.98
CA ARG A 671 -8.19 -21.77 -14.21
C ARG A 671 -9.61 -21.58 -14.76
N LEU A 672 -9.95 -20.39 -15.27
CA LEU A 672 -11.24 -20.17 -15.93
C LEU A 672 -11.33 -20.96 -17.24
N ALA A 673 -10.33 -20.88 -18.11
CA ALA A 673 -10.31 -21.63 -19.37
C ALA A 673 -10.37 -23.16 -19.13
N GLU A 674 -9.59 -23.68 -18.18
CA GLU A 674 -9.63 -25.09 -17.76
C GLU A 674 -11.04 -25.51 -17.31
N VAL A 675 -11.69 -24.74 -16.43
CA VAL A 675 -13.04 -25.05 -15.93
C VAL A 675 -14.11 -24.98 -17.04
N LEU A 676 -13.97 -24.07 -18.00
CA LEU A 676 -14.84 -24.02 -19.17
C LEU A 676 -14.68 -25.28 -20.04
N ASN A 677 -13.44 -25.70 -20.32
CA ASN A 677 -13.14 -26.89 -21.13
C ASN A 677 -13.58 -28.18 -20.42
N GLU A 678 -13.25 -28.36 -19.13
CA GLU A 678 -13.69 -29.50 -18.31
C GLU A 678 -15.22 -29.68 -18.33
N LYS A 679 -15.97 -28.58 -18.20
CA LYS A 679 -17.44 -28.62 -18.18
C LYS A 679 -18.03 -28.99 -19.52
N HIS A 680 -17.39 -28.58 -20.62
CA HIS A 680 -17.80 -28.97 -21.96
C HIS A 680 -17.58 -30.48 -22.17
N LEU A 681 -16.38 -30.99 -21.87
CA LEU A 681 -16.05 -32.42 -21.99
C LEU A 681 -16.96 -33.32 -21.12
N LYS A 682 -17.36 -32.86 -19.93
CA LYS A 682 -18.29 -33.60 -19.05
C LYS A 682 -19.74 -33.65 -19.58
N GLU A 683 -20.10 -32.74 -20.48
CA GLU A 683 -21.43 -32.65 -21.09
C GLU A 683 -21.49 -33.40 -22.43
N PHE A 684 -20.51 -33.15 -23.29
CA PHE A 684 -20.36 -33.78 -24.59
C PHE A 684 -19.35 -34.94 -24.49
N LYS A 685 -19.85 -36.14 -24.19
CA LYS A 685 -19.08 -37.37 -23.90
C LYS A 685 -18.18 -37.92 -25.03
N ASN A 686 -17.88 -37.13 -26.05
CA ASN A 686 -17.00 -37.52 -27.16
C ASN A 686 -15.60 -36.93 -26.97
N GLU A 687 -14.59 -37.79 -26.90
CA GLU A 687 -13.18 -37.40 -26.73
C GLU A 687 -12.61 -36.58 -27.91
N GLN A 688 -13.34 -36.47 -29.03
CA GLN A 688 -12.92 -35.77 -30.24
C GLN A 688 -13.30 -34.27 -30.31
N SER A 689 -13.99 -33.70 -29.30
CA SER A 689 -14.43 -32.29 -29.31
C SER A 689 -13.91 -31.48 -28.11
N GLN A 690 -12.59 -31.24 -28.08
CA GLN A 690 -11.99 -30.29 -27.15
C GLN A 690 -12.43 -28.85 -27.48
N LEU A 691 -13.05 -28.15 -26.52
CA LEU A 691 -13.56 -26.78 -26.74
C LEU A 691 -12.44 -25.74 -26.77
N ILE A 692 -11.42 -25.93 -25.93
CA ILE A 692 -10.28 -25.02 -25.78
C ILE A 692 -9.00 -25.85 -25.84
N GLU A 693 -8.15 -25.58 -26.83
CA GLU A 693 -6.85 -26.24 -26.95
C GLU A 693 -5.92 -25.83 -25.80
N GLU A 694 -4.99 -26.70 -25.38
CA GLU A 694 -3.99 -26.34 -24.36
C GLU A 694 -3.20 -25.09 -24.74
N LYS A 695 -2.93 -24.91 -26.04
CA LYS A 695 -2.28 -23.71 -26.57
C LYS A 695 -3.13 -22.45 -26.41
N GLU A 696 -4.45 -22.56 -26.49
CA GLU A 696 -5.36 -21.43 -26.27
C GLU A 696 -5.41 -21.04 -24.79
N ILE A 697 -5.41 -22.02 -23.87
CA ILE A 697 -5.26 -21.77 -22.42
C ILE A 697 -3.97 -20.99 -22.16
N LEU A 698 -2.85 -21.46 -22.72
CA LEU A 698 -1.56 -20.77 -22.57
C LEU A 698 -1.56 -19.36 -23.17
N CYS A 699 -2.16 -19.14 -24.34
CA CYS A 699 -2.30 -17.80 -24.93
C CYS A 699 -3.11 -16.84 -24.04
N VAL A 700 -4.19 -17.35 -23.42
CA VAL A 700 -5.03 -16.59 -22.48
C VAL A 700 -4.26 -16.27 -21.19
N GLN A 701 -3.49 -17.21 -20.65
CA GLN A 701 -2.58 -16.97 -19.51
C GLN A 701 -1.51 -15.92 -19.86
N ILE A 702 -0.89 -16.00 -21.04
CA ILE A 702 0.13 -15.03 -21.49
C ILE A 702 -0.47 -13.63 -21.63
N ALA A 703 -1.67 -13.49 -22.20
CA ALA A 703 -2.33 -12.20 -22.29
C ALA A 703 -2.66 -11.60 -20.90
N ALA A 704 -3.17 -12.42 -19.99
CA ALA A 704 -3.47 -12.02 -18.61
C ALA A 704 -2.21 -11.73 -17.77
N LEU A 705 -1.08 -12.35 -18.08
CA LEU A 705 0.22 -11.99 -17.53
C LEU A 705 0.67 -10.62 -18.04
N CYS A 706 0.59 -10.40 -19.35
CA CYS A 706 1.24 -9.27 -20.03
C CYS A 706 0.45 -7.95 -20.06
N TYR A 707 -0.86 -7.93 -19.76
CA TYR A 707 -1.65 -6.69 -19.94
C TYR A 707 -1.26 -5.52 -19.03
N ASN A 708 -0.53 -5.76 -17.92
CA ASN A 708 -0.03 -4.69 -17.05
C ASN A 708 1.34 -4.15 -17.49
N LEU A 709 2.06 -4.79 -18.44
CA LEU A 709 3.44 -4.44 -18.81
C LEU A 709 3.62 -2.94 -19.10
N GLY A 710 2.63 -2.36 -19.76
CA GLY A 710 2.61 -0.96 -20.16
C GLY A 710 2.33 0.04 -19.04
N HIS A 711 2.06 -0.34 -17.78
CA HIS A 711 1.84 0.66 -16.72
C HIS A 711 3.09 1.55 -16.52
N GLY A 712 2.86 2.84 -16.30
CA GLY A 712 3.87 3.81 -15.88
C GLY A 712 3.95 3.97 -14.36
N PRO A 713 4.78 4.90 -13.85
CA PRO A 713 4.92 5.18 -12.42
C PRO A 713 3.58 5.47 -11.76
N PHE A 714 3.36 4.95 -10.55
CA PHE A 714 2.14 5.13 -9.79
C PHE A 714 0.86 4.68 -10.54
N SER A 715 1.00 3.70 -11.44
CA SER A 715 -0.09 3.03 -12.18
C SER A 715 -1.09 3.94 -12.90
N TYR A 716 -2.17 4.34 -12.24
CA TYR A 716 -3.23 5.17 -12.82
C TYR A 716 -2.92 6.67 -12.71
N VAL A 717 -2.04 7.11 -11.81
CA VAL A 717 -1.58 8.52 -11.78
C VAL A 717 -0.91 8.88 -13.11
N PHE A 718 -0.03 8.03 -13.61
CA PHE A 718 0.60 8.26 -14.91
C PHE A 718 -0.45 8.32 -16.04
N LYS A 719 -1.31 7.30 -16.13
CA LYS A 719 -2.30 7.17 -17.21
C LYS A 719 -3.39 8.25 -17.18
N ASP A 720 -3.99 8.49 -16.03
CA ASP A 720 -5.23 9.27 -15.89
C ASP A 720 -4.99 10.71 -15.38
N ARG A 721 -3.79 11.05 -14.85
CA ARG A 721 -3.44 12.43 -14.41
C ARG A 721 -2.27 13.05 -15.17
N PHE A 722 -1.15 12.33 -15.36
CA PHE A 722 0.04 12.87 -16.03
C PHE A 722 -0.12 12.96 -17.55
N ILE A 723 -0.42 11.83 -18.22
CA ILE A 723 -0.53 11.78 -19.69
C ILE A 723 -1.54 12.80 -20.27
N PRO A 724 -2.76 12.98 -19.71
CA PRO A 724 -3.71 13.96 -20.24
C PRO A 724 -3.24 15.42 -20.11
N LYS A 725 -2.35 15.71 -19.16
CA LYS A 725 -1.73 17.03 -18.95
C LYS A 725 -0.44 17.21 -19.76
N ASP A 726 -0.07 16.22 -20.57
CA ASP A 726 1.09 16.24 -21.48
C ASP A 726 0.63 16.11 -22.95
N PRO A 727 0.08 17.18 -23.56
CA PRO A 727 -0.64 17.10 -24.84
C PRO A 727 0.21 16.70 -26.07
N GLY A 728 1.53 16.53 -25.91
CA GLY A 728 2.40 15.96 -26.95
C GLY A 728 2.45 14.43 -26.95
N ASN A 729 1.75 13.76 -26.04
CA ASN A 729 1.94 12.35 -25.72
C ASN A 729 0.87 11.45 -26.36
N GLN A 730 1.29 10.46 -27.16
CA GLN A 730 0.41 9.50 -27.84
C GLN A 730 0.39 8.12 -27.17
N TRP A 731 0.99 7.99 -25.98
CA TRP A 731 1.04 6.73 -25.25
C TRP A 731 -0.37 6.26 -24.83
N THR A 732 -0.62 4.95 -24.95
CA THR A 732 -1.75 4.29 -24.29
C THR A 732 -1.23 3.08 -23.50
N LEU A 733 -1.89 2.78 -22.38
CA LEU A 733 -1.55 1.65 -21.52
C LEU A 733 -1.54 0.31 -22.30
N GLN A 734 -2.56 0.11 -23.15
CA GLN A 734 -2.75 -1.11 -23.92
C GLN A 734 -1.72 -1.26 -25.05
N ASP A 735 -1.40 -0.16 -25.76
CA ASP A 735 -0.36 -0.17 -26.81
C ASP A 735 1.03 -0.40 -26.22
N ALA A 736 1.36 0.28 -25.11
CA ALA A 736 2.62 0.06 -24.40
C ALA A 736 2.76 -1.39 -23.90
N SER A 737 1.67 -2.00 -23.42
CA SER A 737 1.66 -3.41 -22.97
C SER A 737 1.88 -4.39 -24.13
N VAL A 738 1.19 -4.18 -25.27
CA VAL A 738 1.38 -4.97 -26.49
C VAL A 738 2.81 -4.85 -27.02
N TRP A 739 3.36 -3.64 -27.02
CA TRP A 739 4.69 -3.34 -27.54
C TRP A 739 5.81 -3.94 -26.69
N LEU A 740 5.73 -3.85 -25.36
CA LEU A 740 6.65 -4.53 -24.46
C LEU A 740 6.55 -6.06 -24.57
N PHE A 741 5.33 -6.61 -24.72
CA PHE A 741 5.14 -8.03 -24.99
C PHE A 741 5.82 -8.47 -26.32
N LEU A 742 5.67 -7.68 -27.39
CA LEU A 742 6.34 -7.96 -28.66
C LEU A 742 7.87 -7.88 -28.56
N ASP A 743 8.41 -6.97 -27.75
CA ASP A 743 9.85 -6.89 -27.48
C ASP A 743 10.36 -8.11 -26.71
N ILE A 744 9.64 -8.58 -25.69
CA ILE A 744 9.92 -9.84 -24.98
C ILE A 744 9.98 -11.02 -25.97
N VAL A 745 8.98 -11.15 -26.84
CA VAL A 745 8.92 -12.25 -27.82
C VAL A 745 10.07 -12.15 -28.82
N LYS A 746 10.32 -10.98 -29.40
CA LYS A 746 11.36 -10.74 -30.41
C LYS A 746 12.76 -11.05 -29.87
N ASN A 747 13.02 -10.76 -28.61
CA ASN A 747 14.31 -10.99 -27.96
C ASN A 747 14.46 -12.42 -27.39
N ASN A 748 13.50 -13.33 -27.64
CA ASN A 748 13.52 -14.70 -27.14
C ASN A 748 13.12 -15.70 -28.24
N LYS A 749 14.12 -16.34 -28.86
CA LYS A 749 13.95 -17.27 -30.00
C LYS A 749 12.92 -18.40 -29.75
N GLN A 750 12.77 -18.86 -28.50
CA GLN A 750 11.78 -19.90 -28.17
C GLN A 750 10.36 -19.32 -28.16
N LEU A 751 10.15 -18.19 -27.46
CA LEU A 751 8.84 -17.52 -27.45
C LEU A 751 8.43 -17.10 -28.86
N GLU A 752 9.36 -16.58 -29.68
CA GLU A 752 9.11 -16.26 -31.08
C GLU A 752 8.64 -17.50 -31.87
N LYS A 753 9.36 -18.63 -31.76
CA LYS A 753 9.03 -19.88 -32.46
C LYS A 753 7.66 -20.41 -32.06
N GLU A 754 7.36 -20.46 -30.76
CA GLU A 754 6.15 -21.11 -30.26
C GLU A 754 4.90 -20.23 -30.41
N LEU A 755 5.02 -18.91 -30.21
CA LEU A 755 3.88 -17.99 -30.25
C LEU A 755 3.58 -17.41 -31.64
N LYS A 756 4.44 -17.62 -32.66
CA LYS A 756 4.35 -17.00 -33.99
C LYS A 756 2.96 -16.94 -34.63
N LYS A 757 2.18 -18.03 -34.51
CA LYS A 757 0.81 -18.14 -35.07
C LYS A 757 -0.27 -17.44 -34.23
N ASP A 758 0.02 -17.17 -32.96
CA ASP A 758 -0.96 -16.75 -31.95
C ASP A 758 -0.74 -15.31 -31.47
N LEU A 759 0.30 -14.63 -31.94
CA LEU A 759 0.60 -13.25 -31.57
C LEU A 759 -0.58 -12.30 -31.76
N ASN A 760 -1.37 -12.45 -32.83
CA ASN A 760 -2.55 -11.61 -33.05
C ASN A 760 -3.62 -11.84 -31.96
N PHE A 761 -3.90 -13.10 -31.62
CA PHE A 761 -4.84 -13.45 -30.55
C PHE A 761 -4.40 -12.88 -29.20
N ILE A 762 -3.13 -13.07 -28.82
CA ILE A 762 -2.60 -12.55 -27.55
C ILE A 762 -2.66 -11.00 -27.50
N LYS A 763 -2.32 -10.33 -28.60
CA LYS A 763 -2.41 -8.85 -28.70
C LYS A 763 -3.84 -8.35 -28.55
N GLU A 764 -4.80 -9.01 -29.19
CA GLU A 764 -6.23 -8.69 -29.10
C GLU A 764 -6.77 -8.91 -27.69
N LEU A 765 -6.38 -10.01 -27.03
CA LEU A 765 -6.71 -10.27 -25.62
C LEU A 765 -6.14 -9.21 -24.67
N ILE A 766 -4.91 -8.74 -24.89
CA ILE A 766 -4.28 -7.67 -24.08
C ILE A 766 -5.00 -6.33 -24.25
N LYS A 767 -5.40 -5.97 -25.47
CA LYS A 767 -6.14 -4.72 -25.74
C LYS A 767 -7.60 -4.79 -25.28
N GLY A 768 -8.19 -5.98 -25.34
CA GLY A 768 -9.63 -6.17 -25.38
C GLY A 768 -10.18 -5.86 -26.77
N VAL A 769 -11.10 -6.70 -27.23
CA VAL A 769 -11.83 -6.49 -28.48
C VAL A 769 -13.28 -6.21 -28.11
N ASP A 770 -13.84 -5.12 -28.62
CA ASP A 770 -15.28 -4.87 -28.50
C ASP A 770 -16.02 -5.79 -29.47
N THR A 771 -16.80 -6.73 -28.95
CA THR A 771 -17.58 -7.69 -29.74
C THR A 771 -19.05 -7.27 -29.86
N SER A 772 -19.40 -6.01 -29.56
CA SER A 772 -20.79 -5.53 -29.59
C SER A 772 -21.24 -4.90 -30.93
N ASP A 773 -20.31 -4.59 -31.83
CA ASP A 773 -20.61 -4.09 -33.18
C ASP A 773 -21.10 -5.21 -34.14
N GLU A 774 -21.71 -4.82 -35.27
CA GLU A 774 -22.15 -5.77 -36.31
C GLU A 774 -20.97 -6.44 -37.03
N GLY A 775 -20.85 -7.76 -36.90
CA GLY A 775 -19.81 -8.59 -37.51
C GLY A 775 -18.79 -9.15 -36.51
N TRP A 776 -17.84 -9.96 -36.99
CA TRP A 776 -16.75 -10.51 -36.18
C TRP A 776 -15.48 -9.65 -36.32
N PRO A 777 -15.05 -8.90 -35.27
CA PRO A 777 -13.99 -7.90 -35.39
C PRO A 777 -12.57 -8.44 -35.17
N ALA A 778 -12.43 -9.63 -34.56
CA ALA A 778 -11.13 -10.18 -34.19
C ALA A 778 -10.48 -11.00 -35.32
N LYS A 779 -9.15 -11.04 -35.35
CA LYS A 779 -8.34 -11.74 -36.36
C LYS A 779 -7.50 -12.88 -35.79
N GLY A 780 -7.35 -12.95 -34.46
CA GLY A 780 -6.57 -13.97 -33.77
C GLY A 780 -7.29 -15.33 -33.65
N ARG A 781 -8.62 -15.32 -33.58
CA ARG A 781 -9.51 -16.49 -33.58
C ARG A 781 -10.82 -16.17 -34.30
N THR A 782 -11.54 -17.22 -34.67
CA THR A 782 -12.88 -17.19 -35.27
C THR A 782 -13.98 -17.01 -34.22
N GLU A 783 -15.18 -16.65 -34.67
CA GLU A 783 -16.32 -16.31 -33.80
C GLU A 783 -16.80 -17.47 -32.90
N ASP A 784 -16.56 -18.72 -33.29
CA ASP A 784 -16.85 -19.90 -32.47
C ASP A 784 -16.01 -19.99 -31.18
N LYS A 785 -14.98 -19.14 -31.06
CA LYS A 785 -14.09 -18.95 -29.90
C LYS A 785 -14.32 -17.61 -29.18
N ALA A 786 -15.41 -16.89 -29.47
CA ALA A 786 -15.64 -15.53 -28.95
C ALA A 786 -15.50 -15.41 -27.41
N PHE A 787 -16.05 -16.39 -26.67
CA PHE A 787 -15.92 -16.51 -25.22
C PHE A 787 -14.48 -16.43 -24.66
N LEU A 788 -13.42 -16.72 -25.44
CA LEU A 788 -12.04 -16.57 -24.97
C LEU A 788 -11.66 -15.09 -24.77
N TYR A 789 -12.24 -14.18 -25.56
CA TYR A 789 -12.01 -12.74 -25.43
C TYR A 789 -12.71 -12.13 -24.19
N GLU A 790 -13.65 -12.86 -23.59
CA GLU A 790 -14.33 -12.48 -22.35
C GLU A 790 -13.52 -12.83 -21.08
N ILE A 791 -12.42 -13.58 -21.20
CA ILE A 791 -11.63 -14.02 -20.02
C ILE A 791 -10.75 -12.89 -19.47
N VAL A 792 -9.99 -12.22 -20.33
CA VAL A 792 -8.91 -11.29 -19.90
C VAL A 792 -9.38 -9.84 -19.86
N VAL A 793 -9.84 -9.28 -20.98
CA VAL A 793 -10.30 -7.89 -21.08
C VAL A 793 -11.69 -7.87 -21.70
N ASN A 794 -12.70 -8.11 -20.87
CA ASN A 794 -14.08 -8.27 -21.30
C ASN A 794 -14.71 -6.90 -21.62
N LYS A 795 -14.69 -6.49 -22.90
CA LYS A 795 -15.36 -5.27 -23.37
C LYS A 795 -16.89 -5.39 -23.46
N TRP A 796 -17.42 -6.62 -23.50
CA TRP A 796 -18.86 -6.88 -23.64
C TRP A 796 -19.64 -6.47 -22.38
N ASN A 797 -19.31 -7.06 -21.22
CA ASN A 797 -19.99 -6.82 -19.94
C ASN A 797 -19.05 -6.47 -18.76
N GLY A 798 -17.74 -6.40 -18.98
CA GLY A 798 -16.77 -5.98 -17.98
C GLY A 798 -16.38 -7.06 -16.95
N ILE A 799 -17.00 -8.24 -16.95
CA ILE A 799 -16.67 -9.34 -16.03
C ILE A 799 -15.45 -10.08 -16.57
N ASP A 800 -14.28 -9.85 -15.96
CA ASP A 800 -13.01 -10.48 -16.35
C ASP A 800 -12.15 -10.89 -15.14
N VAL A 801 -11.19 -11.78 -15.37
CA VAL A 801 -10.35 -12.35 -14.30
C VAL A 801 -9.38 -11.33 -13.67
N ARG A 802 -9.12 -10.20 -14.34
CA ARG A 802 -8.28 -9.13 -13.81
C ARG A 802 -8.98 -8.46 -12.63
N LYS A 803 -10.29 -8.20 -12.77
CA LYS A 803 -11.15 -7.74 -11.68
C LYS A 803 -11.16 -8.72 -10.52
N TRP A 804 -11.24 -10.01 -10.81
CA TRP A 804 -11.27 -11.04 -9.77
C TRP A 804 -9.99 -11.06 -8.92
N ASP A 805 -8.82 -10.90 -9.55
CA ASP A 805 -7.57 -10.76 -8.81
C ASP A 805 -7.49 -9.44 -8.03
N TYR A 806 -7.70 -8.28 -8.67
CA TYR A 806 -7.51 -7.01 -7.95
C TYR A 806 -8.55 -6.77 -6.87
N PHE A 807 -9.80 -7.25 -6.99
CA PHE A 807 -10.75 -7.16 -5.88
C PHE A 807 -10.25 -7.92 -4.66
N ALA A 808 -9.81 -9.17 -4.82
CA ALA A 808 -9.28 -9.96 -3.71
C ALA A 808 -7.97 -9.36 -3.17
N ARG A 809 -7.05 -8.96 -4.06
CA ARG A 809 -5.71 -8.45 -3.73
C ARG A 809 -5.76 -7.06 -3.10
N ASP A 810 -6.51 -6.13 -3.65
CA ASP A 810 -6.62 -4.77 -3.12
C ASP A 810 -7.34 -4.79 -1.77
N CYS A 811 -8.45 -5.54 -1.63
CA CYS A 811 -9.12 -5.73 -0.33
C CYS A 811 -8.16 -6.27 0.74
N HIS A 812 -7.40 -7.32 0.41
CA HIS A 812 -6.39 -7.92 1.29
C HIS A 812 -5.33 -6.89 1.73
N HIS A 813 -4.78 -6.08 0.82
CA HIS A 813 -3.73 -5.12 1.16
C HIS A 813 -4.26 -3.83 1.84
N LEU A 814 -5.50 -3.44 1.55
CA LEU A 814 -6.15 -2.27 2.13
C LEU A 814 -6.77 -2.53 3.51
N GLY A 815 -6.92 -3.80 3.93
CA GLY A 815 -7.70 -4.18 5.11
C GLY A 815 -9.20 -3.95 4.95
N ILE A 816 -9.73 -4.06 3.72
CA ILE A 816 -11.15 -3.85 3.40
C ILE A 816 -11.78 -5.22 3.10
N PRO A 817 -12.97 -5.56 3.64
CA PRO A 817 -13.64 -6.81 3.32
C PRO A 817 -14.01 -6.92 1.82
N ASN A 818 -13.66 -8.05 1.19
CA ASN A 818 -14.15 -8.40 -0.15
C ASN A 818 -15.46 -9.19 -0.02
N SER A 819 -16.60 -8.67 -0.50
CA SER A 819 -17.85 -9.43 -0.54
C SER A 819 -17.95 -10.40 -1.72
N PHE A 820 -17.11 -10.22 -2.74
CA PHE A 820 -17.16 -10.99 -3.98
C PHE A 820 -16.34 -12.30 -3.93
N ASP A 821 -17.03 -13.45 -3.99
CA ASP A 821 -16.42 -14.76 -4.13
C ASP A 821 -16.15 -15.11 -5.60
N HIS A 822 -14.94 -14.81 -6.08
CA HIS A 822 -14.50 -15.17 -7.41
C HIS A 822 -14.39 -16.69 -7.63
N GLN A 823 -14.15 -17.49 -6.59
CA GLN A 823 -14.07 -18.95 -6.69
C GLN A 823 -15.46 -19.56 -6.90
N ARG A 824 -16.50 -19.03 -6.26
CA ARG A 824 -17.92 -19.36 -6.53
C ARG A 824 -18.31 -18.98 -7.95
N LEU A 825 -17.90 -17.81 -8.44
CA LEU A 825 -18.20 -17.37 -9.81
C LEU A 825 -17.50 -18.27 -10.86
N LEU A 826 -16.19 -18.50 -10.70
CA LEU A 826 -15.37 -19.38 -11.55
C LEU A 826 -15.96 -20.80 -11.61
N LYS A 827 -16.28 -21.40 -10.46
CA LYS A 827 -16.95 -22.72 -10.39
C LYS A 827 -18.35 -22.73 -11.01
N SER A 828 -18.97 -21.58 -11.27
CA SER A 828 -20.28 -21.49 -11.94
C SER A 828 -20.18 -21.35 -13.46
N ALA A 829 -19.13 -20.71 -13.98
CA ALA A 829 -18.96 -20.34 -15.39
C ALA A 829 -19.04 -21.52 -16.37
N ARG A 830 -19.60 -21.29 -17.57
CA ARG A 830 -19.79 -22.28 -18.64
C ARG A 830 -19.85 -21.56 -19.99
N VAL A 831 -19.53 -22.25 -21.09
CA VAL A 831 -19.79 -21.72 -22.44
C VAL A 831 -21.14 -22.19 -22.94
N CYS A 832 -22.00 -21.26 -23.37
CA CYS A 832 -23.26 -21.55 -24.04
C CYS A 832 -23.36 -20.75 -25.35
N GLU A 833 -24.24 -21.16 -26.26
CA GLU A 833 -24.48 -20.48 -27.53
C GLU A 833 -25.69 -19.53 -27.42
N VAL A 834 -25.53 -18.31 -27.90
CA VAL A 834 -26.56 -17.27 -27.99
C VAL A 834 -26.47 -16.65 -29.37
N GLU A 835 -27.57 -16.66 -30.13
CA GLU A 835 -27.65 -16.02 -31.45
C GLU A 835 -26.51 -16.45 -32.43
N GLY A 836 -26.05 -17.71 -32.31
CA GLY A 836 -24.97 -18.29 -33.13
C GLY A 836 -23.54 -18.06 -32.60
N ARG A 837 -23.38 -17.29 -31.52
CA ARG A 837 -22.09 -16.97 -30.89
C ARG A 837 -21.94 -17.66 -29.53
N LYS A 838 -20.73 -18.14 -29.21
CA LYS A 838 -20.43 -18.75 -27.91
C LYS A 838 -19.98 -17.71 -26.88
N HIS A 839 -20.65 -17.66 -25.74
CA HIS A 839 -20.43 -16.70 -24.64
C HIS A 839 -20.16 -17.40 -23.30
N ILE A 840 -19.46 -16.74 -22.37
CA ILE A 840 -19.37 -17.17 -20.98
C ILE A 840 -20.69 -16.85 -20.28
N CYS A 841 -21.37 -17.90 -19.82
CA CYS A 841 -22.60 -17.85 -19.06
C CYS A 841 -22.36 -18.32 -17.62
N PHE A 842 -23.02 -17.67 -16.67
CA PHE A 842 -22.93 -18.02 -15.24
C PHE A 842 -24.17 -18.76 -14.76
N ARG A 843 -24.11 -19.34 -13.58
CA ARG A 843 -25.26 -20.07 -13.05
C ARG A 843 -26.28 -19.09 -12.45
N ASP A 844 -27.57 -19.26 -12.74
CA ASP A 844 -28.67 -18.44 -12.18
C ASP A 844 -28.50 -18.06 -10.69
N LYS A 845 -28.17 -19.03 -9.83
CA LYS A 845 -27.92 -18.91 -8.38
C LYS A 845 -26.62 -18.20 -7.96
N VAL A 846 -25.94 -17.50 -8.87
CA VAL A 846 -24.77 -16.64 -8.55
C VAL A 846 -24.95 -15.20 -9.01
N ALA A 847 -26.17 -14.79 -9.39
CA ALA A 847 -26.46 -13.41 -9.78
C ALA A 847 -26.29 -12.42 -8.61
N ASP A 848 -26.55 -12.87 -7.36
CA ASP A 848 -26.18 -12.19 -6.11
C ASP A 848 -24.68 -11.85 -6.09
N ASN A 849 -23.83 -12.87 -6.28
CA ASN A 849 -22.38 -12.74 -6.25
C ASN A 849 -21.83 -11.89 -7.42
N ILE A 850 -22.58 -11.71 -8.51
CA ILE A 850 -22.22 -10.78 -9.59
C ILE A 850 -22.54 -9.33 -9.19
N TYR A 851 -23.62 -9.07 -8.43
CA TYR A 851 -23.80 -7.75 -7.83
C TYR A 851 -22.75 -7.46 -6.75
N ASP A 852 -22.39 -8.44 -5.92
CA ASP A 852 -21.31 -8.29 -4.92
C ASP A 852 -19.98 -7.88 -5.57
N MET A 853 -19.72 -8.33 -6.80
CA MET A 853 -18.57 -7.88 -7.61
C MET A 853 -18.61 -6.37 -7.91
N PHE A 854 -19.74 -5.87 -8.38
CA PHE A 854 -19.91 -4.43 -8.67
C PHE A 854 -19.99 -3.58 -7.39
N HIS A 855 -20.56 -4.11 -6.31
CA HIS A 855 -20.60 -3.44 -5.01
C HIS A 855 -19.20 -3.39 -4.35
N THR A 856 -18.40 -4.45 -4.47
CA THR A 856 -16.98 -4.44 -4.07
C THR A 856 -16.21 -3.38 -4.84
N ARG A 857 -16.45 -3.25 -6.17
CA ARG A 857 -15.88 -2.17 -6.99
C ARG A 857 -16.24 -0.78 -6.43
N TYR A 858 -17.53 -0.52 -6.22
CA TYR A 858 -18.00 0.76 -5.67
C TYR A 858 -17.36 1.06 -4.30
N THR A 859 -17.31 0.07 -3.42
CA THR A 859 -16.71 0.18 -2.08
C THR A 859 -15.22 0.55 -2.15
N LEU A 860 -14.43 -0.14 -2.98
CA LEU A 860 -13.00 0.16 -3.17
C LEU A 860 -12.77 1.54 -3.80
N TYR A 861 -13.62 1.94 -4.75
CA TYR A 861 -13.58 3.28 -5.33
C TYR A 861 -13.86 4.36 -4.28
N GLN A 862 -14.95 4.23 -3.51
CA GLN A 862 -15.36 5.20 -2.50
C GLN A 862 -14.36 5.31 -1.34
N GLN A 863 -13.92 4.17 -0.80
CA GLN A 863 -13.11 4.13 0.42
C GLN A 863 -11.61 4.34 0.18
N ALA A 864 -11.07 3.80 -0.93
CA ALA A 864 -9.63 3.80 -1.19
C ALA A 864 -9.24 4.60 -2.43
N TYR A 865 -9.66 4.20 -3.63
CA TYR A 865 -9.10 4.76 -4.87
C TYR A 865 -9.50 6.23 -5.12
N GLN A 866 -10.66 6.66 -4.62
CA GLN A 866 -11.10 8.05 -4.60
C GLN A 866 -11.15 8.60 -3.17
N HIS A 867 -10.28 8.12 -2.28
CA HIS A 867 -10.16 8.70 -0.96
C HIS A 867 -9.63 10.14 -1.05
N LYS A 868 -10.26 11.08 -0.33
CA LYS A 868 -9.95 12.53 -0.40
C LYS A 868 -8.46 12.88 -0.28
N ILE A 869 -7.74 12.24 0.65
CA ILE A 869 -6.29 12.47 0.82
C ILE A 869 -5.47 11.79 -0.31
N VAL A 870 -5.94 10.67 -0.86
CA VAL A 870 -5.27 9.99 -1.99
C VAL A 870 -5.36 10.86 -3.23
N ASN A 871 -6.54 11.41 -3.57
CA ASN A 871 -6.71 12.31 -4.70
C ASN A 871 -5.72 13.50 -4.65
N ILE A 872 -5.59 14.16 -3.50
CA ILE A 872 -4.65 15.27 -3.30
C ILE A 872 -3.18 14.84 -3.51
N ILE A 873 -2.79 13.69 -2.95
CA ILE A 873 -1.43 13.16 -3.04
C ILE A 873 -1.09 12.81 -4.48
N GLU A 874 -1.99 12.10 -5.17
CA GLU A 874 -1.82 11.75 -6.59
C GLU A 874 -1.78 12.97 -7.51
N GLU A 875 -2.52 14.02 -7.16
CA GLU A 875 -2.47 15.30 -7.87
C GLU A 875 -1.10 15.98 -7.69
N LYS A 876 -0.60 16.13 -6.45
CA LYS A 876 0.75 16.66 -6.19
C LYS A 876 1.86 15.84 -6.85
N ILE A 877 1.74 14.50 -6.86
CA ILE A 877 2.68 13.62 -7.60
C ILE A 877 2.60 13.91 -9.10
N SER A 878 1.39 14.01 -9.67
CA SER A 878 1.22 14.35 -11.09
C SER A 878 1.81 15.73 -11.43
N GLU A 879 1.61 16.73 -10.59
CA GLU A 879 2.20 18.07 -10.75
C GLU A 879 3.73 18.05 -10.69
N ALA A 880 4.31 17.26 -9.77
CA ALA A 880 5.76 17.10 -9.67
C ALA A 880 6.35 16.45 -10.92
N LEU A 881 5.70 15.39 -11.45
CA LEU A 881 6.10 14.76 -12.70
C LEU A 881 6.01 15.74 -13.89
N ILE A 882 4.98 16.58 -13.95
CA ILE A 882 4.84 17.62 -14.99
C ILE A 882 5.96 18.67 -14.87
N ALA A 883 6.27 19.14 -13.66
CA ALA A 883 7.36 20.09 -13.43
C ALA A 883 8.75 19.49 -13.77
N ALA A 884 8.93 18.18 -13.60
CA ALA A 884 10.17 17.47 -13.92
C ALA A 884 10.31 17.05 -15.41
N LYS A 885 9.23 17.09 -16.21
CA LYS A 885 9.17 16.38 -17.51
C LYS A 885 10.22 16.81 -18.55
N ASP A 886 10.56 18.11 -18.55
CA ASP A 886 11.55 18.68 -19.48
C ASP A 886 13.00 18.54 -18.96
N LYS A 887 13.18 18.02 -17.75
CA LYS A 887 14.48 17.83 -17.07
C LYS A 887 14.87 16.36 -17.03
N ILE A 888 13.92 15.49 -16.70
CA ILE A 888 14.12 14.03 -16.65
C ILE A 888 13.71 13.43 -17.99
N ARG A 889 14.71 13.02 -18.78
CA ARG A 889 14.55 12.52 -20.16
C ARG A 889 13.47 11.45 -20.31
N GLN A 890 13.31 10.57 -19.32
CA GLN A 890 12.40 9.44 -19.33
C GLN A 890 10.91 9.86 -19.32
N LEU A 891 10.60 11.08 -18.85
CA LEU A 891 9.26 11.64 -18.82
C LEU A 891 8.86 12.33 -20.13
N SER A 892 9.76 12.49 -21.12
CA SER A 892 9.42 13.15 -22.38
C SER A 892 8.49 12.30 -23.25
N PRO A 893 7.60 12.90 -24.07
CA PRO A 893 6.70 12.17 -24.97
C PRO A 893 7.39 11.16 -25.91
N THR A 894 8.63 11.45 -26.30
CA THR A 894 9.46 10.60 -27.16
C THR A 894 10.19 9.48 -26.41
N ALA A 895 10.37 9.60 -25.09
CA ALA A 895 11.02 8.58 -24.28
C ALA A 895 10.03 7.50 -23.81
N VAL A 896 8.79 7.90 -23.49
CA VAL A 896 7.73 6.95 -23.07
C VAL A 896 7.31 5.97 -24.19
N THR A 897 7.69 6.26 -25.44
CA THR A 897 7.51 5.42 -26.63
C THR A 897 8.77 4.68 -27.06
N SER A 898 9.84 4.68 -26.24
CA SER A 898 11.10 3.94 -26.49
C SER A 898 11.35 2.88 -25.42
N VAL A 899 11.49 1.59 -25.79
CA VAL A 899 11.58 0.48 -24.82
C VAL A 899 12.69 0.76 -23.81
N LYS A 900 13.88 1.12 -24.30
CA LYS A 900 15.07 1.38 -23.49
C LYS A 900 14.89 2.49 -22.46
N GLU A 901 14.06 3.50 -22.72
CA GLU A 901 13.85 4.60 -21.78
C GLU A 901 12.62 4.36 -20.89
N PHE A 902 11.51 3.84 -21.44
CA PHE A 902 10.34 3.43 -20.66
C PHE A 902 10.66 2.32 -19.63
N MET A 903 11.61 1.44 -19.96
CA MET A 903 12.12 0.42 -19.03
C MET A 903 12.80 0.97 -17.79
N LYS A 904 13.30 2.22 -17.82
CA LYS A 904 13.90 2.91 -16.66
C LYS A 904 12.88 3.71 -15.84
N LEU A 905 11.65 3.83 -16.35
CA LEU A 905 10.60 4.65 -15.77
C LEU A 905 9.71 3.79 -14.87
N ASN A 906 9.86 3.97 -13.56
CA ASN A 906 9.18 3.24 -12.48
C ASN A 906 8.95 4.20 -11.29
N ASP A 907 8.39 3.73 -10.18
CA ASP A 907 7.99 4.59 -9.04
C ASP A 907 9.18 5.30 -8.35
N HIS A 908 10.42 4.81 -8.54
CA HIS A 908 11.65 5.47 -8.08
C HIS A 908 11.78 6.92 -8.56
N ILE A 909 11.10 7.31 -9.65
CA ILE A 909 11.04 8.70 -10.12
C ILE A 909 10.66 9.70 -8.99
N PHE A 910 9.92 9.25 -7.97
CA PHE A 910 9.60 10.04 -6.79
C PHE A 910 10.83 10.35 -5.92
N GLU A 911 11.66 9.34 -5.62
CA GLU A 911 12.91 9.52 -4.86
C GLU A 911 13.96 10.26 -5.70
N GLU A 912 14.04 9.97 -7.01
CA GLU A 912 14.89 10.67 -7.99
C GLU A 912 14.61 12.18 -8.04
N ILE A 913 13.36 12.60 -7.90
CA ILE A 913 12.96 14.01 -7.80
C ILE A 913 13.15 14.56 -6.39
N LEU A 914 12.70 13.83 -5.35
CA LEU A 914 12.69 14.29 -3.96
C LEU A 914 14.11 14.58 -3.44
N TYR A 915 15.07 13.70 -3.73
CA TYR A 915 16.47 13.83 -3.30
C TYR A 915 17.36 14.50 -4.36
N SER A 916 16.78 15.05 -5.43
CA SER A 916 17.53 15.81 -6.42
C SER A 916 18.19 17.05 -5.79
N THR A 917 19.46 17.29 -6.08
CA THR A 917 20.17 18.49 -5.58
C THR A 917 19.99 19.70 -6.50
N GLY A 918 19.73 19.49 -7.79
CA GLY A 918 19.65 20.53 -8.83
C GLY A 918 18.51 21.53 -8.63
N ASP A 919 18.79 22.81 -8.89
CA ASP A 919 17.78 23.88 -8.84
C ASP A 919 16.72 23.71 -9.95
N GLU A 920 17.04 23.04 -11.05
CA GLU A 920 16.13 22.77 -12.17
C GLU A 920 14.97 21.84 -11.82
N LEU A 921 15.10 21.04 -10.76
CA LEU A 921 14.06 20.16 -10.22
C LEU A 921 13.43 20.69 -8.92
N LYS A 922 13.83 21.88 -8.45
CA LYS A 922 13.40 22.44 -7.16
C LYS A 922 11.87 22.53 -7.00
N ASP A 923 11.16 22.96 -8.04
CA ASP A 923 9.69 23.05 -7.99
C ASP A 923 9.00 21.67 -7.91
N ALA A 924 9.52 20.68 -8.64
CA ALA A 924 9.04 19.30 -8.56
C ALA A 924 9.33 18.68 -7.19
N ARG A 925 10.54 18.89 -6.67
CA ARG A 925 10.99 18.48 -5.34
C ARG A 925 10.12 19.08 -4.23
N MET A 926 9.86 20.38 -4.24
CA MET A 926 8.98 21.03 -3.25
C MET A 926 7.58 20.40 -3.20
N LYS A 927 6.99 20.05 -4.35
CA LYS A 927 5.69 19.35 -4.41
C LYS A 927 5.71 17.96 -3.77
N LEU A 928 6.83 17.22 -3.87
CA LEU A 928 6.99 15.93 -3.20
C LEU A 928 7.36 16.09 -1.71
N GLU A 929 8.11 17.12 -1.34
CA GLU A 929 8.37 17.46 0.07
C GLU A 929 7.07 17.75 0.83
N ASP A 930 6.11 18.45 0.22
CA ASP A 930 4.76 18.66 0.78
C ASP A 930 4.02 17.33 1.04
N VAL A 931 4.17 16.35 0.14
CA VAL A 931 3.57 15.02 0.30
C VAL A 931 4.20 14.26 1.46
N VAL A 932 5.53 14.31 1.60
CA VAL A 932 6.28 13.65 2.68
C VAL A 932 6.00 14.31 4.04
N LYS A 933 6.03 15.64 4.12
CA LYS A 933 5.80 16.46 5.33
C LYS A 933 4.33 16.67 5.67
N ARG A 934 3.41 16.15 4.86
CA ARG A 934 1.95 16.31 4.96
C ARG A 934 1.44 17.76 4.94
N HIS A 935 2.15 18.65 4.25
CA HIS A 935 1.66 19.98 3.90
C HIS A 935 0.67 19.88 2.72
N LEU A 936 -0.47 19.25 2.99
CA LEU A 936 -1.51 18.96 2.02
C LEU A 936 -2.70 19.93 2.19
N PRO A 937 -3.40 20.30 1.10
CA PRO A 937 -4.75 20.82 1.19
C PRO A 937 -5.64 19.97 2.09
N LYS A 938 -6.45 20.61 2.93
CA LYS A 938 -7.32 19.97 3.91
C LYS A 938 -8.75 19.95 3.40
N CYS A 939 -9.37 18.77 3.34
CA CYS A 939 -10.76 18.63 2.90
C CYS A 939 -11.70 19.23 3.95
N VAL A 940 -12.39 20.32 3.61
CA VAL A 940 -13.35 21.00 4.50
C VAL A 940 -14.75 20.40 4.39
N GLY A 941 -15.05 19.75 3.26
CA GLY A 941 -16.33 19.05 3.10
C GLY A 941 -16.44 18.22 1.82
N GLU A 942 -17.44 17.35 1.83
CA GLU A 942 -17.87 16.51 0.72
C GLU A 942 -19.40 16.59 0.63
N THR A 943 -19.94 16.73 -0.58
CA THR A 943 -21.39 16.68 -0.85
C THR A 943 -21.67 15.81 -2.07
N ARG A 944 -22.92 15.38 -2.22
CA ARG A 944 -23.42 14.87 -3.51
C ARG A 944 -23.85 16.03 -4.39
N ILE A 945 -23.69 15.82 -5.69
CA ILE A 945 -23.98 16.80 -6.75
C ILE A 945 -24.69 16.11 -7.91
N THR A 946 -25.30 16.89 -8.79
CA THR A 946 -25.92 16.39 -10.03
C THR A 946 -24.87 16.05 -11.09
N GLN A 947 -25.29 15.31 -12.13
CA GLN A 947 -24.47 15.07 -13.33
C GLN A 947 -24.07 16.39 -14.03
N THR A 948 -24.91 17.42 -13.95
CA THR A 948 -24.63 18.74 -14.56
C THR A 948 -23.45 19.43 -13.86
N GLU A 949 -23.47 19.53 -12.53
CA GLU A 949 -22.35 20.10 -11.74
C GLU A 949 -21.07 19.26 -11.82
N HIS A 950 -21.19 17.94 -12.02
CA HIS A 950 -20.02 17.11 -12.27
C HIS A 950 -19.36 17.43 -13.62
N ASN A 951 -20.17 17.56 -14.67
CA ASN A 951 -19.72 17.85 -16.02
C ASN A 951 -19.24 19.30 -16.18
N ASP A 952 -19.89 20.25 -15.49
CA ASP A 952 -19.50 21.65 -15.42
C ASP A 952 -19.18 22.06 -13.98
N LYS A 953 -17.92 21.83 -13.62
CA LYS A 953 -17.33 22.16 -12.32
C LYS A 953 -17.45 23.64 -11.96
N GLN A 954 -17.58 24.55 -12.94
CA GLN A 954 -17.63 25.99 -12.67
C GLN A 954 -18.90 26.36 -11.88
N ILE A 955 -20.02 25.66 -12.12
CA ILE A 955 -21.28 25.84 -11.38
C ILE A 955 -21.04 25.66 -9.87
N LEU A 956 -20.39 24.56 -9.49
CA LEU A 956 -20.10 24.24 -8.09
C LEU A 956 -19.08 25.20 -7.46
N GLU A 957 -18.13 25.70 -8.25
CA GLU A 957 -17.18 26.73 -7.81
C GLU A 957 -17.87 28.09 -7.59
N GLU A 958 -18.80 28.50 -8.46
CA GLU A 958 -19.58 29.73 -8.30
C GLU A 958 -20.49 29.68 -7.06
N GLU A 959 -21.18 28.56 -6.84
CA GLU A 959 -22.03 28.36 -5.65
C GLU A 959 -21.22 28.38 -4.35
N TRP A 960 -20.08 27.69 -4.31
CA TRP A 960 -19.17 27.72 -3.17
C TRP A 960 -18.62 29.12 -2.91
N ASN A 961 -18.16 29.82 -3.96
CA ASN A 961 -17.63 31.18 -3.85
C ASN A 961 -18.67 32.15 -3.27
N LYS A 962 -19.93 32.02 -3.70
CA LYS A 962 -21.06 32.78 -3.14
C LYS A 962 -21.32 32.43 -1.67
N ALA A 963 -21.25 31.15 -1.30
CA ALA A 963 -21.41 30.72 0.09
C ALA A 963 -20.31 31.31 1.00
N VAL A 964 -19.05 31.31 0.57
CA VAL A 964 -17.95 31.95 1.31
C VAL A 964 -18.17 33.46 1.49
N GLU A 965 -18.62 34.16 0.44
CA GLU A 965 -18.93 35.60 0.51
C GLU A 965 -20.12 35.93 1.43
N GLU A 966 -21.08 35.03 1.59
CA GLU A 966 -22.21 35.19 2.51
C GLU A 966 -21.82 34.82 3.95
N TRP A 967 -21.03 33.76 4.14
CA TRP A 967 -20.49 33.35 5.44
C TRP A 967 -19.62 34.43 6.08
N ASN A 968 -18.72 35.06 5.31
CA ASN A 968 -17.89 36.18 5.75
C ASN A 968 -18.71 37.40 6.22
N LYS A 969 -19.98 37.54 5.80
CA LYS A 969 -20.90 38.58 6.30
C LYS A 969 -21.57 38.18 7.62
N LEU A 970 -21.81 36.88 7.83
CA LEU A 970 -22.43 36.34 9.04
C LEU A 970 -21.44 36.28 10.22
N LEU A 971 -20.21 35.83 9.97
CA LEU A 971 -19.15 35.60 10.96
C LEU A 971 -17.85 36.33 10.55
N PRO A 972 -17.61 37.56 11.05
CA PRO A 972 -16.44 38.36 10.66
C PRO A 972 -15.17 38.05 11.49
N THR A 973 -15.16 37.01 12.34
CA THR A 973 -14.04 36.70 13.23
C THR A 973 -12.81 36.16 12.51
N VAL A 974 -13.02 35.46 11.39
CA VAL A 974 -11.97 34.91 10.53
C VAL A 974 -12.42 35.10 9.08
N PHE A 975 -11.64 35.83 8.29
CA PHE A 975 -11.98 36.10 6.88
C PHE A 975 -11.44 34.98 5.98
N LEU A 976 -12.35 34.28 5.30
CA LEU A 976 -12.01 33.24 4.33
C LEU A 976 -11.89 33.84 2.92
N ASP A 977 -10.70 33.88 2.32
CA ASP A 977 -10.55 34.26 0.90
C ASP A 977 -10.92 33.04 0.02
N LYS A 978 -11.86 33.23 -0.90
CA LYS A 978 -12.29 32.21 -1.85
C LYS A 978 -11.14 31.62 -2.70
N LYS A 979 -10.04 32.37 -2.89
CA LYS A 979 -8.82 31.88 -3.57
C LYS A 979 -8.07 30.79 -2.81
N ASP A 980 -8.29 30.66 -1.50
CA ASP A 980 -7.64 29.62 -0.69
C ASP A 980 -8.31 28.25 -0.86
N PHE A 981 -9.39 28.15 -1.65
CA PHE A 981 -10.16 26.93 -1.87
C PHE A 981 -9.96 26.35 -3.27
N THR A 982 -10.02 25.03 -3.33
CA THR A 982 -10.06 24.26 -4.58
C THR A 982 -11.18 23.23 -4.50
N ILE A 983 -11.85 22.99 -5.62
CA ILE A 983 -12.91 21.98 -5.74
C ILE A 983 -12.42 20.79 -6.56
N ASP A 984 -12.94 19.58 -6.26
CA ASP A 984 -12.76 18.34 -7.03
C ASP A 984 -14.13 17.71 -7.27
N THR A 985 -14.39 17.21 -8.48
CA THR A 985 -15.66 16.55 -8.85
C THR A 985 -15.39 15.12 -9.28
N ILE A 986 -16.02 14.17 -8.60
CA ILE A 986 -15.69 12.75 -8.68
C ILE A 986 -16.93 11.97 -9.09
N LYS A 987 -16.77 11.06 -10.06
CA LYS A 987 -17.78 10.07 -10.45
C LYS A 987 -17.49 8.74 -9.76
N LEU A 988 -18.40 8.29 -8.89
CA LEU A 988 -18.42 6.94 -8.33
C LEU A 988 -19.36 6.08 -9.18
N ASP A 989 -18.80 5.10 -9.90
CA ASP A 989 -19.52 4.25 -10.84
C ASP A 989 -19.37 2.77 -10.40
N TYR A 990 -20.48 2.04 -10.36
CA TYR A 990 -20.47 0.59 -10.09
C TYR A 990 -19.82 -0.19 -11.23
N SER A 991 -19.71 0.40 -12.43
CA SER A 991 -19.16 -0.21 -13.64
C SER A 991 -17.78 0.34 -14.02
N ASP A 992 -17.09 -0.40 -14.87
CA ASP A 992 -15.76 -0.04 -15.40
C ASP A 992 -15.84 0.79 -16.69
N ASN A 993 -17.04 1.22 -17.07
CA ASN A 993 -17.31 1.94 -18.31
C ASN A 993 -16.95 3.43 -18.16
N LYS A 994 -15.65 3.71 -18.12
CA LYS A 994 -15.12 4.87 -18.84
C LYS A 994 -15.44 4.65 -20.31
N ALA A 995 -16.64 5.06 -20.74
CA ALA A 995 -16.87 5.37 -22.13
C ALA A 995 -15.77 6.36 -22.50
N GLU A 996 -14.87 5.94 -23.39
CA GLU A 996 -13.86 6.84 -23.93
C GLU A 996 -14.61 8.04 -24.50
N ASN A 997 -14.20 9.26 -24.11
CA ASN A 997 -14.70 10.48 -24.71
C ASN A 997 -14.30 10.45 -26.20
N LYS A 998 -15.15 9.82 -27.02
CA LYS A 998 -15.06 9.91 -28.47
C LYS A 998 -15.13 11.38 -28.79
N THR A 999 -14.11 11.81 -29.52
CA THR A 999 -13.87 13.16 -30.00
C THR A 999 -15.15 13.86 -30.44
N GLU A 1000 -15.23 15.16 -30.13
CA GLU A 1000 -16.22 16.10 -30.62
C GLU A 1000 -16.18 16.18 -32.16
N ASP A 1001 -16.77 15.22 -32.85
CA ASP A 1001 -17.08 15.33 -34.27
C ASP A 1001 -18.55 15.74 -34.45
N LYS A 1002 -18.71 16.85 -35.18
CA LYS A 1002 -19.94 17.63 -35.27
C LYS A 1002 -21.07 16.83 -35.91
N ALA A 1003 -22.13 16.58 -35.15
CA ALA A 1003 -23.45 16.25 -35.66
C ALA A 1003 -24.51 17.04 -34.88
N GLU A 1004 -24.75 18.27 -35.31
CA GLU A 1004 -25.91 19.06 -34.86
C GLU A 1004 -27.22 18.33 -35.23
N ASN A 1005 -28.27 18.60 -34.44
CA ASN A 1005 -29.65 18.17 -34.67
C ASN A 1005 -29.97 16.67 -34.49
N LYS A 1006 -30.22 16.29 -33.22
CA LYS A 1006 -31.46 15.57 -32.85
C LYS A 1006 -31.79 15.75 -31.37
N ALA A 1007 -32.65 16.72 -31.06
CA ALA A 1007 -33.20 16.94 -29.73
C ALA A 1007 -34.43 16.05 -29.50
N GLU A 1008 -34.21 14.77 -29.23
CA GLU A 1008 -35.26 13.85 -28.76
C GLU A 1008 -34.73 13.04 -27.56
N ASN A 1009 -35.35 13.25 -26.40
CA ASN A 1009 -35.30 12.45 -25.16
C ASN A 1009 -34.15 11.44 -24.99
N LYS A 1010 -32.95 11.95 -24.66
CA LYS A 1010 -31.94 11.16 -23.94
C LYS A 1010 -32.11 11.33 -22.42
N THR A 1011 -33.12 10.68 -21.85
CA THR A 1011 -32.96 10.16 -20.48
C THR A 1011 -31.88 9.09 -20.56
N GLU A 1012 -30.67 9.41 -20.08
CA GLU A 1012 -29.46 8.60 -20.32
C GLU A 1012 -29.45 7.31 -19.48
N THR A 1013 -30.35 6.38 -19.81
CA THR A 1013 -30.35 4.95 -19.48
C THR A 1013 -29.89 4.57 -18.06
N ARG A 1014 -30.82 4.10 -17.22
CA ARG A 1014 -30.52 3.14 -16.13
C ARG A 1014 -29.67 1.99 -16.68
N ARG A 1015 -28.35 2.05 -16.48
CA ARG A 1015 -27.38 1.05 -16.95
C ARG A 1015 -27.38 -0.15 -16.03
N ASP A 1016 -28.41 -0.99 -16.18
CA ASP A 1016 -28.48 -2.32 -15.56
C ASP A 1016 -27.27 -3.16 -15.99
N LEU A 1017 -26.41 -3.45 -15.01
CA LEU A 1017 -25.13 -4.12 -15.20
C LEU A 1017 -25.27 -5.61 -15.49
N ILE A 1018 -26.45 -6.20 -15.24
CA ILE A 1018 -26.74 -7.62 -15.42
C ILE A 1018 -27.46 -7.90 -16.75
N LYS A 1019 -28.08 -6.92 -17.42
CA LYS A 1019 -28.68 -7.06 -18.77
C LYS A 1019 -27.76 -7.63 -19.85
N LYS A 1020 -26.43 -7.47 -19.71
CA LYS A 1020 -25.40 -8.03 -20.62
C LYS A 1020 -24.77 -9.34 -20.11
N VAL A 1021 -25.24 -9.86 -18.97
CA VAL A 1021 -24.79 -11.13 -18.40
C VAL A 1021 -25.77 -12.23 -18.80
N TYR A 1022 -25.23 -13.34 -19.27
CA TYR A 1022 -26.00 -14.52 -19.64
C TYR A 1022 -25.95 -15.57 -18.52
N PHE A 1023 -27.09 -16.18 -18.22
CA PHE A 1023 -27.23 -17.18 -17.16
C PHE A 1023 -27.77 -18.51 -17.68
N TYR A 1024 -27.57 -19.59 -16.92
CA TYR A 1024 -28.19 -20.90 -17.19
C TYR A 1024 -28.79 -21.54 -15.93
N ARG A 1025 -29.73 -22.48 -16.10
CA ARG A 1025 -30.45 -23.18 -15.02
C ARG A 1025 -29.90 -24.58 -14.74
N LYS A 1026 -30.11 -25.14 -13.53
CA LYS A 1026 -29.63 -26.52 -13.19
C LYS A 1026 -30.23 -27.58 -14.10
N ARG A 1027 -31.51 -27.42 -14.42
CA ARG A 1027 -32.32 -28.44 -15.11
C ARG A 1027 -32.08 -28.43 -16.62
N ASN A 1028 -31.69 -27.29 -17.18
CA ASN A 1028 -31.36 -27.14 -18.60
C ASN A 1028 -30.06 -26.33 -18.73
N PRO A 1029 -28.89 -26.97 -18.60
CA PRO A 1029 -27.60 -26.28 -18.49
C PRO A 1029 -27.08 -25.60 -19.76
N THR A 1030 -27.71 -25.83 -20.91
CA THR A 1030 -27.41 -25.20 -22.20
C THR A 1030 -28.42 -24.11 -22.59
N GLU A 1031 -29.55 -24.01 -21.89
CA GLU A 1031 -30.54 -22.94 -22.11
C GLU A 1031 -30.07 -21.66 -21.45
N VAL A 1032 -29.85 -20.63 -22.27
CA VAL A 1032 -29.46 -19.31 -21.81
C VAL A 1032 -30.69 -18.48 -21.46
N ILE A 1033 -30.62 -17.81 -20.31
CA ILE A 1033 -31.62 -16.87 -19.82
C ILE A 1033 -30.96 -15.54 -19.46
N LYS A 1034 -31.77 -14.49 -19.42
CA LYS A 1034 -31.43 -13.24 -18.71
C LYS A 1034 -32.25 -13.18 -17.42
N ILE A 1035 -31.67 -12.58 -16.39
CA ILE A 1035 -32.32 -12.34 -15.09
C ILE A 1035 -32.50 -10.82 -14.96
N LYS A 1036 -33.64 -10.39 -14.45
CA LYS A 1036 -33.96 -8.98 -14.19
C LYS A 1036 -33.63 -8.63 -12.74
N GLU A 1037 -33.33 -7.36 -12.49
CA GLU A 1037 -32.88 -6.85 -11.18
C GLU A 1037 -33.84 -7.24 -10.04
N TYR A 1038 -35.16 -7.08 -10.25
CA TYR A 1038 -36.19 -7.44 -9.26
C TYR A 1038 -36.27 -8.95 -8.96
N GLU A 1039 -35.75 -9.81 -9.82
CA GLU A 1039 -35.70 -11.27 -9.61
C GLU A 1039 -34.52 -11.66 -8.70
N ILE A 1040 -33.64 -10.71 -8.38
CA ILE A 1040 -32.44 -10.92 -7.57
C ILE A 1040 -32.62 -10.29 -6.19
N SER A 1041 -32.95 -9.00 -6.10
CA SER A 1041 -33.33 -8.35 -4.84
C SER A 1041 -34.02 -6.99 -5.06
N SER A 1042 -34.97 -6.64 -4.19
CA SER A 1042 -35.55 -5.29 -4.14
C SER A 1042 -34.71 -4.28 -3.33
N LEU A 1043 -33.55 -4.70 -2.81
CA LEU A 1043 -32.59 -3.86 -2.07
C LEU A 1043 -31.40 -3.42 -2.93
N LEU A 1044 -31.47 -3.62 -4.25
CA LEU A 1044 -30.43 -3.16 -5.17
C LEU A 1044 -30.50 -1.64 -5.34
N PRO A 1045 -29.36 -0.96 -5.62
CA PRO A 1045 -29.37 0.47 -5.91
C PRO A 1045 -30.26 0.81 -7.10
N GLU A 1046 -31.09 1.85 -6.97
CA GLU A 1046 -31.89 2.37 -8.09
C GLU A 1046 -31.06 3.15 -9.13
N GLU A 1047 -29.87 3.60 -8.71
CA GLU A 1047 -28.86 4.28 -9.51
C GLU A 1047 -27.48 3.64 -9.30
N PHE A 1048 -26.75 3.42 -10.40
CA PHE A 1048 -25.42 2.80 -10.41
C PHE A 1048 -24.29 3.82 -10.59
N THR A 1049 -24.58 5.10 -10.44
CA THR A 1049 -23.64 6.20 -10.56
C THR A 1049 -24.01 7.30 -9.57
N GLU A 1050 -23.00 7.81 -8.88
CA GLU A 1050 -23.12 8.84 -7.87
C GLU A 1050 -22.02 9.89 -8.13
N TYR A 1051 -22.37 11.17 -8.05
CA TYR A 1051 -21.41 12.25 -8.25
C TYR A 1051 -21.13 12.98 -6.93
N VAL A 1052 -19.87 13.31 -6.71
CA VAL A 1052 -19.36 13.80 -5.43
C VAL A 1052 -18.54 15.06 -5.66
N GLY A 1053 -18.97 16.16 -5.03
CA GLY A 1053 -18.22 17.41 -4.96
C GLY A 1053 -17.41 17.48 -3.66
N ARG A 1054 -16.13 17.85 -3.73
CA ARG A 1054 -15.28 18.08 -2.55
C ARG A 1054 -14.67 19.45 -2.58
N VAL A 1055 -14.63 20.09 -1.42
CA VAL A 1055 -13.94 21.38 -1.22
C VAL A 1055 -12.71 21.15 -0.34
N TYR A 1056 -11.58 21.69 -0.77
CA TYR A 1056 -10.31 21.66 -0.04
C TYR A 1056 -9.79 23.08 0.20
N TYR A 1057 -9.40 23.33 1.44
CA TYR A 1057 -8.70 24.54 1.86
C TYR A 1057 -7.19 24.33 1.77
N THR A 1058 -6.47 25.23 1.10
CA THR A 1058 -5.09 25.00 0.65
C THR A 1058 -4.00 25.50 1.62
N LYS A 1059 -4.35 26.46 2.48
CA LYS A 1059 -3.47 27.03 3.52
C LYS A 1059 -3.31 26.10 4.72
N GLN A 1060 -2.25 26.35 5.49
CA GLN A 1060 -1.88 25.60 6.69
C GLN A 1060 -2.23 26.36 7.97
N SER A 1061 -3.52 26.68 8.16
CA SER A 1061 -4.07 27.31 9.37
C SER A 1061 -5.17 26.43 9.95
N ASP A 1062 -5.05 26.02 11.21
CA ASP A 1062 -6.04 25.16 11.89
C ASP A 1062 -7.31 25.93 12.27
N GLU A 1063 -7.20 27.24 12.53
CA GLU A 1063 -8.32 28.12 12.88
C GLU A 1063 -9.18 28.43 11.64
N GLU A 1064 -8.55 28.85 10.53
CA GLU A 1064 -9.25 29.06 9.25
C GLU A 1064 -9.83 27.74 8.69
N GLU A 1065 -9.16 26.59 8.86
CA GLU A 1065 -9.71 25.29 8.47
C GLU A 1065 -11.01 24.96 9.24
N ARG A 1066 -11.05 25.20 10.55
CA ARG A 1066 -12.24 24.93 11.37
C ARG A 1066 -13.41 25.80 10.91
N ASP A 1067 -13.17 27.10 10.73
CA ASP A 1067 -14.22 28.04 10.34
C ASP A 1067 -14.67 27.78 8.88
N ALA A 1068 -13.79 27.28 8.01
CA ALA A 1068 -14.13 26.82 6.67
C ALA A 1068 -14.97 25.52 6.63
N LYS A 1069 -14.76 24.59 7.58
CA LYS A 1069 -15.63 23.40 7.73
C LYS A 1069 -17.05 23.78 8.14
N GLU A 1070 -17.18 24.75 9.06
CA GLU A 1070 -18.50 25.27 9.44
C GLU A 1070 -19.16 26.08 8.32
N CYS A 1071 -18.39 26.84 7.53
CA CYS A 1071 -18.87 27.47 6.29
C CYS A 1071 -19.44 26.42 5.31
N PHE A 1072 -18.73 25.31 5.09
CA PHE A 1072 -19.23 24.21 4.27
C PHE A 1072 -20.49 23.56 4.85
N ARG A 1073 -20.51 23.31 6.17
CA ARG A 1073 -21.67 22.71 6.84
C ARG A 1073 -22.90 23.60 6.72
N TRP A 1074 -22.75 24.91 6.94
CA TRP A 1074 -23.80 25.91 6.74
C TRP A 1074 -24.26 25.99 5.28
N TRP A 1075 -23.32 25.98 4.32
CA TRP A 1075 -23.64 25.99 2.88
C TRP A 1075 -24.60 24.86 2.51
N ARG A 1076 -24.32 23.62 2.94
CA ARG A 1076 -25.21 22.49 2.61
C ARG A 1076 -26.54 22.54 3.37
N LEU A 1077 -26.52 22.80 4.68
CA LEU A 1077 -27.73 22.78 5.53
C LEU A 1077 -28.76 23.88 5.19
N ARG A 1078 -28.33 25.01 4.61
CA ARG A 1078 -29.25 26.09 4.19
C ARG A 1078 -30.11 25.69 2.99
N GLU A 1079 -29.62 24.81 2.12
CA GLU A 1079 -30.35 24.32 0.95
C GLU A 1079 -31.43 23.32 1.37
N ASP A 1080 -31.12 22.45 2.33
CA ASP A 1080 -32.07 21.52 2.95
C ASP A 1080 -33.16 22.25 3.78
N GLY A 1081 -32.86 23.45 4.28
CA GLY A 1081 -33.77 24.26 5.10
C GLY A 1081 -33.87 23.78 6.55
N VAL A 1082 -32.77 23.25 7.10
CA VAL A 1082 -32.63 22.81 8.50
C VAL A 1082 -32.66 24.03 9.44
N CYS A 1083 -33.16 23.88 10.67
CA CYS A 1083 -33.07 24.95 11.68
C CYS A 1083 -31.60 25.27 12.00
N MET A 1084 -31.22 26.54 12.09
CA MET A 1084 -29.84 26.93 12.40
C MET A 1084 -29.79 28.15 13.32
N ILE A 1085 -28.95 28.08 14.35
CA ILE A 1085 -28.61 29.20 15.23
C ILE A 1085 -27.11 29.24 15.47
N LEU A 1086 -26.50 30.41 15.27
CA LEU A 1086 -25.14 30.70 15.74
C LEU A 1086 -25.23 31.28 17.15
N VAL A 1087 -24.61 30.62 18.12
CA VAL A 1087 -24.54 31.07 19.51
C VAL A 1087 -23.13 31.52 19.87
N PHE A 1088 -23.02 32.54 20.72
CA PHE A 1088 -21.76 33.17 21.14
C PHE A 1088 -21.71 33.30 22.67
N ASN A 1089 -20.54 33.06 23.26
CA ASN A 1089 -20.35 33.17 24.71
C ASN A 1089 -20.09 34.60 25.23
N GLN A 1090 -20.00 35.60 24.35
CA GLN A 1090 -19.96 37.02 24.72
C GLN A 1090 -21.05 37.82 23.98
N GLU A 1091 -21.30 39.04 24.45
CA GLU A 1091 -22.23 39.99 23.85
C GLU A 1091 -21.66 40.58 22.54
N GLY A 1092 -22.53 41.01 21.63
CA GLY A 1092 -22.15 41.62 20.35
C GLY A 1092 -21.51 40.66 19.35
N PHE A 1093 -21.87 39.37 19.39
CA PHE A 1093 -21.36 38.30 18.51
C PHE A 1093 -19.85 38.07 18.63
N ARG A 1094 -19.35 38.01 19.87
CA ARG A 1094 -17.92 37.88 20.20
C ARG A 1094 -17.60 36.62 21.01
N GLY A 1095 -16.32 36.32 21.13
CA GLY A 1095 -15.81 35.18 21.91
C GLY A 1095 -15.92 33.86 21.15
N ASN A 1096 -16.03 32.76 21.90
CA ASN A 1096 -16.26 31.44 21.32
C ASN A 1096 -17.66 31.37 20.75
N TRP A 1097 -17.79 30.79 19.57
CA TRP A 1097 -19.05 30.62 18.86
C TRP A 1097 -19.27 29.17 18.44
N SER A 1098 -20.52 28.80 18.17
CA SER A 1098 -20.89 27.49 17.62
C SER A 1098 -22.16 27.58 16.80
N LEU A 1099 -22.19 26.85 15.69
CA LEU A 1099 -23.38 26.64 14.87
C LEU A 1099 -24.15 25.41 15.40
N ILE A 1100 -25.40 25.61 15.79
CA ILE A 1100 -26.29 24.57 16.32
C ILE A 1100 -27.42 24.34 15.32
N THR A 1101 -27.69 23.07 15.02
CA THR A 1101 -28.52 22.65 13.87
C THR A 1101 -29.67 21.70 14.26
N GLY A 1102 -29.88 21.52 15.57
CA GLY A 1102 -30.96 20.72 16.15
C GLY A 1102 -30.97 20.87 17.68
N ASP A 1103 -31.83 20.09 18.33
CA ASP A 1103 -32.01 20.10 19.80
C ASP A 1103 -30.69 19.80 20.55
N CYS A 1104 -30.29 20.71 21.43
CA CYS A 1104 -29.05 20.65 22.20
C CYS A 1104 -29.35 20.67 23.72
N PRO A 1105 -29.43 19.50 24.39
CA PRO A 1105 -29.84 19.40 25.79
C PRO A 1105 -28.81 19.93 26.81
N SER A 1106 -27.55 20.09 26.43
CA SER A 1106 -26.58 20.91 27.18
C SER A 1106 -25.54 21.48 26.23
N LEU A 1107 -25.21 22.76 26.39
CA LEU A 1107 -24.13 23.41 25.64
C LEU A 1107 -22.73 23.08 26.15
N ASP A 1108 -22.59 22.40 27.30
CA ASP A 1108 -21.28 22.05 27.88
C ASP A 1108 -20.38 21.26 26.90
N GLY A 1109 -20.98 20.47 26.01
CA GLY A 1109 -20.28 19.74 24.94
C GLY A 1109 -19.96 20.55 23.67
N CYS A 1110 -20.48 21.78 23.55
CA CYS A 1110 -20.33 22.65 22.38
C CYS A 1110 -19.20 23.68 22.54
N GLY A 1111 -18.45 23.68 23.65
CA GLY A 1111 -17.40 24.70 23.91
C GLY A 1111 -17.94 26.09 24.28
N ILE A 1112 -19.24 26.18 24.57
CA ILE A 1112 -19.95 27.37 25.06
C ILE A 1112 -20.67 26.97 26.34
N THR A 1113 -20.30 27.55 27.48
CA THR A 1113 -20.96 27.24 28.77
C THR A 1113 -22.27 28.01 28.98
N GLU A 1114 -22.42 29.14 28.28
CA GLU A 1114 -23.54 30.09 28.39
C GLU A 1114 -23.67 30.92 27.09
N VAL A 1115 -24.90 31.14 26.59
CA VAL A 1115 -25.15 32.00 25.41
C VAL A 1115 -25.40 33.45 25.86
N ARG A 1116 -24.61 34.40 25.34
CA ARG A 1116 -24.77 35.84 25.63
C ARG A 1116 -25.21 36.67 24.42
N SER A 1117 -24.96 36.19 23.21
CA SER A 1117 -25.57 36.70 21.97
C SER A 1117 -25.74 35.57 20.95
N CYS A 1118 -26.66 35.74 20.00
CA CYS A 1118 -26.91 34.72 18.97
C CYS A 1118 -27.52 35.29 17.68
N LYS A 1119 -27.28 34.61 16.56
CA LYS A 1119 -27.93 34.87 15.28
C LYS A 1119 -28.77 33.65 14.91
N VAL A 1120 -30.10 33.79 14.90
CA VAL A 1120 -30.99 32.76 14.38
C VAL A 1120 -30.99 32.87 12.86
N LEU A 1121 -30.38 31.89 12.21
CA LEU A 1121 -30.19 31.85 10.75
C LEU A 1121 -31.39 31.22 10.04
N SER A 1122 -32.06 30.25 10.69
CA SER A 1122 -33.28 29.62 10.18
C SER A 1122 -34.08 28.93 11.29
N GLY A 1123 -35.40 28.95 11.14
CA GLY A 1123 -36.34 28.29 12.06
C GLY A 1123 -36.58 29.06 13.36
N VAL A 1124 -37.32 28.45 14.28
CA VAL A 1124 -37.70 29.04 15.57
C VAL A 1124 -37.03 28.26 16.69
N TRP A 1125 -36.36 28.96 17.60
CA TRP A 1125 -35.52 28.37 18.64
C TRP A 1125 -35.98 28.73 20.03
N ASP A 1126 -35.99 27.76 20.93
CA ASP A 1126 -36.37 27.91 22.32
C ASP A 1126 -35.12 27.72 23.20
N LEU A 1127 -34.69 28.82 23.85
CA LEU A 1127 -33.46 28.94 24.62
C LEU A 1127 -33.78 28.75 26.09
N TYR A 1128 -33.25 27.70 26.71
CA TYR A 1128 -33.47 27.34 28.11
C TYR A 1128 -32.27 27.72 28.97
N LYS A 1129 -32.54 28.32 30.12
CA LYS A 1129 -31.56 28.77 31.11
C LYS A 1129 -30.70 27.64 31.68
N ASP A 1130 -31.30 26.48 31.92
CA ASP A 1130 -30.63 25.32 32.51
C ASP A 1130 -30.53 24.15 31.51
N PRO A 1131 -29.60 23.20 31.69
CA PRO A 1131 -29.54 21.98 30.90
C PRO A 1131 -30.84 21.14 30.98
N GLY A 1132 -31.04 20.28 29.98
CA GLY A 1132 -32.20 19.38 29.90
C GLY A 1132 -33.51 20.06 29.52
N TYR A 1133 -33.47 21.23 28.86
CA TYR A 1133 -34.64 22.06 28.54
C TYR A 1133 -35.42 22.46 29.79
N SER A 1134 -34.70 22.99 30.79
CA SER A 1134 -35.28 23.37 32.08
C SER A 1134 -34.93 24.81 32.49
N GLY A 1135 -35.61 25.31 33.52
CA GLY A 1135 -35.51 26.71 33.94
C GLY A 1135 -36.36 27.67 33.09
N ASP A 1136 -36.02 28.95 33.16
CA ASP A 1136 -36.63 30.00 32.32
C ASP A 1136 -36.30 29.75 30.83
N HIS A 1137 -37.23 30.07 29.92
CA HIS A 1137 -37.07 29.79 28.49
C HIS A 1137 -37.55 30.96 27.61
N TYR A 1138 -36.95 31.10 26.43
CA TYR A 1138 -37.15 32.24 25.52
C TYR A 1138 -37.23 31.78 24.07
N LEU A 1139 -38.32 32.14 23.39
CA LEU A 1139 -38.54 31.83 21.98
C LEU A 1139 -37.96 32.92 21.07
N LEU A 1140 -37.04 32.55 20.19
CA LEU A 1140 -36.40 33.40 19.19
C LEU A 1140 -36.83 33.00 17.77
N GLU A 1141 -37.14 33.99 16.95
CA GLU A 1141 -37.38 33.87 15.50
C GLU A 1141 -36.12 34.29 14.71
N GLU A 1142 -36.12 34.14 13.39
CA GLU A 1142 -34.99 34.50 12.51
C GLU A 1142 -34.56 35.97 12.71
N GLY A 1143 -33.29 36.21 13.06
CA GLY A 1143 -32.80 37.52 13.47
C GLY A 1143 -31.47 37.53 14.22
N GLU A 1144 -30.92 38.72 14.44
CA GLU A 1144 -29.67 38.97 15.16
C GLU A 1144 -29.92 39.51 16.58
N TYR A 1145 -29.57 38.74 17.61
CA TYR A 1145 -29.79 39.07 19.03
C TYR A 1145 -28.45 39.42 19.69
N GLY A 1146 -28.06 40.70 19.57
CA GLY A 1146 -26.74 41.20 19.97
C GLY A 1146 -26.48 41.21 21.48
N ASN A 1147 -27.52 41.22 22.31
CA ASN A 1147 -27.38 41.17 23.76
C ASN A 1147 -28.61 40.49 24.40
N LEU A 1148 -28.42 39.29 24.96
CA LEU A 1148 -29.50 38.56 25.64
C LEU A 1148 -29.76 39.03 27.09
N ASN A 1149 -28.99 40.01 27.59
CA ASN A 1149 -29.10 40.54 28.96
C ASN A 1149 -29.83 41.90 29.06
N THR A 1150 -29.99 42.65 27.96
CA THR A 1150 -30.57 44.00 27.97
C THR A 1150 -31.93 44.05 27.30
N GLY A 1151 -32.98 44.42 28.04
CA GLY A 1151 -34.37 44.50 27.57
C GLY A 1151 -34.68 45.67 26.63
N SER A 1152 -33.91 45.82 25.55
CA SER A 1152 -34.14 46.75 24.43
C SER A 1152 -34.97 46.12 23.29
N ASP A 1153 -35.05 44.79 23.24
CA ASP A 1153 -35.96 44.04 22.37
C ASP A 1153 -37.25 43.65 23.14
N PRO A 1154 -38.35 43.26 22.45
CA PRO A 1154 -39.70 43.18 23.05
C PRO A 1154 -39.94 42.11 24.14
N ILE A 1155 -38.89 41.45 24.62
CA ILE A 1155 -38.93 40.38 25.62
C ILE A 1155 -38.12 40.83 26.84
N SER A 1156 -38.82 41.32 27.86
CA SER A 1156 -38.21 41.76 29.12
C SER A 1156 -38.95 41.15 30.31
N THR A 1157 -38.26 40.28 31.07
CA THR A 1157 -38.16 40.29 32.56
C THR A 1157 -37.46 39.04 33.11
N THR A 1158 -36.14 38.89 32.91
CA THR A 1158 -35.15 38.21 33.81
C THR A 1158 -33.79 38.09 33.11
N SER A 1159 -32.71 37.92 33.88
CA SER A 1159 -31.33 38.24 33.47
C SER A 1159 -30.35 37.06 33.59
N ALA A 1160 -30.55 35.98 32.84
CA ALA A 1160 -29.66 34.82 32.86
C ALA A 1160 -29.40 34.24 31.45
N PRO A 1161 -28.15 33.86 31.11
CA PRO A 1161 -27.81 33.33 29.80
C PRO A 1161 -28.21 31.85 29.64
N ALA A 1162 -28.55 31.45 28.41
CA ALA A 1162 -29.07 30.11 28.11
C ALA A 1162 -27.97 29.02 28.14
N ARG A 1163 -28.35 27.79 28.55
CA ARG A 1163 -27.47 26.61 28.64
C ARG A 1163 -27.99 25.36 27.91
N SER A 1164 -29.23 25.36 27.42
CA SER A 1164 -29.72 24.38 26.44
C SER A 1164 -30.63 25.03 25.39
N LEU A 1165 -30.77 24.39 24.22
CA LEU A 1165 -31.43 24.95 23.02
C LEU A 1165 -32.35 23.90 22.40
N LYS A 1166 -33.53 24.30 21.91
CA LYS A 1166 -34.46 23.41 21.24
C LYS A 1166 -34.99 24.04 19.95
N CYS A 1167 -34.95 23.35 18.81
CA CYS A 1167 -35.71 23.86 17.65
C CYS A 1167 -37.19 23.54 17.87
N VAL A 1168 -38.04 24.55 17.72
CA VAL A 1168 -39.49 24.37 17.80
C VAL A 1168 -39.98 23.94 16.42
N PRO A 1169 -40.47 22.70 16.25
CA PRO A 1169 -40.94 22.23 14.95
C PRO A 1169 -42.08 23.11 14.46
N PHE A 1170 -42.12 23.40 13.16
CA PHE A 1170 -43.28 23.99 12.50
C PHE A 1170 -44.51 23.14 12.83
N LYS A 1171 -45.64 23.75 13.19
CA LYS A 1171 -46.83 22.99 13.59
C LYS A 1171 -48.12 23.73 13.27
N ILE A 1172 -49.02 23.06 12.56
CA ILE A 1172 -50.37 23.54 12.26
C ILE A 1172 -51.41 22.46 12.58
N GLN A 1173 -52.54 22.88 13.14
CA GLN A 1173 -53.73 22.05 13.29
C GLN A 1173 -54.78 22.51 12.29
N LEU A 1174 -55.21 21.60 11.42
CA LEU A 1174 -56.27 21.79 10.44
C LEU A 1174 -57.55 21.16 10.97
N TYR A 1175 -58.67 21.84 10.76
CA TYR A 1175 -59.97 21.44 11.28
C TYR A 1175 -60.99 21.37 10.14
N GLU A 1176 -61.79 20.31 10.18
CA GLU A 1176 -62.79 19.99 9.15
C GLU A 1176 -63.93 21.02 9.10
N LYS A 1177 -64.22 21.69 10.21
CA LYS A 1177 -65.27 22.73 10.30
C LYS A 1177 -64.69 24.06 10.76
N VAL A 1178 -65.51 25.11 10.66
CA VAL A 1178 -65.24 26.42 11.27
C VAL A 1178 -65.17 26.31 12.80
N ASN A 1179 -64.64 27.33 13.47
CA ASN A 1179 -64.52 27.46 14.93
C ASN A 1179 -63.75 26.31 15.62
N PHE A 1180 -62.88 25.61 14.88
CA PHE A 1180 -62.05 24.50 15.37
C PHE A 1180 -62.84 23.24 15.77
N GLU A 1181 -63.95 23.00 15.09
CA GLU A 1181 -64.79 21.81 15.26
C GLU A 1181 -64.56 20.76 14.15
N GLY A 1182 -65.16 19.58 14.31
CA GLY A 1182 -65.02 18.47 13.37
C GLY A 1182 -63.76 17.63 13.61
N ARG A 1183 -63.36 16.86 12.59
CA ARG A 1183 -62.09 16.12 12.64
C ARG A 1183 -60.89 17.08 12.61
N ILE A 1184 -59.78 16.62 13.19
CA ILE A 1184 -58.55 17.39 13.34
C ILE A 1184 -57.42 16.62 12.65
N PHE A 1185 -56.65 17.30 11.81
CA PHE A 1185 -55.39 16.81 11.26
C PHE A 1185 -54.29 17.76 11.71
N GLU A 1186 -53.36 17.24 12.50
CA GLU A 1186 -52.21 17.98 12.99
C GLU A 1186 -50.99 17.55 12.18
N THR A 1187 -50.26 18.53 11.62
CA THR A 1187 -49.04 18.25 10.85
C THR A 1187 -47.91 19.22 11.21
N THR A 1188 -46.70 18.70 11.10
CA THR A 1188 -45.43 19.43 11.19
C THR A 1188 -44.69 19.49 9.84
N GLU A 1189 -45.30 18.90 8.80
CA GLU A 1189 -44.71 18.69 7.48
C GLU A 1189 -45.59 19.24 6.34
N ASP A 1190 -44.98 19.44 5.17
CA ASP A 1190 -45.68 19.87 3.96
C ASP A 1190 -46.51 18.71 3.43
N CYS A 1191 -47.84 18.86 3.34
CA CYS A 1191 -48.73 17.81 2.84
C CYS A 1191 -49.20 18.19 1.42
N PRO A 1192 -48.66 17.55 0.35
CA PRO A 1192 -49.02 17.88 -1.04
C PRO A 1192 -50.44 17.44 -1.41
N SER A 1193 -51.05 16.53 -0.66
CA SER A 1193 -52.49 16.35 -0.61
C SER A 1193 -52.91 16.05 0.82
N LEU A 1194 -54.12 16.47 1.18
CA LEU A 1194 -54.80 16.09 2.42
C LEU A 1194 -55.69 14.85 2.24
N ASP A 1195 -55.84 14.34 1.01
CA ASP A 1195 -56.51 13.07 0.76
C ASP A 1195 -55.85 11.93 1.55
N GLY A 1196 -56.67 11.15 2.26
CA GLY A 1196 -56.18 10.09 3.14
C GLY A 1196 -55.75 10.55 4.55
N CYS A 1197 -55.63 11.86 4.81
CA CYS A 1197 -55.24 12.39 6.13
C CYS A 1197 -56.39 12.42 7.16
N GLY A 1198 -57.53 11.78 6.89
CA GLY A 1198 -58.70 11.69 7.77
C GLY A 1198 -59.64 12.90 7.77
N ILE A 1199 -59.21 14.02 7.17
CA ILE A 1199 -60.02 15.21 6.86
C ILE A 1199 -60.28 15.27 5.34
N THR A 1200 -61.49 15.62 4.93
CA THR A 1200 -61.86 15.80 3.51
C THR A 1200 -61.94 17.25 3.05
N GLU A 1201 -62.02 18.21 3.98
CA GLU A 1201 -61.99 19.64 3.69
C GLU A 1201 -61.42 20.41 4.88
N VAL A 1202 -60.60 21.44 4.67
CA VAL A 1202 -60.16 22.34 5.77
C VAL A 1202 -61.06 23.56 5.81
N ARG A 1203 -61.58 23.90 7.00
CA ARG A 1203 -62.47 25.06 7.22
C ARG A 1203 -62.06 25.97 8.38
N SER A 1204 -61.18 25.53 9.27
CA SER A 1204 -60.46 26.42 10.19
C SER A 1204 -59.07 25.86 10.51
N CYS A 1205 -58.15 26.70 11.00
CA CYS A 1205 -56.82 26.23 11.37
C CYS A 1205 -56.22 26.99 12.56
N LYS A 1206 -55.33 26.33 13.30
CA LYS A 1206 -54.51 26.95 14.34
C LYS A 1206 -53.05 26.77 13.93
N VAL A 1207 -52.39 27.87 13.57
CA VAL A 1207 -50.94 27.88 13.39
C VAL A 1207 -50.33 27.97 14.79
N LEU A 1208 -49.64 26.91 15.22
CA LEU A 1208 -49.05 26.80 16.55
C LEU A 1208 -47.58 27.26 16.55
N SER A 1209 -46.85 27.02 15.45
CA SER A 1209 -45.48 27.45 15.23
C SER A 1209 -45.12 27.48 13.73
N GLY A 1210 -44.25 28.41 13.36
CA GLY A 1210 -43.84 28.67 11.97
C GLY A 1210 -44.90 29.40 11.14
N GLU A 1211 -44.57 29.71 9.88
CA GLU A 1211 -45.50 30.26 8.90
C GLU A 1211 -45.96 29.19 7.91
N TRP A 1212 -47.22 29.25 7.50
CA TRP A 1212 -47.87 28.23 6.69
C TRP A 1212 -48.74 28.84 5.59
N VAL A 1213 -48.93 28.10 4.51
CA VAL A 1213 -49.81 28.44 3.38
C VAL A 1213 -50.78 27.29 3.19
N LEU A 1214 -52.06 27.61 3.04
CA LEU A 1214 -53.10 26.67 2.66
C LEU A 1214 -53.40 26.82 1.18
N CYS A 1215 -53.39 25.71 0.45
CA CYS A 1215 -53.55 25.68 -1.00
C CYS A 1215 -54.87 25.00 -1.36
N LYS A 1216 -55.65 25.57 -2.28
CA LYS A 1216 -56.98 25.03 -2.64
C LYS A 1216 -56.90 23.69 -3.37
N GLY A 1217 -55.90 23.50 -4.22
CA GLY A 1217 -55.70 22.24 -4.95
C GLY A 1217 -54.57 21.39 -4.38
N PRO A 1218 -54.46 20.12 -4.81
CA PRO A 1218 -53.30 19.28 -4.50
C PRO A 1218 -52.02 19.82 -5.17
N GLN A 1219 -50.85 19.30 -4.77
CA GLN A 1219 -49.53 19.75 -5.21
C GLN A 1219 -49.31 21.26 -5.02
N TYR A 1220 -49.86 21.82 -3.93
CA TYR A 1220 -49.69 23.22 -3.51
C TYR A 1220 -50.25 24.28 -4.49
N THR A 1221 -51.15 23.91 -5.39
CA THR A 1221 -51.77 24.85 -6.33
C THR A 1221 -52.78 25.79 -5.66
N GLU A 1222 -52.85 27.05 -6.15
CA GLU A 1222 -53.69 28.13 -5.59
C GLU A 1222 -53.43 28.42 -4.10
N PRO A 1223 -52.27 28.99 -3.73
CA PRO A 1223 -51.89 29.31 -2.36
C PRO A 1223 -52.69 30.48 -1.75
N SER A 1224 -52.96 30.41 -0.44
CA SER A 1224 -53.45 31.50 0.40
C SER A 1224 -52.38 32.55 0.69
N GLN A 1225 -52.74 33.63 1.40
CA GLN A 1225 -51.73 34.45 2.06
C GLN A 1225 -51.02 33.66 3.18
N PRO A 1226 -49.79 34.06 3.55
CA PRO A 1226 -49.07 33.54 4.71
C PRO A 1226 -49.88 33.59 6.00
N LEU A 1227 -50.05 32.42 6.64
CA LEU A 1227 -50.68 32.24 7.93
C LEU A 1227 -49.58 32.19 9.00
N LYS A 1228 -49.53 33.24 9.82
CA LYS A 1228 -48.64 33.36 10.99
C LYS A 1228 -49.26 32.70 12.23
N LYS A 1229 -48.50 32.53 13.31
CA LYS A 1229 -48.95 31.94 14.60
C LYS A 1229 -50.21 32.62 15.16
N ARG A 1230 -51.38 32.08 14.80
CA ARG A 1230 -52.71 32.60 15.16
C ARG A 1230 -53.76 31.50 14.99
N LYS A 1231 -54.90 31.71 15.64
CA LYS A 1231 -56.16 30.97 15.44
C LYS A 1231 -56.95 31.61 14.29
N TYR A 1232 -57.24 30.84 13.25
CA TYR A 1232 -58.04 31.26 12.09
C TYR A 1232 -59.36 30.50 12.09
N GLU A 1233 -60.41 31.11 12.63
CA GLU A 1233 -61.70 30.48 12.94
C GLU A 1233 -62.52 30.08 11.71
N LYS A 1234 -62.22 30.63 10.53
CA LYS A 1234 -62.98 30.41 9.29
C LYS A 1234 -62.14 30.78 8.05
N PRO A 1235 -62.46 30.30 6.84
CA PRO A 1235 -61.62 30.46 5.65
C PRO A 1235 -61.44 31.91 5.19
N GLU A 1236 -62.42 32.78 5.48
CA GLU A 1236 -62.35 34.22 5.17
C GLU A 1236 -61.28 34.95 6.01
N ALA A 1237 -60.69 34.30 7.02
CA ALA A 1237 -59.56 34.82 7.78
C ALA A 1237 -58.19 34.50 7.12
N TRP A 1238 -58.15 33.72 6.03
CA TRP A 1238 -56.91 33.31 5.34
C TRP A 1238 -56.45 34.27 4.22
N GLY A 1239 -57.20 35.34 3.97
CA GLY A 1239 -56.85 36.38 2.98
C GLY A 1239 -58.01 37.34 2.69
N PRO A 1240 -57.76 38.50 2.07
CA PRO A 1240 -58.75 39.55 1.87
C PRO A 1240 -59.90 39.16 0.92
N ASP A 1241 -59.65 38.26 -0.05
CA ASP A 1241 -60.62 37.91 -1.10
C ASP A 1241 -61.61 36.79 -0.71
N GLY A 1242 -61.85 36.60 0.59
CA GLY A 1242 -62.95 35.77 1.11
C GLY A 1242 -62.96 34.33 0.54
N ASN A 1243 -61.84 33.62 0.66
CA ASN A 1243 -61.68 32.31 0.04
C ASN A 1243 -62.59 31.23 0.70
N THR A 1244 -63.78 31.02 0.14
CA THR A 1244 -64.80 30.07 0.66
C THR A 1244 -64.55 28.61 0.27
N ALA A 1245 -63.53 28.32 -0.54
CA ALA A 1245 -63.15 26.96 -0.92
C ALA A 1245 -62.27 26.30 0.16
N PRO A 1246 -62.45 25.00 0.44
CA PRO A 1246 -61.59 24.30 1.39
C PRO A 1246 -60.18 24.10 0.84
N ALA A 1247 -59.19 24.05 1.73
CA ALA A 1247 -57.81 23.71 1.34
C ALA A 1247 -57.66 22.19 1.15
N LEU A 1248 -56.92 21.79 0.11
CA LEU A 1248 -56.61 20.39 -0.21
C LEU A 1248 -55.10 20.07 -0.09
N SER A 1249 -54.24 21.06 0.09
CA SER A 1249 -52.84 20.86 0.48
C SER A 1249 -52.34 21.98 1.39
N VAL A 1250 -51.24 21.73 2.11
CA VAL A 1250 -50.67 22.66 3.10
C VAL A 1250 -49.15 22.65 3.03
N LYS A 1251 -48.52 23.82 3.05
CA LYS A 1251 -47.06 23.98 2.93
C LYS A 1251 -46.53 24.99 3.94
N ARG A 1252 -45.39 24.72 4.55
CA ARG A 1252 -44.62 25.66 5.36
C ARG A 1252 -44.08 26.76 4.45
N LEU A 1253 -44.25 28.02 4.84
CA LEU A 1253 -43.63 29.12 4.12
C LEU A 1253 -42.18 29.23 4.57
N LYS A 1254 -41.25 28.69 3.77
CA LYS A 1254 -39.82 28.96 3.93
C LYS A 1254 -39.55 30.43 3.56
N SER A 1255 -38.81 31.16 4.37
CA SER A 1255 -38.35 32.53 4.14
C SER A 1255 -37.34 32.59 2.98
N THR A 1256 -37.80 32.56 1.74
CA THR A 1256 -36.93 32.63 0.56
C THR A 1256 -36.39 34.04 0.30
N PRO A 1257 -35.07 34.21 0.14
CA PRO A 1257 -34.56 35.02 -0.96
C PRO A 1257 -34.74 34.23 -2.27
N SER A 1258 -35.34 34.87 -3.27
CA SER A 1258 -35.75 34.26 -4.54
C SER A 1258 -34.61 33.79 -5.45
N VAL A 1259 -34.53 32.48 -5.74
CA VAL A 1259 -34.32 31.91 -7.09
C VAL A 1259 -35.14 30.60 -7.18
N ALA A 1260 -35.74 30.32 -8.33
CA ALA A 1260 -36.56 29.11 -8.52
C ALA A 1260 -35.69 27.86 -8.72
N LEU A 1261 -36.04 26.77 -8.03
CA LEU A 1261 -35.55 25.42 -8.33
C LEU A 1261 -36.73 24.50 -8.64
N ILE A 1262 -36.57 23.75 -9.72
CA ILE A 1262 -37.49 22.71 -10.19
C ILE A 1262 -37.19 21.43 -9.40
N HIS A 1263 -38.23 20.66 -9.06
CA HIS A 1263 -38.11 19.38 -8.36
C HIS A 1263 -37.14 18.40 -9.04
N LEU A 1264 -36.29 17.79 -8.22
CA LEU A 1264 -35.94 16.37 -8.26
C LEU A 1264 -36.05 15.84 -6.82
#